data_AF-A0AA36G3L8-F1
#
_entry.id   AF-A0AA36G3L8-F1
#
_cell.length_a   1.000
_cell.length_b   1.000
_cell.length_c   1.000
_cell.angle_alpha   90.00
_cell.angle_beta   90.00
_cell.angle_gamma   90.00
#
_symmetry.space_group_name_H-M   'P 1'
#
loop_
_entity.id
_entity.type
_entity.pdbx_description
1 polymer ?
#
loop_
_entity_poly.entity_id
_entity_poly.type
_entity_poly.pdbx_seq_one_letter_code
_entity_poly.pdbx_strand_id
1 'polypeptide(L)'
;MSSCLSHYGRAMEDGMVRLFYNYGLLVGKHPKYFLWGSIIFTLMCLPGFARLDMNLDLYKLFVPTDAPVRIEFERQQEFNRIPAGDFGDGVVPTTTQAPPRSKREAGEEWSWDLDNFSFGPGSIKKASARIQRATDFSQLNDIHKLNFTGHHSEASLRSRRDIVDPAPKLHGLKNDILRFYVIHKDFDNLLQSKYLGLLWKYTNEMMSTTAMSGEEKFDLEDFCRKEAKDTKCNNNLNVWLKHADTLFKDGKIRNNPNLQLSYPVMYLFNRPKDIGNVIYGVDVVGEKNEIIGARVLTIHWFITFPNTPKYNDAYSIFRDKLNEFWSSKEEESGFTFVAHNERAMDDEMLKIIWAVVPYAFPSTVCLTLFVIFANWSTNIRKNKPLEMCMGVWCIIFALIQTFGIFFACGVKFNPVTSTMPFLILAIGVDDDFLMMAAWRELDPKMSVRRRVALVMADAGASITFTSFTNFFCFGLGYYLCSTPAVAEFCLITSVGVIFDYIMQITFFAAVITLSGRNEKHGGLSMCCYTRCGCCCPCILPKAIEAGGAESQECSDDSVDSDDIDPNHHAKAANIPYMHRWFRDVYAPFILRKDVKVASWAIFAIYAALGMYGCCILRVDISPVKYIRDNSPIQTFVRLADKYIWADNVMPSFHVMNPPDLRDATQRAKFNELVFRLEHTNYSIGRVSTNLWIWEYQNYLNDFPEIGYNEFYSKEHMKNFFNQMDYVQYRDKVKINSNATGNEPCITAFSFQTSFYGLNSWDKRQSELFHWREIISEYPEFDIFLAGIFSPFLIDQRRTIAPSTMQTVGCALLVMQIICFFFLPDAQSVFIMTWSLLSISMGVCGGLALAGSDLDSVSMGCIVMAIGLAVDYSIHICYRYHRSEVRRADEKVKDTLASVAWPIMQAVGSTLSATVCLIVVPAYLIRVFFQTVWLVNIIGLFHGLVLLPQMISMLDPDLETETVKEDTDKANKPRMPNIKIFSGSSHPELAARICDRLQLDVSKASLKKFSNRETNVEIGESVRGEDVFIIQSACGEINDNLMELLIMINACKIASSSRVAAVIPCFPYARQDKKDKSRAPISAKLVANMLSVAGADHIITMDLHASQIQGFFDIPSSVIVSPDAGGAKRVTSMADRLNVEFALIHKERKRANEVEKMTLVGNVAEKVAILVDDMADTCGTICLAADKLVEAGADKVYAFCVHGIFSGPALQRLNNSAFEAVVVTNTIPQEENMKKCPKIQCIDISMILAEAIRRTHNGESVSYLFSHVPIC
;
A
#
# COMPACT_ATOMS: atom_id res chain seq x y z
N MET A 1 15.87 -23.52 0.73
CA MET A 1 15.53 -22.11 1.06
C MET A 1 14.34 -21.97 2.01
N SER A 2 13.29 -22.81 1.98
CA SER A 2 12.11 -22.66 2.85
C SER A 2 12.36 -22.87 4.36
N SER A 3 13.31 -23.74 4.76
CA SER A 3 13.57 -24.03 6.18
C SER A 3 14.27 -22.91 6.95
N CYS A 4 15.23 -22.22 6.32
CA CYS A 4 15.99 -21.15 6.96
C CYS A 4 15.14 -19.87 7.14
N LEU A 5 14.28 -19.58 6.17
CA LEU A 5 13.35 -18.44 6.21
C LEU A 5 12.22 -18.63 7.22
N SER A 6 11.65 -19.84 7.29
CA SER A 6 10.62 -20.15 8.30
C SER A 6 11.17 -20.08 9.73
N HIS A 7 12.42 -20.52 9.95
CA HIS A 7 13.10 -20.38 11.23
C HIS A 7 13.35 -18.91 11.60
N TYR A 8 13.74 -18.07 10.64
CA TYR A 8 13.93 -16.64 10.86
C TYR A 8 12.59 -15.94 11.20
N GLY A 9 11.53 -16.24 10.44
CA GLY A 9 10.19 -15.70 10.69
C GLY A 9 9.67 -16.02 12.09
N ARG A 10 9.79 -17.29 12.52
CA ARG A 10 9.40 -17.68 13.89
C ARG A 10 10.25 -17.01 14.97
N ALA A 11 11.56 -16.91 14.77
CA ALA A 11 12.44 -16.24 15.72
C ALA A 11 12.11 -14.74 15.85
N MET A 12 11.73 -14.09 14.75
CA MET A 12 11.29 -12.69 14.75
C MET A 12 9.93 -12.53 15.45
N GLU A 13 8.98 -13.43 15.18
CA GLU A 13 7.67 -13.47 15.82
C GLU A 13 7.81 -13.65 17.35
N ASP A 14 8.54 -14.67 17.79
CA ASP A 14 8.84 -14.91 19.22
C ASP A 14 9.52 -13.69 19.87
N GLY A 15 10.42 -13.03 19.14
CA GLY A 15 11.07 -11.79 19.56
C GLY A 15 10.08 -10.65 19.78
N MET A 16 9.14 -10.45 18.85
CA MET A 16 8.09 -9.43 18.96
C MET A 16 7.13 -9.72 20.12
N VAL A 17 6.69 -10.97 20.27
CA VAL A 17 5.80 -11.39 21.36
C VAL A 17 6.44 -11.10 22.72
N ARG A 18 7.72 -11.44 22.91
CA ARG A 18 8.46 -11.13 24.14
C ARG A 18 8.62 -9.64 24.38
N LEU A 19 8.88 -8.86 23.33
CA LEU A 19 8.98 -7.41 23.41
C LEU A 19 7.66 -6.79 23.88
N PHE A 20 6.54 -7.17 23.28
CA PHE A 20 5.22 -6.67 23.66
C PHE A 20 4.75 -7.17 25.02
N TYR A 21 5.12 -8.39 25.41
CA TYR A 21 4.88 -8.89 26.77
C TYR A 21 5.57 -8.00 27.82
N ASN A 22 6.86 -7.72 27.64
CA ASN A 22 7.64 -6.86 28.53
C ASN A 22 7.11 -5.42 28.53
N TYR A 23 6.71 -4.91 27.36
CA TYR A 23 6.07 -3.61 27.24
C TYR A 23 4.73 -3.55 27.99
N GLY A 24 3.89 -4.58 27.86
CA GLY A 24 2.62 -4.67 28.59
C GLY A 24 2.81 -4.77 30.11
N LEU A 25 3.88 -5.43 30.59
CA LEU A 25 4.24 -5.41 32.01
C LEU A 25 4.62 -4.00 32.51
N LEU A 26 5.27 -3.20 31.67
CA LEU A 26 5.62 -1.80 31.95
C LEU A 26 4.38 -0.91 32.01
N VAL A 27 3.49 -1.00 31.01
CA VAL A 27 2.21 -0.27 30.97
C VAL A 27 1.34 -0.65 32.17
N GLY A 28 1.25 -1.95 32.49
CA GLY A 28 0.51 -2.47 33.63
C GLY A 28 0.99 -1.93 34.98
N LYS A 29 2.30 -1.67 35.12
CA LYS A 29 2.92 -1.08 36.32
C LYS A 29 2.62 0.42 36.43
N HIS A 30 2.71 1.15 35.32
CA HIS A 30 2.70 2.62 35.28
C HIS A 30 1.60 3.25 34.39
N PRO A 31 0.32 2.84 34.49
CA PRO A 31 -0.71 3.24 33.51
C PRO A 31 -1.02 4.74 33.50
N LYS A 32 -0.87 5.44 34.63
CA LYS A 32 -1.15 6.88 34.74
C LYS A 32 -0.21 7.74 33.88
N TYR A 33 1.06 7.33 33.72
CA TYR A 33 2.04 8.08 32.93
C TYR A 33 1.73 7.99 31.44
N PHE A 34 1.37 6.81 30.94
CA PHE A 34 0.96 6.60 29.54
C PHE A 34 -0.36 7.32 29.21
N LEU A 35 -1.31 7.34 30.16
CA LEU A 35 -2.57 8.07 29.98
C LEU A 35 -2.35 9.60 29.89
N TRP A 36 -1.72 10.20 30.92
CA TRP A 36 -1.52 11.65 30.96
C TRP A 36 -0.50 12.15 29.94
N GLY A 37 0.55 11.37 29.66
CA GLY A 37 1.54 11.71 28.64
C GLY A 37 0.91 11.90 27.26
N SER A 38 0.01 10.98 26.88
CA SER A 38 -0.71 11.04 25.60
C SER A 38 -1.65 12.26 25.52
N ILE A 39 -2.36 12.58 26.61
CA ILE A 39 -3.24 13.76 26.68
C ILE A 39 -2.43 15.06 26.61
N ILE A 40 -1.33 15.15 27.36
CA ILE A 40 -0.44 16.33 27.35
C ILE A 40 0.13 16.56 25.95
N PHE A 41 0.61 15.49 25.30
CA PHE A 41 1.11 15.58 23.93
C PHE A 41 0.03 16.10 22.97
N THR A 42 -1.21 15.60 23.08
CA THR A 42 -2.35 16.10 22.28
C THR A 42 -2.60 17.59 22.52
N LEU A 43 -2.57 18.05 23.78
CA LEU A 43 -2.73 19.45 24.12
C LEU A 43 -1.61 20.33 23.54
N MET A 44 -0.38 19.81 23.44
CA MET A 44 0.74 20.52 22.81
C MET A 44 0.58 20.69 21.28
N CYS A 45 -0.21 19.83 20.63
CA CYS A 45 -0.48 19.92 19.18
C CYS A 45 -1.60 20.92 18.83
N LEU A 46 -2.49 21.25 19.77
CA LEU A 46 -3.64 22.15 19.53
C LEU A 46 -3.30 23.54 18.94
N PRO A 47 -2.21 24.23 19.35
CA PRO A 47 -1.85 25.52 18.77
C PRO A 47 -1.64 25.50 17.25
N GLY A 48 -1.35 24.32 16.67
CA GLY A 48 -1.21 24.15 15.23
C GLY A 48 -2.47 24.51 14.44
N PHE A 49 -3.66 24.28 14.99
CA PHE A 49 -4.92 24.62 14.33
C PHE A 49 -5.10 26.12 14.08
N ALA A 50 -4.39 26.98 14.82
CA ALA A 50 -4.40 28.42 14.57
C ALA A 50 -3.66 28.82 13.28
N ARG A 51 -2.89 27.90 12.67
CA ARG A 51 -2.17 28.08 11.40
C ARG A 51 -2.83 27.37 10.22
N LEU A 52 -4.10 27.01 10.32
CA LEU A 52 -4.86 26.41 9.24
C LEU A 52 -4.87 27.34 8.00
N ASP A 53 -4.27 26.89 6.90
CA ASP A 53 -4.37 27.52 5.58
C ASP A 53 -5.06 26.55 4.61
N MET A 54 -5.84 27.07 3.66
CA MET A 54 -6.58 26.27 2.69
C MET A 54 -5.96 26.40 1.29
N ASN A 55 -5.77 25.27 0.62
CA ASN A 55 -5.43 25.24 -0.80
C ASN A 55 -6.69 24.89 -1.60
N LEU A 56 -7.14 25.84 -2.43
CA LEU A 56 -8.33 25.70 -3.27
C LEU A 56 -7.98 25.68 -4.77
N ASP A 57 -6.71 25.89 -5.10
CA ASP A 57 -6.24 26.03 -6.48
C ASP A 57 -6.28 24.68 -7.21
N LEU A 58 -7.25 24.52 -8.11
CA LEU A 58 -7.42 23.30 -8.89
C LEU A 58 -6.16 22.91 -9.67
N TYR A 59 -5.43 23.90 -10.20
CA TYR A 59 -4.21 23.66 -10.99
C TYR A 59 -3.05 23.13 -10.15
N LYS A 60 -3.05 23.39 -8.84
CA LYS A 60 -2.03 22.82 -7.95
C LYS A 60 -2.42 21.47 -7.39
N LEU A 61 -3.72 21.26 -7.22
CA LEU A 61 -4.26 20.07 -6.56
C LEU A 61 -4.38 18.87 -7.51
N PHE A 62 -4.91 19.08 -8.72
CA PHE A 62 -5.32 17.99 -9.59
C PHE A 62 -4.41 17.76 -10.80
N VAL A 63 -3.37 18.57 -10.96
CA VAL A 63 -2.47 18.51 -12.12
C VAL A 63 -1.28 17.64 -11.78
N PRO A 64 -0.96 16.62 -12.60
CA PRO A 64 0.23 15.83 -12.41
C PRO A 64 1.49 16.70 -12.32
N THR A 65 2.42 16.36 -11.43
CA THR A 65 3.65 17.14 -11.22
C THR A 65 4.53 17.19 -12.47
N ASP A 66 4.48 16.17 -13.31
CA ASP A 66 5.18 16.00 -14.57
C ASP A 66 4.40 16.49 -15.80
N ALA A 67 3.19 17.03 -15.63
CA ALA A 67 2.35 17.44 -16.75
C ALA A 67 2.91 18.69 -17.46
N PRO A 68 2.94 18.71 -18.81
CA PRO A 68 3.39 19.88 -19.57
C PRO A 68 2.63 21.16 -19.23
N VAL A 69 1.34 21.06 -18.89
CA VAL A 69 0.51 22.22 -18.53
C VAL A 69 1.06 23.00 -17.33
N ARG A 70 1.81 22.35 -16.42
CA ARG A 70 2.39 23.03 -15.25
C ARG A 70 3.50 23.99 -15.69
N ILE A 71 4.33 23.54 -16.62
CA ILE A 71 5.36 24.36 -17.27
C ILE A 71 4.68 25.48 -18.07
N GLU A 72 3.67 25.16 -18.87
CA GLU A 72 2.89 26.16 -19.64
C GLU A 72 2.27 27.23 -18.73
N PHE A 73 1.75 26.84 -17.57
CA PHE A 73 1.18 27.77 -16.58
C PHE A 73 2.23 28.68 -15.93
N GLU A 74 3.40 28.13 -15.59
CA GLU A 74 4.52 28.93 -15.06
C GLU A 74 5.05 29.92 -16.10
N ARG A 75 5.18 29.47 -17.36
CA ARG A 75 5.53 30.34 -18.49
C ARG A 75 4.47 31.41 -18.74
N GLN A 76 3.19 31.11 -18.55
CA GLN A 76 2.13 32.12 -18.61
C GLN A 76 2.31 33.20 -17.54
N GLN A 77 2.70 32.81 -16.31
CA GLN A 77 2.99 33.79 -15.27
C GLN A 77 4.22 34.63 -15.62
N GLU A 78 5.25 34.03 -16.21
CA GLU A 78 6.42 34.75 -16.74
C GLU A 78 6.00 35.79 -17.79
N PHE A 79 5.21 35.39 -18.78
CA PHE A 79 4.67 36.29 -19.81
C PHE A 79 3.84 37.44 -19.21
N ASN A 80 3.03 37.16 -18.19
CA ASN A 80 2.21 38.17 -17.52
C ASN A 80 3.03 39.15 -16.66
N ARG A 81 4.19 38.73 -16.13
CA ARG A 81 5.12 39.60 -15.38
C ARG A 81 5.86 40.58 -16.29
N ILE A 82 5.97 40.28 -17.58
CA ILE A 82 6.57 41.22 -18.55
C ILE A 82 5.64 42.44 -18.67
N PRO A 83 6.13 43.65 -18.36
CA PRO A 83 5.33 44.85 -18.48
C PRO A 83 4.92 45.04 -19.94
N ALA A 84 3.74 45.61 -20.17
CA ALA A 84 3.25 45.85 -21.53
C ALA A 84 4.13 46.85 -22.34
N GLY A 85 5.09 47.53 -21.69
CA GLY A 85 5.91 48.60 -22.27
C GLY A 85 5.08 49.85 -22.57
N ASP A 86 5.72 50.97 -22.90
CA ASP A 86 5.05 52.10 -23.58
C ASP A 86 6.03 52.77 -24.55
N PHE A 87 5.52 53.36 -25.63
CA PHE A 87 6.31 54.10 -26.63
C PHE A 87 6.48 55.59 -26.27
N GLY A 88 6.43 55.91 -24.98
CA GLY A 88 6.54 57.28 -24.47
C GLY A 88 7.95 57.61 -24.01
N ASP A 89 8.46 58.77 -24.42
CA ASP A 89 9.59 59.43 -23.75
C ASP A 89 9.08 60.03 -22.43
N GLY A 90 9.10 59.23 -21.37
CA GLY A 90 8.73 59.63 -20.02
C GLY A 90 9.73 59.07 -19.03
N VAL A 91 10.39 59.97 -18.30
CA VAL A 91 11.45 59.70 -17.31
C VAL A 91 11.13 58.47 -16.44
N VAL A 92 11.90 57.41 -16.62
CA VAL A 92 12.01 56.30 -15.66
C VAL A 92 12.78 56.83 -14.44
N PRO A 93 12.26 56.75 -13.20
CA PRO A 93 13.11 56.94 -12.04
C PRO A 93 14.12 55.78 -12.05
N THR A 94 15.37 56.12 -12.28
CA THR A 94 16.53 55.23 -12.28
C THR A 94 16.58 54.43 -10.97
N THR A 95 16.07 53.21 -11.02
CA THR A 95 16.58 52.13 -10.18
C THR A 95 17.19 51.11 -11.13
N THR A 96 18.52 51.16 -11.20
CA THR A 96 19.37 50.19 -11.89
C THR A 96 19.05 48.77 -11.41
N GLN A 97 18.23 48.03 -12.14
CA GLN A 97 18.34 46.58 -12.18
C GLN A 97 19.28 46.24 -13.33
N ALA A 98 20.50 45.84 -12.97
CA ALA A 98 21.45 45.24 -13.89
C ALA A 98 20.82 44.00 -14.55
N PRO A 99 21.23 43.65 -15.79
CA PRO A 99 20.77 42.41 -16.41
C PRO A 99 21.17 41.24 -15.50
N PRO A 100 20.33 40.21 -15.33
CA PRO A 100 20.71 39.08 -14.51
C PRO A 100 21.91 38.41 -15.19
N ARG A 101 23.08 38.56 -14.57
CA ARG A 101 24.17 37.62 -14.73
C ARG A 101 23.58 36.24 -14.47
N SER A 102 23.82 35.32 -15.40
CA SER A 102 23.52 33.89 -15.29
C SER A 102 23.85 33.38 -13.88
N LYS A 103 22.84 33.33 -13.03
CA LYS A 103 22.83 32.58 -11.79
C LYS A 103 21.59 31.71 -11.88
N ARG A 104 21.82 30.42 -12.09
CA ARG A 104 20.93 29.36 -11.61
C ARG A 104 20.75 29.60 -10.12
N GLU A 105 19.70 30.32 -9.73
CA GLU A 105 19.19 30.50 -8.36
C GLU A 105 18.00 31.46 -8.44
N ALA A 106 16.92 30.99 -9.05
CA ALA A 106 15.56 31.50 -8.89
C ALA A 106 14.60 30.31 -9.03
N GLY A 107 14.86 29.28 -8.23
CA GLY A 107 13.91 28.26 -7.85
C GLY A 107 13.70 28.38 -6.35
N GLU A 108 12.64 29.04 -5.93
CA GLU A 108 11.93 28.64 -4.71
C GLU A 108 10.74 27.79 -5.17
N GLU A 109 11.06 26.74 -5.92
CA GLU A 109 10.36 25.48 -5.87
C GLU A 109 10.94 24.71 -4.68
N TRP A 110 10.07 24.22 -3.82
CA TRP A 110 10.44 23.21 -2.84
C TRP A 110 10.60 21.88 -3.60
N SER A 111 11.78 21.66 -4.19
CA SER A 111 12.21 20.33 -4.60
C SER A 111 12.68 19.57 -3.35
N TRP A 112 12.14 18.38 -3.16
CA TRP A 112 12.67 17.44 -2.18
C TRP A 112 13.91 16.77 -2.78
N ASP A 113 15.10 17.37 -2.59
CA ASP A 113 16.37 16.70 -2.90
C ASP A 113 16.75 15.73 -1.77
N LEU A 114 16.86 14.46 -2.15
CA LEU A 114 16.95 13.27 -1.29
C LEU A 114 18.38 12.87 -0.87
N ASP A 115 19.37 13.77 -0.90
CA ASP A 115 20.78 13.40 -0.67
C ASP A 115 21.34 13.70 0.74
N ASN A 116 20.50 14.07 1.72
CA ASN A 116 20.95 14.38 3.09
C ASN A 116 20.46 13.40 4.17
N PHE A 117 20.35 12.11 3.85
CA PHE A 117 20.20 11.03 4.84
C PHE A 117 21.33 10.01 4.75
N SER A 118 22.57 10.44 4.97
CA SER A 118 23.67 9.56 5.36
C SER A 118 24.07 9.83 6.81
N PHE A 119 23.70 8.93 7.72
CA PHE A 119 24.18 8.95 9.11
C PHE A 119 25.68 8.59 9.14
N GLY A 120 26.54 9.60 9.25
CA GLY A 120 27.94 9.43 9.64
C GLY A 120 28.11 9.63 11.16
N PRO A 121 28.91 8.81 11.86
CA PRO A 121 29.08 8.92 13.31
C PRO A 121 30.03 10.09 13.62
N GLY A 122 29.49 11.30 13.84
CA GLY A 122 30.35 12.47 14.06
C GLY A 122 29.75 13.78 14.57
N SER A 123 28.45 13.86 14.90
CA SER A 123 27.81 15.15 15.23
C SER A 123 27.00 15.13 16.53
N ILE A 124 27.63 14.75 17.65
CA ILE A 124 27.05 14.85 19.02
C ILE A 124 27.48 16.14 19.76
N LYS A 125 28.33 17.00 19.20
CA LYS A 125 28.89 18.16 19.95
C LYS A 125 28.38 19.56 19.59
N LYS A 126 27.41 19.73 18.67
CA LYS A 126 26.86 21.07 18.33
C LYS A 126 25.39 21.32 18.69
N ALA A 127 24.66 20.31 19.15
CA ALA A 127 23.28 20.48 19.66
C ALA A 127 23.21 20.84 21.16
N SER A 128 24.31 20.64 21.92
CA SER A 128 24.35 20.88 23.37
C SER A 128 24.50 22.37 23.77
N ALA A 129 24.88 23.27 22.86
CA ALA A 129 25.15 24.68 23.19
C ALA A 129 23.98 25.64 22.94
N ARG A 130 22.84 25.16 22.41
CA ARG A 130 21.65 25.99 22.12
C ARG A 130 20.47 25.76 23.06
N ILE A 131 20.54 24.75 23.93
CA ILE A 131 19.49 24.37 24.90
C ILE A 131 19.74 24.96 26.30
N GLN A 132 20.89 25.60 26.54
CA GLN A 132 21.29 26.08 27.88
C GLN A 132 21.01 27.58 28.13
N ARG A 133 20.14 28.23 27.33
CA ARG A 133 19.87 29.67 27.42
C ARG A 133 18.38 30.05 27.54
N ALA A 134 17.54 29.13 28.00
CA ALA A 134 16.11 29.34 28.22
C ALA A 134 15.61 28.79 29.57
N THR A 135 16.42 28.89 30.62
CA THR A 135 16.01 28.61 32.00
C THR A 135 16.60 29.65 32.93
N ASP A 136 15.90 30.76 33.09
CA ASP A 136 16.01 31.61 34.28
C ASP A 136 14.64 32.20 34.58
N PHE A 137 13.86 31.45 35.36
CA PHE A 137 12.66 31.93 36.04
C PHE A 137 13.05 32.23 37.48
N SER A 138 13.31 33.50 37.77
CA SER A 138 13.15 34.02 39.12
C SER A 138 12.65 35.46 39.02
N GLN A 139 11.73 35.81 39.91
CA GLN A 139 10.98 37.08 40.00
C GLN A 139 9.69 37.13 39.17
N LEU A 140 8.56 36.72 39.78
CA LEU A 140 7.60 37.66 40.37
C LEU A 140 6.41 36.86 40.93
N ASN A 141 6.31 36.83 42.27
CA ASN A 141 5.06 36.59 42.98
C ASN A 141 4.34 37.93 43.18
N ASP A 142 3.03 37.86 43.37
CA ASP A 142 2.09 38.96 43.65
C ASP A 142 1.74 39.78 42.39
N ILE A 143 0.48 40.02 42.02
CA ILE A 143 -0.63 40.56 42.81
C ILE A 143 -1.98 40.23 42.14
N HIS A 144 -2.98 40.05 42.99
CA HIS A 144 -4.43 40.05 42.82
C HIS A 144 -5.08 40.89 41.68
N LYS A 145 -6.21 40.33 41.20
CA LYS A 145 -7.52 40.98 40.89
C LYS A 145 -7.51 42.32 40.12
N LEU A 146 -8.15 42.35 38.95
CA LEU A 146 -9.45 43.01 38.72
C LEU A 146 -9.83 43.08 37.23
N ASN A 147 -11.13 42.93 37.01
CA ASN A 147 -11.90 43.14 35.80
C ASN A 147 -11.96 44.60 35.34
N PHE A 148 -12.49 44.76 34.12
CA PHE A 148 -13.38 45.82 33.61
C PHE A 148 -12.83 46.77 32.52
N THR A 149 -13.39 46.56 31.31
CA THR A 149 -14.09 47.53 30.43
C THR A 149 -13.57 48.96 30.23
N GLY A 150 -13.48 49.35 28.96
CA GLY A 150 -14.33 50.40 28.39
C GLY A 150 -13.91 51.88 28.52
N HIS A 151 -13.84 52.52 27.34
CA HIS A 151 -14.04 53.94 27.01
C HIS A 151 -12.86 54.94 26.93
N HIS A 152 -12.74 55.47 25.71
CA HIS A 152 -12.59 56.87 25.25
C HIS A 152 -11.97 57.95 26.17
N SER A 153 -10.90 58.59 25.64
CA SER A 153 -10.87 59.98 25.15
C SER A 153 -9.60 60.77 25.54
N GLU A 154 -9.02 61.41 24.51
CA GLU A 154 -8.33 62.72 24.48
C GLU A 154 -6.94 62.96 25.14
N ALA A 155 -6.01 63.31 24.21
CA ALA A 155 -5.04 64.42 24.22
C ALA A 155 -4.08 64.59 25.41
N SER A 156 -2.75 64.71 25.24
CA SER A 156 -2.13 65.72 24.39
C SER A 156 -0.59 65.61 24.36
N LEU A 157 -0.04 66.05 23.22
CA LEU A 157 1.22 66.80 23.03
C LEU A 157 2.56 66.17 23.47
N ARG A 158 3.30 65.64 22.48
CA ARG A 158 4.73 65.97 22.29
C ARG A 158 5.15 65.88 20.81
N SER A 159 5.28 67.07 20.22
CA SER A 159 6.33 67.52 19.29
C SER A 159 6.67 66.67 18.04
N ARG A 160 6.24 67.20 16.89
CA ARG A 160 6.60 66.84 15.51
C ARG A 160 8.11 66.69 15.29
N ARG A 161 8.50 65.58 14.65
CA ARG A 161 9.54 65.56 13.60
C ARG A 161 8.89 64.97 12.36
N ASP A 162 9.11 65.61 11.24
CA ASP A 162 8.42 65.39 9.98
C ASP A 162 8.50 63.93 9.54
N ILE A 163 7.33 63.29 9.47
CA ILE A 163 7.14 62.00 8.80
C ILE A 163 7.00 62.33 7.33
N VAL A 164 8.02 62.01 6.55
CA VAL A 164 7.82 61.70 5.13
C VAL A 164 6.98 60.44 5.12
N ASP A 165 5.72 60.53 4.67
CA ASP A 165 4.87 59.37 4.47
C ASP A 165 5.66 58.35 3.64
N PRO A 166 5.86 57.11 4.14
CA PRO A 166 6.41 56.07 3.30
C PRO A 166 5.43 55.86 2.15
N ALA A 167 5.94 56.00 0.91
CA ALA A 167 5.18 55.78 -0.31
C ALA A 167 4.30 54.51 -0.16
N PRO A 168 3.02 54.57 -0.59
CA PRO A 168 2.11 53.45 -0.41
C PRO A 168 2.75 52.22 -1.05
N LYS A 169 2.90 51.14 -0.27
CA LYS A 169 3.21 49.81 -0.81
C LYS A 169 2.20 49.58 -1.93
N LEU A 170 2.65 49.38 -3.17
CA LEU A 170 1.77 49.04 -4.29
C LEU A 170 1.01 47.76 -3.91
N HIS A 171 -0.22 47.91 -3.46
CA HIS A 171 -1.15 46.79 -3.33
C HIS A 171 -1.43 46.32 -4.76
N GLY A 172 -1.16 45.04 -5.07
CA GLY A 172 -1.43 44.49 -6.39
C GLY A 172 -2.90 44.69 -6.79
N LEU A 173 -3.16 44.98 -8.06
CA LEU A 173 -4.51 45.02 -8.61
C LEU A 173 -5.03 43.59 -8.76
N LYS A 174 -6.28 43.36 -8.36
CA LYS A 174 -7.01 42.10 -8.57
C LYS A 174 -7.88 42.25 -9.81
N ASN A 175 -7.73 41.33 -10.76
CA ASN A 175 -8.55 41.24 -11.96
C ASN A 175 -9.53 40.07 -11.83
N ASP A 176 -10.77 40.23 -12.31
CA ASP A 176 -11.79 39.19 -12.42
C ASP A 176 -12.70 39.50 -13.63
N ILE A 177 -13.54 38.55 -14.03
CA ILE A 177 -14.55 38.72 -15.07
C ILE A 177 -15.89 38.25 -14.52
N LEU A 178 -16.85 39.17 -14.41
CA LEU A 178 -18.24 38.83 -14.14
C LEU A 178 -18.88 38.34 -15.43
N ARG A 179 -19.16 37.04 -15.56
CA ARG A 179 -19.76 36.46 -16.77
C ARG A 179 -21.07 35.76 -16.44
N PHE A 180 -22.08 35.93 -17.28
CA PHE A 180 -23.38 35.29 -17.18
C PHE A 180 -23.74 34.66 -18.52
N TYR A 181 -24.10 33.38 -18.50
CA TYR A 181 -24.60 32.67 -19.66
C TYR A 181 -26.13 32.69 -19.64
N VAL A 182 -26.72 33.23 -20.69
CA VAL A 182 -28.16 33.41 -20.84
C VAL A 182 -28.70 32.37 -21.81
N ILE A 183 -29.74 31.67 -21.37
CA ILE A 183 -30.40 30.62 -22.15
C ILE A 183 -31.92 30.76 -21.98
N HIS A 184 -32.69 30.45 -23.01
CA HIS A 184 -34.14 30.35 -22.90
C HIS A 184 -34.52 28.97 -22.32
N LYS A 185 -35.51 28.89 -21.41
CA LYS A 185 -35.95 27.63 -20.76
C LYS A 185 -36.30 26.53 -21.79
N ASP A 186 -36.88 26.92 -22.92
CA ASP A 186 -37.21 26.02 -24.05
C ASP A 186 -36.12 25.88 -25.12
N PHE A 187 -34.90 26.41 -24.89
CA PHE A 187 -33.82 26.49 -25.88
C PHE A 187 -34.21 27.18 -27.21
N ASP A 188 -35.10 28.18 -27.16
CA ASP A 188 -35.47 29.01 -28.32
C ASP A 188 -34.30 29.89 -28.79
N ASN A 189 -34.37 30.37 -30.03
CA ASN A 189 -33.37 31.24 -30.63
C ASN A 189 -33.36 32.63 -29.94
N LEU A 190 -32.25 32.95 -29.28
CA LEU A 190 -32.02 34.20 -28.56
C LEU A 190 -31.75 35.41 -29.48
N LEU A 191 -31.38 35.19 -30.74
CA LEU A 191 -31.14 36.26 -31.73
C LEU A 191 -32.46 36.80 -32.33
N GLN A 192 -33.42 37.08 -31.46
CA GLN A 192 -34.70 37.70 -31.80
C GLN A 192 -34.83 39.00 -31.02
N SER A 193 -35.34 40.06 -31.65
CA SER A 193 -35.52 41.38 -31.01
C SER A 193 -36.35 41.31 -29.72
N LYS A 194 -37.35 40.40 -29.65
CA LYS A 194 -38.16 40.16 -28.44
C LYS A 194 -37.31 39.79 -27.20
N TYR A 195 -36.19 39.09 -27.40
CA TYR A 195 -35.28 38.66 -26.33
C TYR A 195 -34.14 39.64 -26.12
N LEU A 196 -33.50 40.11 -27.20
CA LEU A 196 -32.37 41.04 -27.14
C LEU A 196 -32.75 42.39 -26.51
N GLY A 197 -33.93 42.93 -26.84
CA GLY A 197 -34.43 44.16 -26.23
C GLY A 197 -34.70 44.02 -24.73
N LEU A 198 -35.18 42.85 -24.29
CA LEU A 198 -35.41 42.55 -22.87
C LEU A 198 -34.07 42.41 -22.11
N LEU A 199 -33.09 41.71 -22.69
CA LEU A 199 -31.75 41.57 -22.10
C LEU A 199 -31.04 42.92 -21.97
N TRP A 200 -31.12 43.78 -22.98
CA TRP A 200 -30.57 45.14 -22.91
C TRP A 200 -31.21 45.97 -21.79
N LYS A 201 -32.51 45.80 -21.54
CA LYS A 201 -33.19 46.45 -20.41
C LYS A 201 -32.65 45.93 -19.07
N TYR A 202 -32.54 44.61 -18.91
CA TYR A 202 -32.03 44.00 -17.68
C TYR A 202 -30.57 44.36 -17.39
N THR A 203 -29.70 44.39 -18.41
CA THR A 203 -28.30 44.79 -18.19
C THR A 203 -28.15 46.25 -17.81
N ASN A 204 -29.04 47.14 -18.25
CA ASN A 204 -29.05 48.54 -17.79
C ASN A 204 -29.60 48.67 -16.36
N GLU A 205 -30.63 47.90 -16.00
CA GLU A 205 -31.12 47.83 -14.61
C GLU A 205 -30.02 47.31 -13.67
N MET A 206 -29.26 46.29 -14.10
CA MET A 206 -28.16 45.72 -13.35
C MET A 206 -27.10 46.76 -12.97
N MET A 207 -26.75 47.69 -13.88
CA MET A 207 -25.77 48.77 -13.61
C MET A 207 -26.16 49.66 -12.42
N SER A 208 -27.45 49.71 -12.05
CA SER A 208 -27.95 50.48 -10.91
C SER A 208 -27.95 49.69 -9.58
N THR A 209 -27.53 48.42 -9.59
CA THR A 209 -27.46 47.57 -8.40
C THR A 209 -26.34 48.05 -7.48
N THR A 210 -26.61 48.11 -6.18
CA THR A 210 -25.65 48.59 -5.18
C THR A 210 -25.65 47.70 -3.94
N ALA A 211 -24.48 47.48 -3.36
CA ALA A 211 -24.30 46.68 -2.15
C ALA A 211 -23.74 47.50 -0.99
N MET A 212 -24.19 47.22 0.23
CA MET A 212 -23.66 47.84 1.44
C MET A 212 -22.63 46.91 2.07
N SER A 213 -21.41 47.41 2.31
CA SER A 213 -20.37 46.71 3.07
C SER A 213 -19.94 47.59 4.24
N GLY A 214 -20.38 47.23 5.45
CA GLY A 214 -20.31 48.14 6.61
C GLY A 214 -21.23 49.36 6.41
N GLU A 215 -20.67 50.56 6.53
CA GLU A 215 -21.40 51.84 6.32
C GLU A 215 -21.27 52.40 4.90
N GLU A 216 -20.41 51.81 4.06
CA GLU A 216 -20.14 52.31 2.71
C GLU A 216 -20.96 51.57 1.66
N LYS A 217 -21.37 52.33 0.64
CA LYS A 217 -22.15 51.85 -0.50
C LYS A 217 -21.22 51.64 -1.69
N PHE A 218 -21.24 50.44 -2.25
CA PHE A 218 -20.46 50.05 -3.42
C PHE A 218 -21.37 49.76 -4.61
N ASP A 219 -20.94 50.16 -5.81
CA ASP A 219 -21.61 49.87 -7.08
C ASP A 219 -20.65 49.21 -8.09
N LEU A 220 -21.11 48.94 -9.31
CA LEU A 220 -20.25 48.32 -10.33
C LEU A 220 -19.08 49.23 -10.76
N GLU A 221 -19.26 50.55 -10.67
CA GLU A 221 -18.25 51.55 -11.06
C GLU A 221 -17.04 51.53 -10.12
N ASP A 222 -17.20 51.05 -8.89
CA ASP A 222 -16.08 50.88 -7.95
C ASP A 222 -15.19 49.68 -8.29
N PHE A 223 -15.71 48.69 -9.04
CA PHE A 223 -15.02 47.44 -9.32
C PHE A 223 -14.59 47.26 -10.77
N CYS A 224 -15.26 47.89 -11.73
CA CYS A 224 -15.03 47.63 -13.15
C CYS A 224 -13.68 48.16 -13.67
N ARG A 225 -13.18 47.53 -14.73
CA ARG A 225 -11.99 48.00 -15.45
C ARG A 225 -12.32 49.31 -16.19
N LYS A 226 -11.55 50.35 -15.87
CA LYS A 226 -11.62 51.67 -16.51
C LYS A 226 -10.40 51.87 -17.41
N GLU A 227 -10.59 52.51 -18.56
CA GLU A 227 -9.46 52.94 -19.40
C GLU A 227 -8.77 54.14 -18.75
N ALA A 228 -7.48 54.36 -19.04
CA ALA A 228 -6.66 55.38 -18.38
C ALA A 228 -7.20 56.83 -18.50
N LYS A 229 -8.19 57.08 -19.37
CA LYS A 229 -8.82 58.38 -19.60
C LYS A 229 -10.31 58.44 -19.21
N ASP A 230 -10.93 57.31 -18.85
CA ASP A 230 -12.38 57.22 -18.59
C ASP A 230 -12.71 57.14 -17.10
N THR A 231 -13.74 57.87 -16.69
CA THR A 231 -14.25 57.86 -15.31
C THR A 231 -15.36 56.83 -15.07
N LYS A 232 -15.90 56.23 -16.15
CA LYS A 232 -17.00 55.25 -16.14
C LYS A 232 -16.55 53.88 -16.64
N CYS A 233 -17.28 52.83 -16.27
CA CYS A 233 -17.07 51.49 -16.79
C CYS A 233 -17.21 51.44 -18.31
N ASN A 234 -16.37 50.62 -18.93
CA ASN A 234 -16.56 50.26 -20.33
C ASN A 234 -17.86 49.47 -20.50
N ASN A 235 -18.81 50.01 -21.28
CA ASN A 235 -20.13 49.40 -21.52
C ASN A 235 -20.32 48.88 -22.95
N ASN A 236 -19.23 48.49 -23.62
CA ASN A 236 -19.23 47.99 -25.00
C ASN A 236 -20.22 46.85 -25.24
N LEU A 237 -20.47 46.02 -24.24
CA LEU A 237 -21.41 44.91 -24.34
C LEU A 237 -22.88 45.37 -24.43
N ASN A 238 -23.32 46.35 -23.63
CA ASN A 238 -24.68 46.88 -23.77
C ASN A 238 -24.86 47.61 -25.11
N VAL A 239 -23.79 48.24 -25.60
CA VAL A 239 -23.78 48.80 -26.96
C VAL A 239 -23.98 47.69 -27.99
N TRP A 240 -23.28 46.57 -27.86
CA TRP A 240 -23.45 45.41 -28.74
C TRP A 240 -24.87 44.84 -28.69
N LEU A 241 -25.45 44.64 -27.50
CA LEU A 241 -26.83 44.13 -27.33
C LEU A 241 -27.86 45.02 -28.01
N LYS A 242 -27.70 46.35 -27.89
CA LYS A 242 -28.59 47.32 -28.55
C LYS A 242 -28.45 47.30 -30.07
N HIS A 243 -27.22 47.18 -30.58
CA HIS A 243 -26.99 47.04 -32.01
C HIS A 243 -27.57 45.72 -32.52
N ALA A 244 -27.36 44.61 -31.81
CA ALA A 244 -27.93 43.32 -32.13
C ALA A 244 -29.47 43.36 -32.16
N ASP A 245 -30.11 43.96 -31.15
CA ASP A 245 -31.57 44.16 -31.16
C ASP A 245 -32.03 44.88 -32.44
N THR A 246 -31.35 45.96 -32.81
CA THR A 246 -31.65 46.72 -34.03
C THR A 246 -31.41 45.90 -35.30
N LEU A 247 -30.33 45.10 -35.34
CA LEU A 247 -29.97 44.24 -36.48
C LEU A 247 -31.02 43.16 -36.73
N PHE A 248 -31.54 42.54 -35.68
CA PHE A 248 -32.49 41.42 -35.75
C PHE A 248 -33.98 41.86 -35.69
N LYS A 249 -34.27 43.17 -35.68
CA LYS A 249 -35.64 43.71 -35.59
C LYS A 249 -36.42 43.68 -36.91
N ASP A 250 -35.77 44.05 -38.02
CA ASP A 250 -36.48 44.32 -39.29
C ASP A 250 -36.28 43.27 -40.39
N GLY A 251 -35.38 42.28 -40.21
CA GLY A 251 -35.08 41.24 -41.21
C GLY A 251 -34.48 41.74 -42.55
N LYS A 252 -34.61 43.04 -42.85
CA LYS A 252 -34.16 43.73 -44.07
C LYS A 252 -32.63 43.94 -44.13
N ILE A 253 -31.95 43.81 -42.99
CA ILE A 253 -30.50 44.11 -42.86
C ILE A 253 -29.62 42.93 -43.35
N ARG A 254 -30.18 41.72 -43.54
CA ARG A 254 -29.48 40.60 -44.21
C ARG A 254 -28.96 40.96 -45.60
N ASN A 255 -29.53 41.98 -46.23
CA ASN A 255 -29.17 42.44 -47.57
C ASN A 255 -28.20 43.63 -47.58
N ASN A 256 -27.64 44.04 -46.43
CA ASN A 256 -26.65 45.12 -46.39
C ASN A 256 -25.28 44.60 -46.86
N PRO A 257 -24.73 45.07 -47.99
CA PRO A 257 -23.44 44.58 -48.51
C PRO A 257 -22.25 44.88 -47.60
N ASN A 258 -22.39 45.82 -46.66
CA ASN A 258 -21.34 46.19 -45.71
C ASN A 258 -21.38 45.39 -44.40
N LEU A 259 -22.33 44.46 -44.24
CA LEU A 259 -22.47 43.64 -43.04
C LEU A 259 -22.72 42.18 -43.42
N GLN A 260 -21.78 41.30 -43.11
CA GLN A 260 -21.92 39.86 -43.31
C GLN A 260 -21.88 39.14 -41.96
N LEU A 261 -22.99 38.48 -41.62
CA LEU A 261 -23.15 37.69 -40.39
C LEU A 261 -22.73 36.23 -40.64
N SER A 262 -21.42 35.98 -40.64
CA SER A 262 -20.85 34.63 -40.68
C SER A 262 -20.38 34.19 -39.29
N TYR A 263 -20.32 32.88 -39.04
CA TYR A 263 -19.72 32.30 -37.82
C TYR A 263 -18.38 31.65 -38.14
N PRO A 264 -17.33 31.79 -37.29
CA PRO A 264 -17.29 32.46 -35.97
C PRO A 264 -17.01 33.97 -36.02
N VAL A 265 -16.81 34.51 -37.23
CA VAL A 265 -16.42 35.91 -37.44
C VAL A 265 -17.49 36.65 -38.22
N MET A 266 -17.96 37.78 -37.69
CA MET A 266 -18.83 38.72 -38.39
C MET A 266 -17.97 39.74 -39.14
N TYR A 267 -18.31 40.08 -40.38
CA TYR A 267 -17.67 41.16 -41.11
C TYR A 267 -18.49 42.44 -41.01
N LEU A 268 -17.88 43.47 -40.42
CA LEU A 268 -18.40 44.84 -40.36
C LEU A 268 -17.53 45.70 -41.27
N PHE A 269 -18.12 46.27 -42.33
CA PHE A 269 -17.39 47.05 -43.34
C PHE A 269 -16.20 46.29 -43.95
N ASN A 270 -16.41 45.02 -44.32
CA ASN A 270 -15.36 44.10 -44.78
C ASN A 270 -14.25 43.79 -43.76
N ARG A 271 -14.42 44.17 -42.49
CA ARG A 271 -13.45 43.89 -41.43
C ARG A 271 -13.95 42.77 -40.50
N PRO A 272 -13.16 41.73 -40.28
CA PRO A 272 -13.53 40.62 -39.40
C PRO A 272 -13.60 41.08 -37.94
N LYS A 273 -14.68 40.71 -37.25
CA LYS A 273 -14.88 40.82 -35.81
C LYS A 273 -15.29 39.46 -35.27
N ASP A 274 -14.48 38.93 -34.37
CA ASP A 274 -14.75 37.67 -33.70
C ASP A 274 -15.98 37.81 -32.79
N ILE A 275 -16.97 36.94 -33.00
CA ILE A 275 -18.19 36.84 -32.20
C ILE A 275 -18.34 35.46 -31.55
N GLY A 276 -17.38 34.56 -31.79
CA GLY A 276 -17.41 33.19 -31.29
C GLY A 276 -17.27 33.10 -29.76
N ASN A 277 -16.91 34.18 -29.08
CA ASN A 277 -16.90 34.28 -27.61
C ASN A 277 -18.20 34.85 -27.01
N VAL A 278 -19.15 35.31 -27.85
CA VAL A 278 -20.37 36.01 -27.42
C VAL A 278 -21.62 35.15 -27.62
N ILE A 279 -21.69 34.39 -28.72
CA ILE A 279 -22.83 33.53 -29.09
C ILE A 279 -22.39 32.07 -29.25
N TYR A 280 -23.21 31.14 -28.75
CA TYR A 280 -22.99 29.70 -28.86
C TYR A 280 -24.29 28.94 -29.16
N GLY A 281 -24.17 27.69 -29.58
CA GLY A 281 -25.27 26.89 -30.11
C GLY A 281 -25.81 27.55 -31.37
N VAL A 282 -24.90 27.89 -32.30
CA VAL A 282 -25.20 28.71 -33.46
C VAL A 282 -25.72 27.85 -34.60
N ASP A 283 -26.92 28.12 -35.08
CA ASP A 283 -27.48 27.49 -36.25
C ASP A 283 -27.03 28.28 -37.50
N VAL A 284 -26.21 27.64 -38.36
CA VAL A 284 -25.67 28.24 -39.59
C VAL A 284 -26.27 27.60 -40.85
N VAL A 285 -26.41 28.38 -41.93
CA VAL A 285 -26.89 27.89 -43.23
C VAL A 285 -26.04 28.42 -44.39
N GLY A 286 -25.93 27.61 -45.45
CA GLY A 286 -25.20 27.92 -46.68
C GLY A 286 -23.69 27.71 -46.58
N GLU A 287 -22.99 27.83 -47.71
CA GLU A 287 -21.53 27.62 -47.79
C GLU A 287 -20.71 28.70 -47.04
N LYS A 288 -21.32 29.85 -46.77
CA LYS A 288 -20.68 30.98 -46.06
C LYS A 288 -20.91 30.97 -44.53
N ASN A 289 -21.50 29.90 -43.98
CA ASN A 289 -21.85 29.78 -42.56
C ASN A 289 -22.63 30.98 -42.01
N GLU A 290 -23.72 31.36 -42.69
CA GLU A 290 -24.53 32.51 -42.28
C GLU A 290 -25.36 32.20 -41.03
N ILE A 291 -25.37 33.14 -40.06
CA ILE A 291 -26.02 32.95 -38.76
C ILE A 291 -27.55 33.12 -38.88
N ILE A 292 -28.29 32.08 -38.47
CA ILE A 292 -29.75 32.13 -38.35
C ILE A 292 -30.20 32.36 -36.91
N GLY A 293 -29.50 31.74 -35.97
CA GLY A 293 -29.88 31.78 -34.56
C GLY A 293 -28.76 31.34 -33.63
N ALA A 294 -28.93 31.65 -32.35
CA ALA A 294 -28.05 31.18 -31.29
C ALA A 294 -28.90 30.79 -30.07
N ARG A 295 -28.49 29.73 -29.36
CA ARG A 295 -29.20 29.20 -28.19
C ARG A 295 -28.64 29.69 -26.86
N VAL A 296 -27.37 30.12 -26.85
CA VAL A 296 -26.68 30.61 -25.67
C VAL A 296 -26.05 31.96 -25.99
N LEU A 297 -26.24 32.93 -25.10
CA LEU A 297 -25.61 34.24 -25.18
C LEU A 297 -24.79 34.52 -23.93
N THR A 298 -23.61 35.11 -24.09
CA THR A 298 -22.76 35.46 -22.95
C THR A 298 -22.75 36.96 -22.69
N ILE A 299 -23.00 37.32 -21.44
CA ILE A 299 -22.94 38.68 -20.95
C ILE A 299 -21.76 38.77 -19.97
N HIS A 300 -20.86 39.75 -20.13
CA HIS A 300 -19.68 39.87 -19.29
C HIS A 300 -19.21 41.30 -19.03
N TRP A 301 -18.58 41.51 -17.87
CA TRP A 301 -17.89 42.75 -17.49
C TRP A 301 -16.52 42.43 -16.90
N PHE A 302 -15.51 43.21 -17.30
CA PHE A 302 -14.16 43.12 -16.76
C PHE A 302 -14.07 43.92 -15.47
N ILE A 303 -13.52 43.29 -14.43
CA ILE A 303 -13.40 43.82 -13.08
C ILE A 303 -11.92 43.98 -12.75
N THR A 304 -11.53 45.15 -12.22
CA THR A 304 -10.19 45.46 -11.77
C THR A 304 -10.26 46.37 -10.53
N PHE A 305 -9.86 45.87 -9.37
CA PHE A 305 -9.86 46.65 -8.11
C PHE A 305 -8.64 46.36 -7.22
N PRO A 306 -8.31 47.23 -6.24
CA PRO A 306 -7.14 47.02 -5.37
C PRO A 306 -7.30 45.79 -4.48
N ASN A 307 -6.29 44.92 -4.41
CA ASN A 307 -6.32 43.72 -3.57
C ASN A 307 -6.13 44.07 -2.07
N THR A 308 -7.20 44.57 -1.46
CA THR A 308 -7.27 44.89 -0.04
C THR A 308 -8.44 44.12 0.60
N PRO A 309 -8.37 43.74 1.90
CA PRO A 309 -9.44 43.00 2.57
C PRO A 309 -10.80 43.67 2.43
N LYS A 310 -10.84 45.00 2.61
CA LYS A 310 -12.06 45.83 2.46
C LYS A 310 -12.73 45.65 1.10
N TYR A 311 -12.00 45.83 0.00
CA TYR A 311 -12.55 45.72 -1.34
C TYR A 311 -12.85 44.26 -1.72
N ASN A 312 -12.09 43.29 -1.21
CA ASN A 312 -12.38 41.86 -1.41
C ASN A 312 -13.71 41.45 -0.77
N ASP A 313 -13.97 41.88 0.47
CA ASP A 313 -15.22 41.59 1.17
C ASP A 313 -16.40 42.31 0.52
N ALA A 314 -16.22 43.60 0.18
CA ALA A 314 -17.23 44.38 -0.53
C ALA A 314 -17.59 43.78 -1.90
N TYR A 315 -16.59 43.33 -2.67
CA TYR A 315 -16.81 42.67 -3.95
C TYR A 315 -17.58 41.36 -3.82
N SER A 316 -17.30 40.56 -2.78
CA SER A 316 -18.04 39.32 -2.52
C SER A 316 -19.52 39.59 -2.25
N ILE A 317 -19.83 40.56 -1.38
CA ILE A 317 -21.21 40.96 -1.06
C ILE A 317 -21.91 41.51 -2.30
N PHE A 318 -21.21 42.33 -3.09
CA PHE A 318 -21.73 42.89 -4.33
C PHE A 318 -22.06 41.79 -5.36
N ARG A 319 -21.19 40.78 -5.50
CA ARG A 319 -21.41 39.63 -6.36
C ARG A 319 -22.63 38.81 -5.93
N ASP A 320 -22.83 38.60 -4.64
CA ASP A 320 -24.00 37.89 -4.11
C ASP A 320 -25.30 38.67 -4.42
N LYS A 321 -25.27 40.01 -4.27
CA LYS A 321 -26.38 40.89 -4.67
C LYS A 321 -26.66 40.86 -6.17
N LEU A 322 -25.64 40.78 -7.01
CA LEU A 322 -25.82 40.59 -8.46
C LEU A 322 -26.44 39.24 -8.80
N ASN A 323 -26.03 38.16 -8.13
CA ASN A 323 -26.63 36.84 -8.32
C ASN A 323 -28.10 36.82 -7.90
N GLU A 324 -28.46 37.49 -6.80
CA GLU A 324 -29.84 37.69 -6.36
C GLU A 324 -30.66 38.47 -7.39
N PHE A 325 -30.09 39.55 -7.96
CA PHE A 325 -30.71 40.31 -9.03
C PHE A 325 -31.02 39.42 -10.24
N TRP A 326 -30.05 38.66 -10.76
CA TRP A 326 -30.27 37.79 -11.92
C TRP A 326 -31.25 36.65 -11.63
N SER A 327 -31.24 36.12 -10.41
CA SER A 327 -32.23 35.11 -9.97
C SER A 327 -33.65 35.66 -9.99
N SER A 328 -33.85 36.91 -9.54
CA SER A 328 -35.17 37.56 -9.61
C SER A 328 -35.65 37.75 -11.06
N LYS A 329 -34.74 38.09 -11.98
CA LYS A 329 -35.06 38.22 -13.41
C LYS A 329 -35.31 36.87 -14.08
N GLU A 330 -34.79 35.78 -13.53
CA GLU A 330 -35.07 34.42 -13.98
C GLU A 330 -36.52 33.99 -13.70
N GLU A 331 -37.10 34.44 -12.59
CA GLU A 331 -38.50 34.19 -12.25
C GLU A 331 -39.45 35.07 -13.09
N GLU A 332 -39.07 36.32 -13.35
CA GLU A 332 -39.83 37.27 -14.18
C GLU A 332 -39.82 36.92 -15.67
N SER A 333 -38.85 36.13 -16.13
CA SER A 333 -38.63 35.87 -17.56
C SER A 333 -38.58 34.38 -17.93
N GLY A 334 -38.62 34.11 -19.24
CA GLY A 334 -38.36 32.78 -19.81
C GLY A 334 -36.88 32.42 -19.89
N PHE A 335 -35.98 33.22 -19.32
CA PHE A 335 -34.54 32.99 -19.35
C PHE A 335 -34.06 32.19 -18.14
N THR A 336 -32.86 31.64 -18.26
CA THR A 336 -32.02 31.08 -17.21
C THR A 336 -30.66 31.77 -17.27
N PHE A 337 -30.21 32.32 -16.14
CA PHE A 337 -28.97 33.07 -16.04
C PHE A 337 -27.96 32.26 -15.21
N VAL A 338 -26.90 31.77 -15.87
CA VAL A 338 -25.87 31.00 -15.18
C VAL A 338 -24.64 31.87 -14.95
N ALA A 339 -24.43 32.26 -13.69
CA ALA A 339 -23.27 33.03 -13.27
C ALA A 339 -21.99 32.18 -13.36
N HIS A 340 -20.93 32.78 -13.89
CA HIS A 340 -19.60 32.20 -14.01
C HIS A 340 -18.54 33.29 -13.79
N ASN A 341 -17.50 32.97 -13.04
CA ASN A 341 -16.31 33.82 -12.89
C ASN A 341 -15.06 32.94 -12.93
N GLU A 342 -13.88 33.56 -13.00
CA GLU A 342 -12.62 32.81 -13.14
C GLU A 342 -12.32 31.94 -11.91
N ARG A 343 -12.84 32.32 -10.73
CA ARG A 343 -12.68 31.58 -9.46
C ARG A 343 -13.91 30.77 -9.03
N ALA A 344 -14.86 30.53 -9.94
CA ALA A 344 -16.12 29.84 -9.62
C ALA A 344 -15.86 28.45 -9.04
N MET A 345 -14.88 27.75 -9.61
CA MET A 345 -14.51 26.40 -9.17
C MET A 345 -13.84 26.41 -7.81
N ASP A 346 -12.95 27.36 -7.52
CA ASP A 346 -12.30 27.51 -6.21
C ASP A 346 -13.34 27.76 -5.10
N ASP A 347 -14.32 28.60 -5.37
CA ASP A 347 -15.43 28.88 -4.45
C ASP A 347 -16.30 27.62 -4.22
N GLU A 348 -16.53 26.80 -5.24
CA GLU A 348 -17.25 25.53 -5.09
C GLU A 348 -16.44 24.49 -4.30
N MET A 349 -15.12 24.41 -4.48
CA MET A 349 -14.23 23.57 -3.66
C MET A 349 -14.34 23.91 -2.18
N LEU A 350 -14.34 25.21 -1.86
CA LEU A 350 -14.50 25.66 -0.48
C LEU A 350 -15.87 25.26 0.08
N LYS A 351 -16.94 25.39 -0.71
CA LYS A 351 -18.29 24.96 -0.29
C LYS A 351 -18.41 23.45 -0.08
N ILE A 352 -17.62 22.62 -0.79
CA ILE A 352 -17.54 21.18 -0.50
C ILE A 352 -16.96 20.94 0.89
N ILE A 353 -15.86 21.61 1.24
CA ILE A 353 -15.25 21.49 2.58
C ILE A 353 -16.26 21.88 3.66
N TRP A 354 -16.93 23.02 3.51
CA TRP A 354 -17.95 23.47 4.47
C TRP A 354 -19.17 22.55 4.54
N ALA A 355 -19.50 21.85 3.45
CA ALA A 355 -20.57 20.86 3.46
C ALA A 355 -20.16 19.56 4.16
N VAL A 356 -18.89 19.16 4.10
CA VAL A 356 -18.37 17.88 4.59
C VAL A 356 -17.99 17.94 6.06
N VAL A 357 -17.21 18.94 6.47
CA VAL A 357 -16.63 19.03 7.84
C VAL A 357 -17.69 18.90 8.95
N PRO A 358 -18.89 19.52 8.86
CA PRO A 358 -19.93 19.37 9.89
C PRO A 358 -20.41 17.93 10.08
N TYR A 359 -20.29 17.05 9.07
CA TYR A 359 -20.70 15.65 9.17
C TYR A 359 -19.73 14.80 10.01
N ALA A 360 -18.54 15.31 10.36
CA ALA A 360 -17.63 14.62 11.26
C ALA A 360 -18.27 14.37 12.64
N PHE A 361 -19.03 15.34 13.16
CA PHE A 361 -19.72 15.20 14.44
C PHE A 361 -20.79 14.09 14.44
N PRO A 362 -21.81 14.09 13.56
CA PRO A 362 -22.80 13.01 13.52
C PRO A 362 -22.17 11.65 13.17
N SER A 363 -21.10 11.61 12.36
CA SER A 363 -20.32 10.38 12.11
C SER A 363 -19.74 9.81 13.41
N THR A 364 -19.06 10.64 14.21
CA THR A 364 -18.53 10.24 15.53
C THR A 364 -19.64 9.81 16.48
N VAL A 365 -20.80 10.48 16.48
CA VAL A 365 -21.95 10.08 17.29
C VAL A 365 -22.49 8.71 16.87
N CYS A 366 -22.66 8.46 15.56
CA CYS A 366 -23.11 7.17 15.05
C CYS A 366 -22.14 6.04 15.43
N LEU A 367 -20.84 6.27 15.27
CA LEU A 367 -19.81 5.33 15.69
C LEU A 367 -19.85 5.08 17.20
N THR A 368 -19.95 6.13 18.01
CA THR A 368 -20.03 6.00 19.48
C THR A 368 -21.26 5.18 19.89
N LEU A 369 -22.42 5.42 19.28
CA LEU A 369 -23.62 4.61 19.52
C LEU A 369 -23.40 3.15 19.14
N PHE A 370 -22.85 2.89 17.95
CA PHE A 370 -22.53 1.52 17.51
C PHE A 370 -21.60 0.82 18.51
N VAL A 371 -20.52 1.49 18.92
CA VAL A 371 -19.53 0.96 19.86
C VAL A 371 -20.15 0.62 21.22
N ILE A 372 -21.05 1.48 21.73
CA ILE A 372 -21.80 1.22 22.97
C ILE A 372 -22.68 -0.03 22.82
N PHE A 373 -23.48 -0.11 21.76
CA PHE A 373 -24.39 -1.23 21.53
C PHE A 373 -23.64 -2.55 21.29
N ALA A 374 -22.57 -2.53 20.50
CA ALA A 374 -21.76 -3.70 20.17
C ALA A 374 -21.04 -4.30 21.39
N ASN A 375 -20.78 -3.51 22.43
CA ASN A 375 -20.08 -3.93 23.64
C ASN A 375 -20.95 -3.99 24.90
N TRP A 376 -22.26 -3.82 24.72
CA TRP A 376 -23.23 -3.96 25.80
C TRP A 376 -23.35 -5.42 26.23
N SER A 377 -23.29 -5.67 27.54
CA SER A 377 -23.50 -7.00 28.11
C SER A 377 -24.36 -6.91 29.37
N THR A 378 -25.24 -7.90 29.55
CA THR A 378 -26.06 -8.03 30.77
C THR A 378 -25.24 -8.37 32.01
N ASN A 379 -24.03 -8.91 31.85
CA ASN A 379 -23.15 -9.23 32.95
C ASN A 379 -22.26 -8.03 33.30
N ILE A 380 -22.37 -7.53 34.55
CA ILE A 380 -21.69 -6.33 35.02
C ILE A 380 -20.15 -6.37 34.87
N ARG A 381 -19.54 -7.57 34.96
CA ARG A 381 -18.07 -7.72 34.80
C ARG A 381 -17.63 -7.75 33.34
N LYS A 382 -18.51 -8.20 32.43
CA LYS A 382 -18.23 -8.29 30.98
C LYS A 382 -18.66 -7.05 30.20
N ASN A 383 -19.50 -6.20 30.81
CA ASN A 383 -19.97 -4.96 30.22
C ASN A 383 -18.81 -3.95 30.13
N LYS A 384 -18.43 -3.54 28.90
CA LYS A 384 -17.30 -2.62 28.65
C LYS A 384 -17.59 -1.51 27.61
N PRO A 385 -18.79 -0.89 27.60
CA PRO A 385 -19.11 0.12 26.58
C PRO A 385 -18.30 1.41 26.78
N LEU A 386 -18.04 1.83 28.02
CA LEU A 386 -17.34 3.08 28.30
C LEU A 386 -15.85 3.02 27.94
N GLU A 387 -15.23 1.86 28.16
CA GLU A 387 -13.86 1.57 27.74
C GLU A 387 -13.71 1.77 26.23
N MET A 388 -14.64 1.20 25.45
CA MET A 388 -14.61 1.34 24.00
C MET A 388 -14.99 2.76 23.53
N CYS A 389 -15.82 3.50 24.26
CA CYS A 389 -16.00 4.94 24.00
C CYS A 389 -14.69 5.71 24.16
N MET A 390 -13.83 5.33 25.11
CA MET A 390 -12.50 5.94 25.24
C MET A 390 -11.59 5.56 24.06
N GLY A 391 -11.83 4.41 23.41
CA GLY A 391 -11.23 4.06 22.13
C GLY A 391 -11.58 5.06 21.02
N VAL A 392 -12.86 5.43 20.88
CA VAL A 392 -13.25 6.50 19.94
C VAL A 392 -12.55 7.83 20.25
N TRP A 393 -12.38 8.17 21.53
CA TRP A 393 -11.60 9.36 21.94
C TRP A 393 -10.10 9.23 21.65
N CYS A 394 -9.55 8.01 21.70
CA CYS A 394 -8.17 7.71 21.32
C CYS A 394 -7.88 8.19 19.90
N ILE A 395 -8.79 7.88 18.98
CA ILE A 395 -8.69 8.25 17.57
C ILE A 395 -8.86 9.76 17.38
N ILE A 396 -9.80 10.40 18.11
CA ILE A 396 -9.96 11.85 18.07
C ILE A 396 -8.67 12.56 18.50
N PHE A 397 -7.98 12.04 19.53
CA PHE A 397 -6.68 12.57 19.93
C PHE A 397 -5.61 12.35 18.86
N ALA A 398 -5.56 11.19 18.21
CA ALA A 398 -4.65 10.94 17.09
C ALA A 398 -4.90 11.91 15.91
N LEU A 399 -6.17 12.20 15.59
CA LEU A 399 -6.54 13.19 14.57
C LEU A 399 -6.10 14.61 14.96
N ILE A 400 -6.27 15.01 16.22
CA ILE A 400 -5.81 16.32 16.73
C ILE A 400 -4.29 16.42 16.65
N GLN A 401 -3.56 15.36 17.02
CA GLN A 401 -2.10 15.31 16.92
C GLN A 401 -1.66 15.45 15.46
N THR A 402 -2.28 14.70 14.55
CA THR A 402 -1.95 14.70 13.13
C THR A 402 -2.20 16.09 12.53
N PHE A 403 -3.43 16.59 12.52
CA PHE A 403 -3.73 17.90 11.94
C PHE A 403 -3.00 19.04 12.65
N GLY A 404 -2.84 18.97 13.98
CA GLY A 404 -2.09 19.95 14.75
C GLY A 404 -0.63 20.07 14.28
N ILE A 405 0.07 18.95 14.07
CA ILE A 405 1.45 18.96 13.58
C ILE A 405 1.51 19.44 12.13
N PHE A 406 0.63 18.93 11.26
CA PHE A 406 0.64 19.30 9.84
C PHE A 406 0.35 20.79 9.63
N PHE A 407 -0.63 21.36 10.34
CA PHE A 407 -0.91 22.80 10.28
C PHE A 407 0.22 23.62 10.93
N ALA A 408 0.87 23.13 11.99
CA ALA A 408 2.05 23.79 12.55
C ALA A 408 3.24 23.84 11.56
N CYS A 409 3.40 22.79 10.74
CA CYS A 409 4.38 22.69 9.65
C CYS A 409 3.98 23.48 8.38
N GLY A 410 2.79 24.09 8.34
CA GLY A 410 2.32 24.89 7.20
C GLY A 410 1.74 24.08 6.04
N VAL A 411 1.34 22.83 6.28
CA VAL A 411 0.66 22.02 5.26
C VAL A 411 -0.77 22.52 5.08
N LYS A 412 -1.17 22.68 3.82
CA LYS A 412 -2.46 23.29 3.45
C LYS A 412 -3.57 22.25 3.47
N PHE A 413 -4.74 22.66 3.94
CA PHE A 413 -5.94 21.84 3.94
C PHE A 413 -6.65 21.95 2.59
N ASN A 414 -7.04 20.81 2.02
CA ASN A 414 -7.66 20.73 0.69
C ASN A 414 -8.96 19.89 0.75
N PRO A 415 -9.81 19.92 -0.29
CA PRO A 415 -11.09 19.20 -0.30
C PRO A 415 -10.98 17.68 -0.20
N VAL A 416 -9.92 17.08 -0.75
CA VAL A 416 -9.69 15.62 -0.67
C VAL A 416 -9.30 15.23 0.76
N THR A 417 -8.39 15.98 1.37
CA THR A 417 -7.97 15.84 2.78
C THR A 417 -9.14 16.00 3.76
N SER A 418 -10.24 16.67 3.37
CA SER A 418 -11.44 16.76 4.21
C SER A 418 -12.14 15.42 4.47
N THR A 419 -11.84 14.38 3.68
CA THR A 419 -12.37 13.01 3.88
C THR A 419 -11.57 12.17 4.88
N MET A 420 -10.30 12.52 5.10
CA MET A 420 -9.37 11.79 5.97
C MET A 420 -9.89 11.57 7.41
N PRO A 421 -10.52 12.55 8.10
CA PRO A 421 -11.04 12.32 9.45
C PRO A 421 -12.02 11.16 9.52
N PHE A 422 -12.87 10.99 8.50
CA PHE A 422 -13.85 9.91 8.43
C PHE A 422 -13.17 8.56 8.19
N LEU A 423 -12.11 8.53 7.38
CA LEU A 423 -11.34 7.32 7.13
C LEU A 423 -10.65 6.82 8.40
N ILE A 424 -9.92 7.70 9.09
CA ILE A 424 -9.18 7.32 10.31
C ILE A 424 -10.16 6.97 11.44
N LEU A 425 -11.28 7.69 11.55
CA LEU A 425 -12.34 7.32 12.49
C LEU A 425 -12.91 5.92 12.21
N ALA A 426 -12.98 5.54 10.93
CA ALA A 426 -13.55 4.28 10.49
C ALA A 426 -12.58 3.09 10.60
N ILE A 427 -11.26 3.33 10.52
CA ILE A 427 -10.20 2.32 10.70
C ILE A 427 -9.81 2.19 12.18
N GLY A 428 -9.65 3.31 12.89
CA GLY A 428 -8.90 3.33 14.14
C GLY A 428 -9.54 2.62 15.33
N VAL A 429 -10.85 2.31 15.28
CA VAL A 429 -11.52 1.53 16.35
C VAL A 429 -11.28 0.02 16.15
N ASP A 430 -10.90 -0.41 14.95
CA ASP A 430 -10.86 -1.83 14.59
C ASP A 430 -9.85 -2.59 15.46
N ASP A 431 -8.68 -2.00 15.70
CA ASP A 431 -7.64 -2.55 16.57
C ASP A 431 -8.04 -2.53 18.07
N ASP A 432 -8.83 -1.53 18.49
CA ASP A 432 -9.37 -1.47 19.86
C ASP A 432 -10.31 -2.66 20.14
N PHE A 433 -11.13 -3.06 19.15
CA PHE A 433 -11.98 -4.25 19.25
C PHE A 433 -11.15 -5.52 19.42
N LEU A 434 -10.03 -5.64 18.70
CA LEU A 434 -9.13 -6.80 18.79
C LEU A 434 -8.46 -6.88 20.17
N MET A 435 -7.95 -5.75 20.70
CA MET A 435 -7.39 -5.69 22.05
C MET A 435 -8.42 -6.04 23.12
N MET A 436 -9.64 -5.53 23.00
CA MET A 436 -10.71 -5.81 23.95
C MET A 436 -11.23 -7.24 23.88
N ALA A 437 -11.19 -7.86 22.69
CA ALA A 437 -11.50 -9.26 22.52
C ALA A 437 -10.46 -10.16 23.20
N ALA A 438 -9.17 -9.90 22.98
CA ALA A 438 -8.08 -10.58 23.68
C ALA A 438 -8.20 -10.43 25.20
N TRP A 439 -8.57 -9.24 25.71
CA TRP A 439 -8.83 -9.03 27.15
C TRP A 439 -9.96 -9.91 27.70
N ARG A 440 -11.02 -10.11 26.91
CA ARG A 440 -12.20 -10.91 27.28
C ARG A 440 -11.97 -12.42 27.23
N GLU A 441 -10.95 -12.87 26.50
CA GLU A 441 -10.57 -14.29 26.41
C GLU A 441 -9.77 -14.78 27.63
N LEU A 442 -9.07 -13.88 28.33
CA LEU A 442 -8.23 -14.21 29.49
C LEU A 442 -9.05 -14.41 30.77
N ASP A 443 -8.54 -15.24 31.70
CA ASP A 443 -9.21 -15.50 32.98
C ASP A 443 -9.21 -14.24 33.87
N PRO A 444 -10.40 -13.76 34.30
CA PRO A 444 -10.51 -12.61 35.21
C PRO A 444 -9.81 -12.78 36.57
N LYS A 445 -9.46 -14.00 36.98
CA LYS A 445 -8.74 -14.27 38.24
C LYS A 445 -7.27 -13.90 38.17
N MET A 446 -6.69 -13.81 36.97
CA MET A 446 -5.28 -13.45 36.79
C MET A 446 -5.04 -11.99 37.18
N SER A 447 -3.83 -11.67 37.65
CA SER A 447 -3.45 -10.30 38.00
C SER A 447 -3.60 -9.38 36.79
N VAL A 448 -4.09 -8.16 37.02
CA VAL A 448 -4.36 -7.18 35.93
C VAL A 448 -3.09 -6.90 35.12
N ARG A 449 -1.94 -6.79 35.80
CA ARG A 449 -0.64 -6.53 35.17
C ARG A 449 -0.27 -7.64 34.18
N ARG A 450 -0.46 -8.90 34.58
CA ARG A 450 -0.17 -10.07 33.75
C ARG A 450 -1.16 -10.20 32.58
N ARG A 451 -2.44 -9.90 32.82
CA ARG A 451 -3.45 -9.90 31.75
C ARG A 451 -3.14 -8.88 30.65
N VAL A 452 -2.75 -7.65 31.02
CA VAL A 452 -2.37 -6.63 30.03
C VAL A 452 -1.13 -7.05 29.25
N ALA A 453 -0.15 -7.68 29.90
CA ALA A 453 1.04 -8.21 29.23
C ALA A 453 0.69 -9.29 28.18
N LEU A 454 -0.21 -10.22 28.52
CA LEU A 454 -0.68 -11.25 27.58
C LEU A 454 -1.53 -10.66 26.44
N VAL A 455 -2.39 -9.67 26.71
CA VAL A 455 -3.12 -8.96 25.65
C VAL A 455 -2.16 -8.28 24.68
N MET A 456 -1.11 -7.62 25.18
CA MET A 456 -0.12 -6.99 24.32
C MET A 456 0.71 -7.99 23.53
N ALA A 457 1.06 -9.12 24.13
CA ALA A 457 1.79 -10.21 23.47
C ALA A 457 0.96 -10.89 22.36
N ASP A 458 -0.37 -10.91 22.47
CA ASP A 458 -1.26 -11.47 21.44
C ASP A 458 -1.66 -10.42 20.40
N ALA A 459 -2.46 -9.44 20.82
CA ALA A 459 -3.06 -8.44 19.95
C ALA A 459 -2.04 -7.38 19.50
N GLY A 460 -1.13 -6.95 20.38
CA GLY A 460 -0.17 -5.89 20.07
C GLY A 460 0.71 -6.21 18.86
N ALA A 461 1.24 -7.43 18.78
CA ALA A 461 2.03 -7.87 17.63
C ALA A 461 1.22 -7.89 16.32
N SER A 462 -0.05 -8.31 16.38
CA SER A 462 -0.93 -8.32 15.21
C SER A 462 -1.31 -6.92 14.74
N ILE A 463 -1.56 -6.00 15.68
CA ILE A 463 -1.91 -4.60 15.42
C ILE A 463 -0.72 -3.84 14.82
N THR A 464 0.51 -4.12 15.28
CA THR A 464 1.71 -3.55 14.66
C THR A 464 1.81 -3.91 13.18
N PHE A 465 1.47 -5.15 12.83
CA PHE A 465 1.55 -5.62 11.45
C PHE A 465 0.54 -4.89 10.55
N THR A 466 -0.72 -4.80 10.95
CA THR A 466 -1.78 -4.07 10.21
C THR A 466 -1.48 -2.57 10.10
N SER A 467 -1.09 -1.94 11.21
CA SER A 467 -0.72 -0.52 11.24
C SER A 467 0.48 -0.20 10.34
N PHE A 468 1.51 -1.06 10.33
CA PHE A 468 2.67 -0.86 9.47
C PHE A 468 2.33 -1.08 8.00
N THR A 469 1.52 -2.08 7.69
CA THR A 469 1.06 -2.29 6.32
C THR A 469 0.24 -1.11 5.80
N ASN A 470 -0.66 -0.55 6.61
CA ASN A 470 -1.42 0.65 6.26
C ASN A 470 -0.49 1.87 6.12
N PHE A 471 0.47 2.06 7.02
CA PHE A 471 1.47 3.14 6.93
C PHE A 471 2.25 3.11 5.62
N PHE A 472 2.81 1.94 5.24
CA PHE A 472 3.59 1.79 4.01
C PHE A 472 2.72 1.86 2.76
N CYS A 473 1.49 1.32 2.79
CA CYS A 473 0.57 1.41 1.66
C CYS A 473 0.20 2.87 1.34
N PHE A 474 -0.19 3.65 2.35
CA PHE A 474 -0.44 5.08 2.16
C PHE A 474 0.85 5.86 1.88
N GLY A 475 1.98 5.50 2.47
CA GLY A 475 3.29 6.09 2.18
C GLY A 475 3.69 5.92 0.70
N LEU A 476 3.46 4.74 0.12
CA LEU A 476 3.64 4.49 -1.32
C LEU A 476 2.68 5.32 -2.17
N GLY A 477 1.44 5.49 -1.70
CA GLY A 477 0.45 6.36 -2.34
C GLY A 477 0.98 7.78 -2.58
N TYR A 478 1.74 8.33 -1.63
CA TYR A 478 2.37 9.66 -1.80
C TYR A 478 3.40 9.70 -2.94
N TYR A 479 4.24 8.66 -3.08
CA TYR A 479 5.30 8.63 -4.11
C TYR A 479 4.81 8.19 -5.50
N LEU A 480 3.75 7.38 -5.56
CA LEU A 480 3.26 6.78 -6.80
C LEU A 480 2.09 7.55 -7.42
N CYS A 481 1.31 8.29 -6.63
CA CYS A 481 0.22 9.09 -7.17
C CYS A 481 0.77 10.34 -7.84
N SER A 482 0.53 10.47 -9.13
CA SER A 482 0.91 11.66 -9.89
C SER A 482 0.12 12.91 -9.49
N THR A 483 -1.09 12.73 -8.93
CA THR A 483 -1.98 13.83 -8.55
C THR A 483 -1.66 14.37 -7.13
N PRO A 484 -1.26 15.63 -6.97
CA PRO A 484 -0.81 16.19 -5.68
C PRO A 484 -1.82 16.10 -4.54
N ALA A 485 -3.10 16.38 -4.79
CA ALA A 485 -4.14 16.34 -3.75
C ALA A 485 -4.29 14.95 -3.12
N VAL A 486 -4.20 13.91 -3.96
CA VAL A 486 -4.29 12.51 -3.52
C VAL A 486 -2.99 12.09 -2.82
N ALA A 487 -1.84 12.53 -3.32
CA ALA A 487 -0.56 12.28 -2.67
C ALA A 487 -0.51 12.92 -1.27
N GLU A 488 -0.91 14.18 -1.13
CA GLU A 488 -1.02 14.88 0.17
C GLU A 488 -1.98 14.14 1.11
N PHE A 489 -3.15 13.73 0.62
CA PHE A 489 -4.08 12.91 1.39
C PHE A 489 -3.43 11.60 1.89
N CYS A 490 -2.69 10.89 1.04
CA CYS A 490 -2.00 9.66 1.39
C CYS A 490 -0.90 9.90 2.44
N LEU A 491 -0.13 10.98 2.32
CA LEU A 491 0.90 11.35 3.29
C LEU A 491 0.31 11.63 4.67
N ILE A 492 -0.75 12.46 4.73
CA ILE A 492 -1.37 12.83 6.00
C ILE A 492 -2.06 11.60 6.63
N THR A 493 -2.71 10.77 5.81
CA THR A 493 -3.34 9.52 6.27
C THR A 493 -2.30 8.52 6.80
N SER A 494 -1.18 8.36 6.11
CA SER A 494 -0.06 7.50 6.55
C SER A 494 0.43 7.90 7.95
N VAL A 495 0.69 9.19 8.17
CA VAL A 495 1.10 9.69 9.48
C VAL A 495 -0.03 9.58 10.52
N GLY A 496 -1.27 9.81 10.10
CA GLY A 496 -2.46 9.63 10.94
C GLY A 496 -2.62 8.22 11.49
N VAL A 497 -2.43 7.20 10.65
CA VAL A 497 -2.45 5.78 11.05
C VAL A 497 -1.33 5.47 12.05
N ILE A 498 -0.14 6.05 11.91
CA ILE A 498 0.94 5.87 12.90
C ILE A 498 0.57 6.50 14.24
N PHE A 499 0.03 7.73 14.25
CA PHE A 499 -0.38 8.36 15.51
C PHE A 499 -1.50 7.58 16.18
N ASP A 500 -2.43 7.06 15.40
CA ASP A 500 -3.50 6.19 15.89
C ASP A 500 -2.93 4.91 16.53
N TYR A 501 -2.05 4.20 15.83
CA TYR A 501 -1.32 3.05 16.37
C TYR A 501 -0.60 3.36 17.69
N ILE A 502 0.15 4.47 17.76
CA ILE A 502 0.86 4.89 18.97
C ILE A 502 -0.14 5.13 20.11
N MET A 503 -1.27 5.77 19.82
CA MET A 503 -2.31 6.07 20.79
C MET A 503 -3.00 4.79 21.29
N GLN A 504 -3.25 3.80 20.44
CA GLN A 504 -3.81 2.51 20.85
C GLN A 504 -2.88 1.75 21.81
N ILE A 505 -1.60 1.58 21.47
CA ILE A 505 -0.64 0.83 22.30
C ILE A 505 -0.28 1.56 23.61
N THR A 506 -0.48 2.88 23.69
CA THR A 506 -0.18 3.68 24.89
C THR A 506 -1.43 4.05 25.68
N PHE A 507 -2.29 4.89 25.13
CA PHE A 507 -3.47 5.45 25.78
C PHE A 507 -4.54 4.38 26.00
N PHE A 508 -4.94 3.65 24.95
CA PHE A 508 -6.00 2.65 25.08
C PHE A 508 -5.57 1.47 25.96
N ALA A 509 -4.32 1.01 25.81
CA ALA A 509 -3.68 0.07 26.73
C ALA A 509 -3.76 0.47 28.22
N ALA A 510 -3.50 1.75 28.52
CA ALA A 510 -3.61 2.30 29.86
C ALA A 510 -5.08 2.33 30.35
N VAL A 511 -6.03 2.66 29.47
CA VAL A 511 -7.47 2.60 29.76
C VAL A 511 -7.91 1.17 30.12
N ILE A 512 -7.51 0.16 29.33
CA ILE A 512 -7.79 -1.25 29.63
C ILE A 512 -7.22 -1.64 31.00
N THR A 513 -5.98 -1.24 31.30
CA THR A 513 -5.33 -1.50 32.59
C THR A 513 -6.13 -0.91 33.76
N LEU A 514 -6.58 0.34 33.63
CA LEU A 514 -7.37 1.02 34.67
C LEU A 514 -8.77 0.41 34.82
N SER A 515 -9.42 0.07 33.72
CA SER A 515 -10.69 -0.66 33.73
C SER A 515 -10.55 -2.03 34.40
N GLY A 516 -9.47 -2.76 34.11
CA GLY A 516 -9.16 -4.06 34.71
C GLY A 516 -9.03 -3.99 36.24
N ARG A 517 -8.38 -2.94 36.78
CA ARG A 517 -8.29 -2.72 38.24
C ARG A 517 -9.66 -2.51 38.89
N ASN A 518 -10.59 -1.89 38.18
CA ASN A 518 -11.96 -1.62 38.64
C ASN A 518 -12.98 -2.67 38.20
N GLU A 519 -12.57 -3.75 37.53
CA GLU A 519 -13.46 -4.74 36.93
C GLU A 519 -14.33 -5.49 37.96
N LYS A 520 -13.84 -5.65 39.20
CA LYS A 520 -14.62 -6.20 40.32
C LYS A 520 -15.87 -5.36 40.65
N HIS A 521 -15.82 -4.06 40.35
CA HIS A 521 -16.90 -3.08 40.55
C HIS A 521 -17.60 -2.70 39.23
N GLY A 522 -17.45 -3.47 38.15
CA GLY A 522 -18.08 -3.16 36.85
C GLY A 522 -17.26 -2.29 35.90
N GLY A 523 -15.95 -2.15 36.11
CA GLY A 523 -15.06 -1.41 35.21
C GLY A 523 -15.21 0.11 35.33
N LEU A 524 -15.03 0.85 34.23
CA LEU A 524 -15.19 2.31 34.22
C LEU A 524 -16.67 2.75 34.22
N SER A 525 -17.59 1.83 33.88
CA SER A 525 -19.03 2.09 33.78
C SER A 525 -19.71 2.50 35.10
N MET A 526 -19.05 2.27 36.25
CA MET A 526 -19.59 2.57 37.59
C MET A 526 -18.98 3.82 38.26
N CYS A 527 -18.07 4.52 37.59
CA CYS A 527 -17.34 5.68 38.16
C CYS A 527 -18.27 6.86 38.55
N CYS A 528 -19.49 6.92 38.01
CA CYS A 528 -20.48 7.94 38.35
C CYS A 528 -21.36 7.61 39.57
N TYR A 529 -21.28 6.41 40.16
CA TYR A 529 -22.19 5.98 41.24
C TYR A 529 -21.57 5.91 42.64
N THR A 530 -20.28 6.18 42.80
CA THR A 530 -19.65 6.23 44.13
C THR A 530 -19.33 7.66 44.56
N ARG A 531 -20.39 8.47 44.69
CA ARG A 531 -20.44 9.60 45.63
C ARG A 531 -21.88 9.86 46.04
N CYS A 532 -22.46 8.97 46.83
CA CYS A 532 -23.58 9.34 47.67
C CYS A 532 -23.38 8.71 49.05
N GLY A 533 -23.04 9.56 50.01
CA GLY A 533 -23.35 9.26 51.41
C GLY A 533 -24.86 9.30 51.58
N CYS A 534 -25.36 8.44 52.46
CA CYS A 534 -26.74 8.29 52.95
C CYS A 534 -27.66 7.25 52.27
N CYS A 535 -28.08 6.32 53.15
CA CYS A 535 -29.42 5.73 53.30
C CYS A 535 -29.86 4.50 52.46
N CYS A 536 -29.50 3.30 52.96
CA CYS A 536 -30.33 2.08 53.11
C CYS A 536 -30.89 1.32 51.86
N PRO A 537 -31.38 0.06 51.99
CA PRO A 537 -30.65 -1.16 52.36
C PRO A 537 -31.00 -2.36 51.43
N CYS A 538 -30.04 -3.13 50.90
CA CYS A 538 -30.34 -4.40 50.21
C CYS A 538 -29.29 -5.48 50.53
N ILE A 539 -29.56 -6.21 51.61
CA ILE A 539 -29.31 -7.65 51.86
C ILE A 539 -27.90 -8.17 51.53
N LEU A 540 -27.03 -8.13 52.54
CA LEU A 540 -25.91 -9.06 52.70
C LEU A 540 -26.23 -9.97 53.89
N PRO A 541 -26.16 -11.31 53.79
CA PRO A 541 -26.20 -12.16 54.98
C PRO A 541 -24.88 -11.99 55.75
N LYS A 542 -24.98 -11.48 56.97
CA LYS A 542 -23.92 -11.43 57.98
C LYS A 542 -23.63 -12.82 58.55
N ALA A 543 -22.34 -13.19 58.61
CA ALA A 543 -21.67 -14.00 59.63
C ALA A 543 -20.18 -14.03 59.20
N ILE A 544 -19.15 -13.61 59.94
CA ILE A 544 -18.87 -13.54 61.38
C ILE A 544 -17.89 -12.37 61.61
N GLU A 545 -18.13 -11.58 62.65
CA GLU A 545 -17.24 -10.54 63.17
C GLU A 545 -16.08 -11.15 63.97
N ALA A 546 -14.87 -10.58 63.85
CA ALA A 546 -14.07 -10.04 64.95
C ALA A 546 -12.56 -10.09 64.65
N GLY A 547 -11.89 -8.94 64.78
CA GLY A 547 -10.43 -8.83 64.81
C GLY A 547 -9.94 -7.58 64.08
N GLY A 548 -9.81 -6.48 64.82
CA GLY A 548 -9.24 -5.25 64.29
C GLY A 548 -7.74 -5.39 63.97
N ALA A 549 -7.33 -4.79 62.87
CA ALA A 549 -5.97 -4.31 62.65
C ALA A 549 -6.01 -3.26 61.53
N GLU A 550 -5.13 -2.28 61.67
CA GLU A 550 -4.99 -1.08 60.88
C GLU A 550 -4.77 -1.34 59.38
N SER A 551 -5.01 -0.29 58.61
CA SER A 551 -4.66 -0.13 57.20
C SER A 551 -3.32 -0.80 56.83
N GLN A 552 -3.42 -1.95 56.16
CA GLN A 552 -2.33 -2.54 55.42
C GLN A 552 -2.84 -2.71 53.99
N GLU A 553 -2.27 -1.91 53.08
CA GLU A 553 -2.34 -2.19 51.64
C GLU A 553 -1.98 -3.67 51.46
N CYS A 554 -2.92 -4.48 50.98
CA CYS A 554 -2.63 -5.86 50.59
C CYS A 554 -1.66 -5.81 49.41
N SER A 555 -0.38 -5.89 49.73
CA SER A 555 0.68 -6.40 48.89
C SER A 555 0.38 -7.87 48.58
N ASP A 556 -0.43 -8.12 47.56
CA ASP A 556 -0.48 -9.42 46.87
C ASP A 556 0.72 -9.52 45.90
N ASP A 557 1.93 -9.46 46.47
CA ASP A 557 3.21 -9.81 45.81
C ASP A 557 3.71 -11.16 46.35
N SER A 558 2.81 -12.16 46.46
CA SER A 558 3.22 -13.50 46.87
C SER A 558 2.65 -14.58 45.95
N VAL A 559 3.59 -15.19 45.22
CA VAL A 559 3.49 -16.44 44.45
C VAL A 559 2.71 -16.35 43.14
N ASP A 560 3.33 -15.71 42.15
CA ASP A 560 3.20 -16.13 40.75
C ASP A 560 4.63 -16.13 40.19
N SER A 561 5.18 -17.31 39.90
CA SER A 561 6.49 -17.42 39.25
C SER A 561 6.41 -16.71 37.89
N ASP A 562 7.28 -15.73 37.65
CA ASP A 562 7.41 -15.02 36.36
C ASP A 562 7.86 -15.95 35.20
N ASP A 563 8.12 -17.24 35.46
CA ASP A 563 8.48 -18.28 34.49
C ASP A 563 7.23 -18.89 33.82
N ILE A 564 6.54 -18.09 33.00
CA ILE A 564 5.44 -18.59 32.17
C ILE A 564 5.74 -18.24 30.73
N ASP A 565 5.65 -19.24 29.86
CA ASP A 565 5.97 -19.11 28.45
C ASP A 565 5.07 -18.04 27.81
N PRO A 566 5.63 -16.89 27.37
CA PRO A 566 4.85 -15.84 26.72
C PRO A 566 4.22 -16.30 25.40
N ASN A 567 4.63 -17.48 24.89
CA ASN A 567 4.07 -18.08 23.70
C ASN A 567 2.80 -18.92 23.98
N HIS A 568 2.51 -19.27 25.24
CA HIS A 568 1.36 -20.11 25.59
C HIS A 568 0.09 -19.31 25.93
N HIS A 569 -0.98 -19.53 25.17
CA HIS A 569 -2.26 -18.83 25.32
C HIS A 569 -3.23 -19.54 26.25
N ALA A 570 -3.16 -19.26 27.55
CA ALA A 570 -4.13 -19.76 28.52
C ALA A 570 -5.52 -19.11 28.32
N LYS A 571 -6.40 -19.72 27.52
CA LYS A 571 -7.78 -19.27 27.32
C LYS A 571 -8.66 -19.59 28.54
N ALA A 572 -9.54 -18.67 28.92
CA ALA A 572 -10.49 -18.90 30.01
C ALA A 572 -11.49 -20.03 29.66
N ALA A 573 -11.84 -20.86 30.65
CA ALA A 573 -12.81 -21.95 30.47
C ALA A 573 -14.21 -21.47 30.01
N ASN A 574 -14.56 -20.19 30.24
CA ASN A 574 -15.84 -19.59 29.89
C ASN A 574 -15.69 -18.40 28.93
N ILE A 575 -15.41 -18.72 27.66
CA ILE A 575 -15.34 -17.80 26.53
C ILE A 575 -16.70 -17.07 26.33
N PRO A 576 -16.75 -15.78 25.90
CA PRO A 576 -17.99 -15.05 25.64
C PRO A 576 -18.89 -15.72 24.58
N TYR A 577 -20.20 -15.42 24.62
CA TYR A 577 -21.21 -16.08 23.77
C TYR A 577 -20.91 -15.99 22.27
N MET A 578 -20.58 -14.81 21.74
CA MET A 578 -20.34 -14.65 20.30
C MET A 578 -19.11 -15.43 19.83
N HIS A 579 -18.01 -15.39 20.58
CA HIS A 579 -16.82 -16.20 20.33
C HIS A 579 -17.15 -17.71 20.33
N ARG A 580 -17.99 -18.17 21.27
CA ARG A 580 -18.49 -19.56 21.29
C ARG A 580 -19.36 -19.89 20.06
N TRP A 581 -20.23 -18.98 19.63
CA TRP A 581 -21.06 -19.17 18.44
C TRP A 581 -20.21 -19.31 17.17
N PHE A 582 -19.17 -18.48 17.00
CA PHE A 582 -18.26 -18.60 15.86
C PHE A 582 -17.51 -19.94 15.86
N ARG A 583 -17.07 -20.40 17.03
CA ARG A 583 -16.38 -21.69 17.20
C ARG A 583 -17.27 -22.89 16.94
N ASP A 584 -18.46 -22.92 17.54
CA ASP A 584 -19.28 -24.14 17.65
C ASP A 584 -20.36 -24.22 16.55
N VAL A 585 -20.79 -23.09 15.98
CA VAL A 585 -21.85 -23.03 14.96
C VAL A 585 -21.30 -22.62 13.60
N TYR A 586 -20.61 -21.48 13.51
CA TYR A 586 -20.18 -20.89 12.24
C TYR A 586 -19.02 -21.63 11.58
N ALA A 587 -17.94 -21.92 12.32
CA ALA A 587 -16.77 -22.61 11.76
C ALA A 587 -17.11 -24.01 11.21
N PRO A 588 -17.87 -24.87 11.91
CA PRO A 588 -18.31 -26.14 11.34
C PRO A 588 -19.21 -25.97 10.12
N PHE A 589 -20.05 -24.93 10.08
CA PHE A 589 -20.93 -24.65 8.94
C PHE A 589 -20.12 -24.33 7.67
N ILE A 590 -19.12 -23.46 7.75
CA ILE A 590 -18.26 -23.07 6.60
C ILE A 590 -17.42 -24.24 6.09
N LEU A 591 -17.01 -25.14 6.98
CA LEU A 591 -16.16 -26.27 6.62
C LEU A 591 -16.93 -27.43 5.94
N ARG A 592 -18.28 -27.40 5.92
CA ARG A 592 -19.10 -28.41 5.23
C ARG A 592 -18.81 -28.41 3.72
N LYS A 593 -18.76 -29.60 3.12
CA LYS A 593 -18.49 -29.78 1.67
C LYS A 593 -19.53 -29.05 0.80
N ASP A 594 -20.81 -29.15 1.14
CA ASP A 594 -21.90 -28.49 0.40
C ASP A 594 -21.72 -26.96 0.41
N VAL A 595 -21.35 -26.40 1.56
CA VAL A 595 -21.14 -24.96 1.75
C VAL A 595 -19.89 -24.50 1.02
N LYS A 596 -18.78 -25.27 1.06
CA LYS A 596 -17.58 -25.00 0.26
C LYS A 596 -17.91 -24.89 -1.23
N VAL A 597 -18.64 -25.85 -1.80
CA VAL A 597 -19.03 -25.82 -3.22
C VAL A 597 -19.90 -24.59 -3.52
N ALA A 598 -20.87 -24.27 -2.66
CA ALA A 598 -21.69 -23.08 -2.82
C ALA A 598 -20.88 -21.77 -2.74
N SER A 599 -19.95 -21.66 -1.78
CA SER A 599 -19.05 -20.50 -1.62
C SER A 599 -18.19 -20.28 -2.86
N TRP A 600 -17.61 -21.34 -3.44
CA TRP A 600 -16.82 -21.24 -4.67
C TRP A 600 -17.66 -20.89 -5.90
N ALA A 601 -18.92 -21.35 -5.97
CA ALA A 601 -19.84 -20.94 -7.02
C ALA A 601 -20.19 -19.45 -6.92
N ILE A 602 -20.45 -18.95 -5.70
CA ILE A 602 -20.67 -17.51 -5.44
C ILE A 602 -19.42 -16.72 -5.81
N PHE A 603 -18.23 -17.20 -5.45
CA PHE A 603 -16.97 -16.58 -5.82
C PHE A 603 -16.77 -16.49 -7.35
N ALA A 604 -17.11 -17.54 -8.10
CA ALA A 604 -17.02 -17.53 -9.56
C ALA A 604 -17.95 -16.47 -10.19
N ILE A 605 -19.18 -16.32 -9.66
CA ILE A 605 -20.10 -15.27 -10.09
C ILE A 605 -19.53 -13.88 -9.76
N TYR A 606 -19.03 -13.71 -8.54
CA TYR A 606 -18.38 -12.48 -8.10
C TYR A 606 -17.18 -12.12 -8.99
N ALA A 607 -16.29 -13.06 -9.28
CA ALA A 607 -15.12 -12.84 -10.13
C ALA A 607 -15.53 -12.47 -11.56
N ALA A 608 -16.56 -13.13 -12.11
CA ALA A 608 -17.11 -12.77 -13.43
C ALA A 608 -17.68 -11.35 -13.46
N LEU A 609 -18.44 -10.95 -12.42
CA LEU A 609 -18.96 -9.59 -12.29
C LEU A 609 -17.84 -8.55 -12.11
N GLY A 610 -16.84 -8.87 -11.29
CA GLY A 610 -15.66 -8.02 -11.08
C GLY A 610 -14.90 -7.79 -12.38
N MET A 611 -14.58 -8.85 -13.12
CA MET A 611 -13.92 -8.76 -14.43
C MET A 611 -14.77 -7.99 -15.44
N TYR A 612 -16.07 -8.25 -15.51
CA TYR A 612 -16.99 -7.51 -16.38
C TYR A 612 -17.02 -6.01 -16.06
N GLY A 613 -17.07 -5.65 -14.78
CA GLY A 613 -16.99 -4.26 -14.32
C GLY A 613 -15.67 -3.60 -14.71
N CYS A 614 -14.54 -4.28 -14.52
CA CYS A 614 -13.22 -3.79 -14.96
C CYS A 614 -13.16 -3.53 -16.47
N CYS A 615 -13.85 -4.33 -17.30
CA CYS A 615 -13.92 -4.10 -18.75
C CYS A 615 -14.80 -2.89 -19.14
N ILE A 616 -15.76 -2.51 -18.31
CA ILE A 616 -16.66 -1.37 -18.56
C ILE A 616 -16.07 -0.04 -18.07
N LEU A 617 -15.15 -0.09 -17.10
CA LEU A 617 -14.57 1.08 -16.47
C LEU A 617 -14.00 2.07 -17.51
N ARG A 618 -14.61 3.26 -17.58
CA ARG A 618 -14.20 4.34 -18.48
C ARG A 618 -13.35 5.35 -17.72
N VAL A 619 -12.51 6.09 -18.44
CA VAL A 619 -11.78 7.24 -17.88
C VAL A 619 -12.55 8.51 -18.21
N ASP A 620 -13.17 9.12 -17.19
CA ASP A 620 -13.86 10.41 -17.31
C ASP A 620 -13.37 11.38 -16.23
N ILE A 621 -12.89 12.55 -16.65
CA ILE A 621 -12.37 13.61 -15.77
C ILE A 621 -13.17 14.90 -15.98
N SER A 622 -14.47 14.76 -16.19
CA SER A 622 -15.36 15.88 -16.39
C SER A 622 -15.32 16.85 -15.19
N PRO A 623 -15.33 18.18 -15.42
CA PRO A 623 -15.32 19.17 -14.33
C PRO A 623 -16.47 19.03 -13.34
N VAL A 624 -17.57 18.42 -13.77
CA VAL A 624 -18.78 18.16 -12.95
C VAL A 624 -18.45 17.36 -11.69
N LYS A 625 -17.42 16.50 -11.73
CA LYS A 625 -16.99 15.66 -10.61
C LYS A 625 -16.37 16.44 -9.45
N TYR A 626 -15.87 17.64 -9.74
CA TYR A 626 -15.31 18.57 -8.76
C TYR A 626 -16.36 19.59 -8.29
N ILE A 627 -17.65 19.41 -8.59
CA ILE A 627 -18.68 20.39 -8.22
C ILE A 627 -19.77 19.67 -7.44
N ARG A 628 -20.41 20.38 -6.49
CA ARG A 628 -21.55 19.84 -5.76
C ARG A 628 -22.72 19.54 -6.70
N ASP A 629 -23.47 18.49 -6.40
CA ASP A 629 -24.58 17.99 -7.24
C ASP A 629 -25.70 19.02 -7.46
N ASN A 630 -25.89 19.91 -6.48
CA ASN A 630 -26.92 20.95 -6.48
C ASN A 630 -26.41 22.32 -6.96
N SER A 631 -25.18 22.42 -7.47
CA SER A 631 -24.60 23.70 -7.88
C SER A 631 -25.14 24.18 -9.23
N PRO A 632 -25.49 25.47 -9.39
CA PRO A 632 -25.91 26.02 -10.68
C PRO A 632 -24.80 25.97 -11.75
N ILE A 633 -23.53 25.89 -11.33
CA ILE A 633 -22.38 25.77 -12.24
C ILE A 633 -22.41 24.44 -13.01
N GLN A 634 -23.05 23.39 -12.48
CA GLN A 634 -23.20 22.14 -13.24
C GLN A 634 -23.96 22.35 -14.55
N THR A 635 -24.98 23.21 -14.53
CA THR A 635 -25.74 23.57 -15.73
C THR A 635 -24.80 24.21 -16.74
N PHE A 636 -23.97 25.16 -16.32
CA PHE A 636 -22.95 25.77 -17.18
C PHE A 636 -22.01 24.73 -17.79
N VAL A 637 -21.46 23.80 -17.00
CA VAL A 637 -20.52 22.79 -17.52
C VAL A 637 -21.17 21.91 -18.59
N ARG A 638 -22.42 21.46 -18.37
CA ARG A 638 -23.17 20.65 -19.36
C ARG A 638 -23.44 21.43 -20.65
N LEU A 639 -23.76 22.72 -20.54
CA LEU A 639 -23.97 23.60 -21.68
C LEU A 639 -22.67 23.89 -22.42
N ALA A 640 -21.59 24.06 -21.67
CA ALA A 640 -20.28 24.30 -22.22
C ALA A 640 -19.82 23.10 -23.06
N ASP A 641 -19.97 21.89 -22.52
CA ASP A 641 -19.66 20.65 -23.25
C ASP A 641 -20.51 20.44 -24.50
N LYS A 642 -21.79 20.83 -24.46
CA LYS A 642 -22.71 20.63 -25.58
C LYS A 642 -22.57 21.68 -26.69
N TYR A 643 -22.40 22.95 -26.34
CA TYR A 643 -22.50 24.07 -27.28
C TYR A 643 -21.21 24.90 -27.37
N ILE A 644 -20.65 25.34 -26.24
CA ILE A 644 -19.52 26.27 -26.22
C ILE A 644 -18.29 25.63 -26.88
N TRP A 645 -17.91 24.46 -26.38
CA TRP A 645 -16.72 23.74 -26.81
C TRP A 645 -16.86 23.03 -28.17
N ALA A 646 -18.10 22.79 -28.59
CA ALA A 646 -18.39 22.18 -29.89
C ALA A 646 -18.28 23.22 -31.02
N ASP A 647 -18.73 24.45 -30.77
CA ASP A 647 -18.86 25.48 -31.80
C ASP A 647 -17.59 26.31 -31.98
N ASN A 648 -16.92 26.75 -30.89
CA ASN A 648 -15.69 27.52 -31.05
C ASN A 648 -14.75 27.39 -29.85
N VAL A 649 -13.49 27.10 -30.17
CA VAL A 649 -12.40 26.98 -29.20
C VAL A 649 -11.25 27.82 -29.71
N MET A 650 -10.82 28.79 -28.92
CA MET A 650 -9.77 29.72 -29.33
C MET A 650 -8.57 29.68 -28.36
N PRO A 651 -7.63 28.73 -28.55
CA PRO A 651 -6.38 28.71 -27.79
C PRO A 651 -5.52 29.95 -28.05
N SER A 652 -4.77 30.37 -27.02
CA SER A 652 -3.78 31.44 -27.11
C SER A 652 -2.37 30.86 -27.16
N PHE A 653 -1.65 31.16 -28.23
CA PHE A 653 -0.26 30.76 -28.42
C PHE A 653 0.63 31.92 -27.99
N HIS A 654 1.47 31.68 -27.00
CA HIS A 654 2.40 32.68 -26.46
C HIS A 654 3.80 32.40 -27.00
N VAL A 655 4.42 33.41 -27.59
CA VAL A 655 5.76 33.36 -28.18
C VAL A 655 6.69 34.13 -27.25
N MET A 656 7.60 33.42 -26.57
CA MET A 656 8.56 34.04 -25.63
C MET A 656 9.82 34.52 -26.32
N ASN A 657 10.20 33.89 -27.44
CA ASN A 657 11.35 34.31 -28.24
C ASN A 657 10.89 34.67 -29.67
N PRO A 658 10.43 35.91 -29.90
CA PRO A 658 9.86 36.30 -31.18
C PRO A 658 10.91 36.27 -32.31
N PRO A 659 10.54 35.85 -33.55
CA PRO A 659 11.43 35.94 -34.71
C PRO A 659 11.80 37.39 -35.01
N ASP A 660 12.99 37.62 -35.57
CA ASP A 660 13.32 38.91 -36.18
C ASP A 660 12.55 39.06 -37.49
N LEU A 661 11.47 39.83 -37.45
CA LEU A 661 10.56 40.05 -38.58
C LEU A 661 11.18 40.82 -39.76
N ARG A 662 12.38 41.40 -39.60
CA ARG A 662 13.17 41.99 -40.69
C ARG A 662 13.78 40.92 -41.59
N ASP A 663 14.14 39.78 -41.01
CA ASP A 663 14.71 38.65 -41.73
C ASP A 663 13.59 37.89 -42.47
N ALA A 664 13.73 37.78 -43.79
CA ALA A 664 12.77 37.06 -44.63
C ALA A 664 12.71 35.57 -44.28
N THR A 665 13.83 34.96 -43.86
CA THR A 665 13.90 33.52 -43.55
C THR A 665 13.17 33.19 -42.26
N GLN A 666 13.41 33.94 -41.19
CA GLN A 666 12.72 33.75 -39.91
C GLN A 666 11.22 34.02 -40.01
N ARG A 667 10.84 35.05 -40.77
CA ARG A 667 9.43 35.36 -41.07
C ARG A 667 8.75 34.26 -41.88
N ALA A 668 9.41 33.70 -42.89
CA ALA A 668 8.87 32.57 -43.65
C ALA A 668 8.66 31.35 -42.75
N LYS A 669 9.64 31.04 -41.89
CA LYS A 669 9.58 29.92 -40.95
C LYS A 669 8.46 30.10 -39.91
N PHE A 670 8.28 31.30 -39.37
CA PHE A 670 7.18 31.58 -38.45
C PHE A 670 5.80 31.52 -39.14
N ASN A 671 5.69 32.03 -40.37
CA ASN A 671 4.46 31.90 -41.15
C ASN A 671 4.14 30.44 -41.49
N GLU A 672 5.15 29.60 -41.72
CA GLU A 672 4.96 28.15 -41.93
C GLU A 672 4.39 27.47 -40.68
N LEU A 673 4.91 27.77 -39.49
CA LEU A 673 4.36 27.30 -38.23
C LEU A 673 2.88 27.69 -38.09
N VAL A 674 2.56 28.98 -38.29
CA VAL A 674 1.17 29.46 -38.18
C VAL A 674 0.28 28.79 -39.22
N PHE A 675 0.76 28.63 -40.47
CA PHE A 675 0.05 27.94 -41.53
C PHE A 675 -0.26 26.48 -41.17
N ARG A 676 0.66 25.77 -40.51
CA ARG A 676 0.42 24.39 -40.04
C ARG A 676 -0.65 24.33 -38.96
N LEU A 677 -0.65 25.27 -38.02
CA LEU A 677 -1.70 25.37 -36.99
C LEU A 677 -3.08 25.66 -37.60
N GLU A 678 -3.13 26.47 -38.65
CA GLU A 678 -4.35 26.82 -39.40
C GLU A 678 -4.92 25.67 -40.25
N HIS A 679 -4.11 24.68 -40.62
CA HIS A 679 -4.52 23.58 -41.51
C HIS A 679 -4.60 22.23 -40.79
N THR A 680 -4.79 22.27 -39.48
CA THR A 680 -5.18 21.09 -38.70
C THR A 680 -6.64 20.71 -38.99
N ASN A 681 -7.02 19.45 -38.70
CA ASN A 681 -8.32 18.89 -39.07
C ASN A 681 -9.53 19.67 -38.52
N TYR A 682 -9.37 20.34 -37.38
CA TYR A 682 -10.44 21.08 -36.69
C TYR A 682 -10.26 22.60 -36.78
N SER A 683 -9.19 23.10 -37.41
CA SER A 683 -9.02 24.54 -37.53
C SER A 683 -10.03 25.14 -38.51
N ILE A 684 -10.48 26.34 -38.18
CA ILE A 684 -11.34 27.15 -39.06
C ILE A 684 -10.50 27.84 -40.16
N GLY A 685 -9.16 27.78 -40.03
CA GLY A 685 -8.20 28.36 -40.96
C GLY A 685 -7.92 29.84 -40.71
N ARG A 686 -7.17 30.42 -41.65
CA ARG A 686 -6.57 31.76 -41.55
C ARG A 686 -7.54 32.90 -41.22
N VAL A 687 -8.79 32.79 -41.64
CA VAL A 687 -9.83 33.80 -41.37
C VAL A 687 -10.08 33.98 -39.87
N SER A 688 -9.83 32.94 -39.08
CA SER A 688 -10.04 32.94 -37.63
C SER A 688 -8.79 33.29 -36.82
N THR A 689 -7.64 33.45 -37.47
CA THR A 689 -6.36 33.66 -36.81
C THR A 689 -6.14 35.14 -36.54
N ASN A 690 -6.08 35.48 -35.26
CA ASN A 690 -5.93 36.83 -34.76
C ASN A 690 -4.46 37.14 -34.47
N LEU A 691 -3.70 37.53 -35.51
CA LEU A 691 -2.27 37.79 -35.44
C LEU A 691 -1.94 39.26 -35.79
N TRP A 692 -1.36 39.98 -34.83
CA TRP A 692 -1.04 41.41 -34.99
C TRP A 692 -0.02 41.70 -36.11
N ILE A 693 0.86 40.74 -36.42
CA ILE A 693 1.93 40.89 -37.41
C ILE A 693 1.35 41.13 -38.81
N TRP A 694 0.30 40.42 -39.20
CA TRP A 694 -0.29 40.59 -40.53
C TRP A 694 -1.03 41.92 -40.65
N GLU A 695 -1.77 42.32 -39.63
CA GLU A 695 -2.44 43.61 -39.59
C GLU A 695 -1.44 44.78 -39.63
N TYR A 696 -0.31 44.63 -38.93
CA TYR A 696 0.75 45.62 -38.97
C TYR A 696 1.47 45.66 -40.34
N GLN A 697 1.67 44.52 -40.99
CA GLN A 697 2.19 44.47 -42.36
C GLN A 697 1.24 45.14 -43.35
N ASN A 698 -0.08 44.92 -43.21
CA ASN A 698 -1.08 45.60 -44.02
C ASN A 698 -1.05 47.11 -43.80
N TYR A 699 -0.94 47.56 -42.54
CA TYR A 699 -0.76 48.96 -42.19
C TYR A 699 0.50 49.57 -42.82
N LEU A 700 1.63 48.85 -42.81
CA LEU A 700 2.87 49.32 -43.43
C LEU A 700 2.78 49.40 -44.96
N ASN A 701 1.96 48.56 -45.61
CA ASN A 701 1.76 48.61 -47.06
C ASN A 701 1.09 49.92 -47.53
N ASP A 702 0.38 50.62 -46.64
CA ASP A 702 -0.17 51.96 -46.92
C ASP A 702 0.95 53.03 -47.01
N PHE A 703 2.17 52.71 -46.57
CA PHE A 703 3.36 53.57 -46.61
C PHE A 703 4.44 52.95 -47.52
N PRO A 704 4.31 53.06 -48.86
CA PRO A 704 5.20 52.40 -49.82
C PRO A 704 6.66 52.86 -49.78
N GLU A 705 6.98 53.94 -49.06
CA GLU A 705 8.35 54.45 -48.88
C GLU A 705 9.15 53.68 -47.82
N ILE A 706 8.49 52.81 -47.03
CA ILE A 706 9.09 52.10 -45.90
C ILE A 706 9.42 50.66 -46.30
N GLY A 707 10.69 50.31 -46.24
CA GLY A 707 11.16 48.93 -46.43
C GLY A 707 11.06 48.09 -45.15
N TYR A 708 11.06 46.76 -45.29
CA TYR A 708 11.05 45.81 -44.15
C TYR A 708 12.20 46.01 -43.14
N ASN A 709 13.28 46.69 -43.51
CA ASN A 709 14.38 47.03 -42.60
C ASN A 709 13.94 47.99 -41.47
N GLU A 710 12.91 48.80 -41.69
CA GLU A 710 12.35 49.76 -40.73
C GLU A 710 11.10 49.24 -40.02
N PHE A 711 10.85 47.92 -40.06
CA PHE A 711 9.67 47.29 -39.46
C PHE A 711 9.45 47.64 -37.97
N TYR A 712 10.52 47.84 -37.19
CA TYR A 712 10.44 48.18 -35.76
C TYR A 712 10.45 49.69 -35.47
N SER A 713 10.11 50.53 -36.45
CA SER A 713 10.03 51.99 -36.26
C SER A 713 9.06 52.35 -35.12
N LYS A 714 9.58 52.99 -34.06
CA LYS A 714 8.80 53.36 -32.86
C LYS A 714 7.59 54.22 -33.18
N GLU A 715 7.72 55.13 -34.14
CA GLU A 715 6.64 56.04 -34.54
C GLU A 715 5.47 55.27 -35.18
N HIS A 716 5.76 54.40 -36.13
CA HIS A 716 4.74 53.62 -36.84
C HIS A 716 4.06 52.61 -35.93
N MET A 717 4.82 51.90 -35.09
CA MET A 717 4.22 50.97 -34.12
C MET A 717 3.33 51.71 -33.11
N LYS A 718 3.76 52.87 -32.60
CA LYS A 718 2.96 53.69 -31.70
C LYS A 718 1.67 54.17 -32.36
N ASN A 719 1.73 54.62 -33.61
CA ASN A 719 0.56 55.04 -34.36
C ASN A 719 -0.40 53.87 -34.61
N PHE A 720 0.13 52.70 -34.99
CA PHE A 720 -0.66 51.47 -35.17
C PHE A 720 -1.42 51.10 -33.89
N PHE A 721 -0.74 50.94 -32.75
CA PHE A 721 -1.39 50.50 -31.53
C PHE A 721 -2.37 51.53 -30.92
N ASN A 722 -2.25 52.82 -31.26
CA ASN A 722 -3.17 53.86 -30.79
C ASN A 722 -4.38 54.07 -31.71
N GLN A 723 -4.38 53.50 -32.92
CA GLN A 723 -5.56 53.53 -33.78
C GLN A 723 -6.66 52.64 -33.23
N MET A 724 -7.88 53.18 -33.12
CA MET A 724 -9.09 52.50 -32.64
C MET A 724 -9.27 51.07 -33.21
N ASP A 725 -8.86 50.86 -34.45
CA ASP A 725 -9.00 49.57 -35.14
C ASP A 725 -8.05 48.47 -34.62
N TYR A 726 -6.85 48.85 -34.15
CA TYR A 726 -5.78 47.92 -33.77
C TYR A 726 -5.45 47.92 -32.28
N VAL A 727 -6.08 48.79 -31.48
CA VAL A 727 -5.94 48.85 -30.01
C VAL A 727 -6.13 47.48 -29.35
N GLN A 728 -6.96 46.60 -29.91
CA GLN A 728 -7.17 45.23 -29.39
C GLN A 728 -5.89 44.37 -29.33
N TYR A 729 -4.87 44.67 -30.14
CA TYR A 729 -3.59 43.95 -30.14
C TYR A 729 -2.61 44.45 -29.08
N ARG A 730 -2.86 45.64 -28.51
CA ARG A 730 -1.96 46.30 -27.58
C ARG A 730 -1.66 45.48 -26.33
N ASP A 731 -2.68 44.81 -25.80
CA ASP A 731 -2.58 43.96 -24.61
C ASP A 731 -1.89 42.62 -24.92
N LYS A 732 -1.81 42.23 -26.21
CA LYS A 732 -1.24 40.95 -26.67
C LYS A 732 0.27 41.01 -26.96
N VAL A 733 0.84 42.21 -27.09
CA VAL A 733 2.25 42.43 -27.45
C VAL A 733 3.00 43.09 -26.29
N LYS A 734 4.15 42.51 -25.92
CA LYS A 734 5.04 43.03 -24.86
C LYS A 734 6.24 43.72 -25.49
N ILE A 735 6.50 44.95 -25.08
CA ILE A 735 7.46 45.84 -25.74
C ILE A 735 8.51 46.29 -24.75
N ASN A 736 9.77 46.22 -25.15
CA ASN A 736 10.90 46.74 -24.40
C ASN A 736 11.09 48.23 -24.70
N SER A 737 10.80 49.08 -23.71
CA SER A 737 10.94 50.54 -23.82
C SER A 737 12.39 51.03 -23.98
N ASN A 738 13.38 50.22 -23.59
CA ASN A 738 14.80 50.57 -23.65
C ASN A 738 15.49 50.27 -24.99
N ALA A 739 14.78 49.66 -25.95
CA ALA A 739 15.35 49.32 -27.26
C ALA A 739 15.70 50.59 -28.06
N THR A 740 16.88 50.62 -28.68
CA THR A 740 17.27 51.68 -29.62
C THR A 740 16.48 51.55 -30.93
N GLY A 741 16.37 52.62 -31.73
CA GLY A 741 15.47 52.70 -32.90
C GLY A 741 15.69 51.65 -34.02
N ASN A 742 16.70 50.79 -33.90
CA ASN A 742 17.02 49.72 -34.86
C ASN A 742 17.16 48.32 -34.22
N GLU A 743 16.85 48.15 -32.94
CA GLU A 743 16.83 46.84 -32.27
C GLU A 743 15.40 46.27 -32.21
N PRO A 744 15.24 44.93 -32.24
CA PRO A 744 13.92 44.31 -32.08
C PRO A 744 13.34 44.74 -30.72
N CYS A 745 12.29 45.56 -30.76
CA CYS A 745 11.68 46.14 -29.57
C CYS A 745 10.63 45.22 -28.92
N ILE A 746 10.31 44.10 -29.56
CA ILE A 746 9.29 43.16 -29.11
C ILE A 746 9.95 42.06 -28.28
N THR A 747 9.52 41.94 -27.03
CA THR A 747 10.08 40.97 -26.09
C THR A 747 9.33 39.65 -26.15
N ALA A 748 8.00 39.70 -26.24
CA ALA A 748 7.13 38.54 -26.32
C ALA A 748 5.77 38.97 -26.91
N PHE A 749 5.03 38.05 -27.52
CA PHE A 749 3.66 38.34 -27.93
C PHE A 749 2.78 37.08 -27.89
N SER A 750 1.47 37.28 -27.99
CA SER A 750 0.51 36.19 -28.09
C SER A 750 -0.39 36.36 -29.31
N PHE A 751 -0.82 35.24 -29.88
CA PHE A 751 -1.81 35.21 -30.96
C PHE A 751 -2.82 34.09 -30.71
N GLN A 752 -3.95 34.16 -31.39
CA GLN A 752 -5.07 33.23 -31.19
C GLN A 752 -5.53 32.69 -32.54
N THR A 753 -5.99 31.43 -32.57
CA THR A 753 -6.63 30.84 -33.74
C THR A 753 -7.80 29.97 -33.30
N SER A 754 -8.83 29.83 -34.13
CA SER A 754 -10.09 29.18 -33.73
C SER A 754 -10.25 27.77 -34.32
N PHE A 755 -10.87 26.90 -33.55
CA PHE A 755 -11.14 25.50 -33.90
C PHE A 755 -12.61 25.15 -33.70
N TYR A 756 -13.14 24.31 -34.60
CA TYR A 756 -14.54 23.90 -34.69
C TYR A 756 -14.67 22.37 -34.56
N GLY A 757 -15.74 21.89 -33.94
CA GLY A 757 -16.07 20.45 -33.94
C GLY A 757 -15.41 19.62 -32.84
N LEU A 758 -14.84 20.26 -31.80
CA LEU A 758 -14.20 19.64 -30.64
C LEU A 758 -15.23 19.21 -29.56
N ASN A 759 -16.26 18.50 -29.99
CA ASN A 759 -17.43 18.12 -29.19
C ASN A 759 -17.22 16.93 -28.24
N SER A 760 -16.06 16.26 -28.28
CA SER A 760 -15.75 15.12 -27.40
C SER A 760 -14.36 15.29 -26.78
N TRP A 761 -14.19 14.80 -25.55
CA TRP A 761 -12.91 14.83 -24.85
C TRP A 761 -11.77 14.15 -25.61
N ASP A 762 -12.04 13.06 -26.33
CA ASP A 762 -11.04 12.37 -27.17
C ASP A 762 -10.50 13.28 -28.28
N LYS A 763 -11.38 13.99 -28.99
CA LYS A 763 -10.99 14.96 -30.02
C LYS A 763 -10.19 16.14 -29.45
N ARG A 764 -10.63 16.68 -28.31
CA ARG A 764 -9.91 17.77 -27.61
C ARG A 764 -8.50 17.33 -27.23
N GLN A 765 -8.39 16.12 -26.72
CA GLN A 765 -7.11 15.53 -26.33
C GLN A 765 -6.18 15.29 -27.52
N SER A 766 -6.68 14.68 -28.60
CA SER A 766 -5.88 14.44 -29.80
C SER A 766 -5.37 15.75 -30.41
N GLU A 767 -6.23 16.77 -30.42
CA GLU A 767 -5.90 18.06 -31.03
C GLU A 767 -4.90 18.86 -30.18
N LEU A 768 -5.06 18.88 -28.86
CA LEU A 768 -4.07 19.52 -27.96
C LEU A 768 -2.67 18.90 -28.12
N PHE A 769 -2.58 17.56 -28.20
CA PHE A 769 -1.29 16.91 -28.41
C PHE A 769 -0.72 17.19 -29.79
N HIS A 770 -1.56 17.32 -30.82
CA HIS A 770 -1.11 17.70 -32.15
C HIS A 770 -0.56 19.14 -32.19
N TRP A 771 -1.20 20.09 -31.48
CA TRP A 771 -0.65 21.44 -31.36
C TRP A 771 0.73 21.45 -30.69
N ARG A 772 0.89 20.68 -29.61
CA ARG A 772 2.18 20.55 -28.91
C ARG A 772 3.25 19.90 -29.79
N GLU A 773 2.87 18.91 -30.59
CA GLU A 773 3.76 18.27 -31.57
C GLU A 773 4.26 19.31 -32.60
N ILE A 774 3.35 20.06 -33.23
CA ILE A 774 3.70 21.13 -34.17
C ILE A 774 4.63 22.16 -33.51
N ILE A 775 4.30 22.62 -32.31
CA ILE A 775 5.12 23.60 -31.58
C ILE A 775 6.51 23.05 -31.26
N SER A 776 6.62 21.77 -30.87
CA SER A 776 7.88 21.15 -30.50
C SER A 776 8.89 21.04 -31.65
N GLU A 777 8.43 21.11 -32.90
CA GLU A 777 9.28 21.14 -34.09
C GLU A 777 10.00 22.48 -34.30
N TYR A 778 9.55 23.56 -33.62
CA TYR A 778 10.12 24.91 -33.71
C TYR A 778 10.59 25.44 -32.34
N PRO A 779 11.57 24.78 -31.70
CA PRO A 779 12.02 25.14 -30.35
C PRO A 779 12.66 26.54 -30.27
N GLU A 780 13.09 27.11 -31.38
CA GLU A 780 13.70 28.44 -31.43
C GLU A 780 12.77 29.58 -30.99
N PHE A 781 11.45 29.42 -31.14
CA PHE A 781 10.48 30.47 -30.83
C PHE A 781 9.94 30.39 -29.39
N ASP A 782 10.29 29.34 -28.64
CA ASP A 782 9.86 29.08 -27.26
C ASP A 782 8.35 29.36 -27.09
N ILE A 783 7.55 28.62 -27.85
CA ILE A 783 6.10 28.79 -27.91
C ILE A 783 5.43 27.87 -26.90
N PHE A 784 4.43 28.37 -26.20
CA PHE A 784 3.60 27.57 -25.33
C PHE A 784 2.12 27.95 -25.47
N LEU A 785 1.25 27.05 -25.00
CA LEU A 785 -0.18 27.16 -25.10
C LEU A 785 -0.76 27.69 -23.79
N ALA A 786 -1.70 28.64 -23.87
CA ALA A 786 -2.46 29.12 -22.72
C ALA A 786 -3.89 29.50 -23.11
N GLY A 787 -4.76 29.73 -22.12
CA GLY A 787 -6.15 30.16 -22.35
C GLY A 787 -7.03 29.10 -23.05
N ILE A 788 -6.62 27.84 -23.03
CA ILE A 788 -7.36 26.69 -23.57
C ILE A 788 -8.28 26.14 -22.47
N PHE A 789 -9.27 25.30 -22.82
CA PHE A 789 -9.99 24.44 -21.86
C PHE A 789 -9.03 23.97 -20.79
N SER A 790 -9.41 23.99 -19.52
CA SER A 790 -8.71 23.37 -18.37
C SER A 790 -7.69 22.29 -18.78
N PRO A 791 -6.48 22.66 -19.24
CA PRO A 791 -5.67 21.76 -20.08
C PRO A 791 -5.11 20.62 -19.24
N PHE A 792 -5.09 20.88 -17.93
CA PHE A 792 -4.81 19.90 -16.91
C PHE A 792 -5.73 18.69 -16.91
N LEU A 793 -7.03 18.85 -17.19
CA LEU A 793 -7.96 17.70 -17.24
C LEU A 793 -7.62 16.78 -18.43
N ILE A 794 -7.17 17.37 -19.53
CA ILE A 794 -6.81 16.65 -20.75
C ILE A 794 -5.51 15.87 -20.54
N ASP A 795 -4.49 16.50 -19.94
CA ASP A 795 -3.22 15.83 -19.64
C ASP A 795 -3.38 14.70 -18.62
N GLN A 796 -4.19 14.94 -17.58
CA GLN A 796 -4.49 13.95 -16.56
C GLN A 796 -5.17 12.69 -17.13
N ARG A 797 -6.00 12.83 -18.18
CA ARG A 797 -6.71 11.72 -18.82
C ARG A 797 -5.79 10.68 -19.44
N ARG A 798 -4.62 11.08 -19.92
CA ARG A 798 -3.62 10.16 -20.49
C ARG A 798 -2.89 9.37 -19.41
N THR A 799 -2.64 9.99 -18.25
CA THR A 799 -1.76 9.42 -17.22
C THR A 799 -2.50 8.58 -16.17
N ILE A 800 -3.79 8.84 -15.92
CA ILE A 800 -4.54 8.18 -14.83
C ILE A 800 -4.58 6.66 -14.95
N ALA A 801 -4.97 6.09 -16.10
CA ALA A 801 -5.18 4.64 -16.17
C ALA A 801 -3.86 3.84 -16.02
N PRO A 802 -2.77 4.17 -16.73
CA PRO A 802 -1.47 3.52 -16.52
C PRO A 802 -0.94 3.72 -15.10
N SER A 803 -1.05 4.94 -14.56
CA SER A 803 -0.60 5.24 -13.20
C SER A 803 -1.40 4.44 -12.16
N THR A 804 -2.72 4.32 -12.32
CA THR A 804 -3.56 3.50 -11.42
C THR A 804 -3.11 2.05 -11.40
N MET A 805 -2.90 1.45 -12.59
CA MET A 805 -2.44 0.06 -12.68
C MET A 805 -1.06 -0.14 -12.05
N GLN A 806 -0.14 0.79 -12.29
CA GLN A 806 1.19 0.75 -11.70
C GLN A 806 1.12 0.87 -10.17
N THR A 807 0.36 1.83 -9.65
CA THR A 807 0.23 2.05 -8.21
C THR A 807 -0.41 0.85 -7.51
N VAL A 808 -1.48 0.28 -8.06
CA VAL A 808 -2.12 -0.93 -7.51
C VAL A 808 -1.15 -2.12 -7.53
N GLY A 809 -0.45 -2.33 -8.64
CA GLY A 809 0.53 -3.42 -8.76
C GLY A 809 1.70 -3.27 -7.78
N CYS A 810 2.28 -2.07 -7.67
CA CYS A 810 3.35 -1.76 -6.73
C CYS A 810 2.88 -1.90 -5.27
N ALA A 811 1.68 -1.42 -4.94
CA ALA A 811 1.11 -1.55 -3.61
C ALA A 811 0.98 -3.04 -3.22
N LEU A 812 0.36 -3.87 -4.06
CA LEU A 812 0.22 -5.31 -3.79
C LEU A 812 1.58 -6.02 -3.63
N LEU A 813 2.60 -5.62 -4.39
CA LEU A 813 3.94 -6.20 -4.33
C LEU A 813 4.65 -5.82 -3.03
N VAL A 814 4.59 -4.54 -2.61
CA VAL A 814 5.16 -4.13 -1.32
C VAL A 814 4.44 -4.79 -0.17
N MET A 815 3.11 -4.91 -0.25
CA MET A 815 2.31 -5.63 0.73
C MET A 815 2.76 -7.10 0.84
N GLN A 816 2.99 -7.78 -0.28
CA GLN A 816 3.54 -9.13 -0.29
C GLN A 816 4.93 -9.20 0.37
N ILE A 817 5.82 -8.23 0.10
CA ILE A 817 7.16 -8.17 0.70
C ILE A 817 7.06 -7.99 2.22
N ILE A 818 6.26 -7.03 2.69
CA ILE A 818 6.09 -6.77 4.12
C ILE A 818 5.54 -8.04 4.80
N CYS A 819 4.53 -8.67 4.21
CA CYS A 819 3.95 -9.88 4.78
C CYS A 819 4.91 -11.07 4.78
N PHE A 820 5.84 -11.16 3.82
CA PHE A 820 6.88 -12.18 3.82
C PHE A 820 7.89 -12.03 4.97
N PHE A 821 8.13 -10.80 5.44
CA PHE A 821 8.97 -10.56 6.62
C PHE A 821 8.28 -10.93 7.93
N PHE A 822 6.97 -10.67 8.05
CA PHE A 822 6.23 -10.84 9.30
C PHE A 822 5.52 -12.20 9.45
N LEU A 823 5.20 -12.88 8.35
CA LEU A 823 4.58 -14.22 8.39
C LEU A 823 5.64 -15.30 8.09
N PRO A 824 5.84 -16.27 9.00
CA PRO A 824 6.86 -17.33 8.87
C PRO A 824 6.53 -18.41 7.82
N ASP A 825 5.38 -18.31 7.15
CA ASP A 825 4.91 -19.27 6.15
C ASP A 825 4.58 -18.61 4.80
N ALA A 826 5.23 -19.10 3.74
CA ALA A 826 5.06 -18.60 2.39
C ALA A 826 3.68 -18.92 1.78
N GLN A 827 3.03 -20.01 2.21
CA GLN A 827 1.71 -20.39 1.69
C GLN A 827 0.64 -19.40 2.14
N SER A 828 0.65 -19.04 3.43
CA SER A 828 -0.25 -18.04 4.02
C SER A 828 -0.08 -16.68 3.35
N VAL A 829 1.16 -16.26 3.08
CA VAL A 829 1.44 -15.02 2.32
C VAL A 829 0.85 -15.07 0.92
N PHE A 830 1.00 -16.19 0.20
CA PHE A 830 0.44 -16.36 -1.14
C PHE A 830 -1.10 -16.28 -1.16
N ILE A 831 -1.78 -17.00 -0.26
CA ILE A 831 -3.25 -17.00 -0.17
C ILE A 831 -3.77 -15.61 0.17
N MET A 832 -3.10 -14.92 1.10
CA MET A 832 -3.42 -13.55 1.45
C MET A 832 -3.24 -12.61 0.25
N THR A 833 -2.11 -12.65 -0.47
CA THR A 833 -1.91 -11.83 -1.68
C THR A 833 -2.96 -12.11 -2.75
N TRP A 834 -3.35 -13.37 -2.95
CA TRP A 834 -4.44 -13.73 -3.86
C TRP A 834 -5.78 -13.13 -3.43
N SER A 835 -6.09 -13.18 -2.12
CA SER A 835 -7.28 -12.55 -1.55
C SER A 835 -7.30 -11.05 -1.80
N LEU A 836 -6.18 -10.35 -1.58
CA LEU A 836 -6.06 -8.91 -1.81
C LEU A 836 -6.23 -8.53 -3.29
N LEU A 837 -5.64 -9.30 -4.20
CA LEU A 837 -5.82 -9.09 -5.64
C LEU A 837 -7.29 -9.26 -6.03
N SER A 838 -7.94 -10.29 -5.50
CA SER A 838 -9.36 -10.56 -5.73
C SER A 838 -10.23 -9.41 -5.21
N ILE A 839 -10.06 -8.99 -3.95
CA ILE A 839 -10.80 -7.88 -3.35
C ILE A 839 -10.62 -6.60 -4.18
N SER A 840 -9.37 -6.28 -4.56
CA SER A 840 -9.06 -5.09 -5.37
C SER A 840 -9.79 -5.10 -6.71
N MET A 841 -9.78 -6.24 -7.42
CA MET A 841 -10.54 -6.43 -8.66
C MET A 841 -12.05 -6.27 -8.44
N GLY A 842 -12.59 -6.82 -7.35
CA GLY A 842 -14.00 -6.66 -7.01
C GLY A 842 -14.40 -5.23 -6.66
N VAL A 843 -13.53 -4.46 -6.00
CA VAL A 843 -13.76 -3.03 -5.71
C VAL A 843 -13.74 -2.23 -7.01
N CYS A 844 -12.73 -2.42 -7.87
CA CYS A 844 -12.67 -1.75 -9.18
C CYS A 844 -13.90 -2.06 -10.05
N GLY A 845 -14.28 -3.34 -10.16
CA GLY A 845 -15.46 -3.75 -10.92
C GLY A 845 -16.76 -3.28 -10.29
N GLY A 846 -16.88 -3.33 -8.96
CA GLY A 846 -18.05 -2.87 -8.21
C GLY A 846 -18.28 -1.36 -8.35
N LEU A 847 -17.21 -0.55 -8.35
CA LEU A 847 -17.29 0.89 -8.60
C LEU A 847 -17.79 1.17 -10.02
N ALA A 848 -17.28 0.46 -11.03
CA ALA A 848 -17.75 0.59 -12.40
C ALA A 848 -19.25 0.23 -12.53
N LEU A 849 -19.70 -0.86 -11.87
CA LEU A 849 -21.10 -1.26 -11.85
C LEU A 849 -22.01 -0.29 -11.08
N ALA A 850 -21.46 0.41 -10.08
CA ALA A 850 -22.14 1.49 -9.37
C ALA A 850 -22.21 2.80 -10.19
N GLY A 851 -21.66 2.84 -11.40
CA GLY A 851 -21.66 3.99 -12.29
C GLY A 851 -20.56 5.02 -11.99
N SER A 852 -19.51 4.61 -11.26
CA SER A 852 -18.34 5.45 -10.97
C SER A 852 -17.25 5.19 -12.01
N ASP A 853 -16.74 6.26 -12.63
CA ASP A 853 -15.66 6.14 -13.61
C ASP A 853 -14.29 6.19 -12.94
N LEU A 854 -13.24 5.90 -13.73
CA LEU A 854 -11.85 6.05 -13.32
C LEU A 854 -11.40 7.52 -13.49
N ASP A 855 -11.02 8.12 -12.37
CA ASP A 855 -10.52 9.47 -12.20
C ASP A 855 -9.49 9.51 -11.06
N SER A 856 -8.96 10.69 -10.74
CA SER A 856 -7.90 10.82 -9.74
C SER A 856 -8.37 10.50 -8.32
N VAL A 857 -9.64 10.79 -8.02
CA VAL A 857 -10.26 10.51 -6.73
C VAL A 857 -10.46 9.01 -6.54
N SER A 858 -11.08 8.35 -7.52
CA SER A 858 -11.33 6.91 -7.52
C SER A 858 -10.03 6.12 -7.52
N MET A 859 -8.98 6.58 -8.22
CA MET A 859 -7.63 6.03 -8.10
C MET A 859 -7.16 6.04 -6.64
N GLY A 860 -7.24 7.19 -5.95
CA GLY A 860 -6.89 7.30 -4.54
C GLY A 860 -7.73 6.37 -3.64
N CYS A 861 -9.03 6.26 -3.93
CA CYS A 861 -9.94 5.36 -3.19
C CYS A 861 -9.61 3.88 -3.43
N ILE A 862 -9.19 3.49 -4.63
CA ILE A 862 -8.76 2.11 -4.94
C ILE A 862 -7.47 1.76 -4.17
N VAL A 863 -6.51 2.69 -4.11
CA VAL A 863 -5.28 2.49 -3.32
C VAL A 863 -5.60 2.35 -1.83
N MET A 864 -6.50 3.19 -1.31
CA MET A 864 -7.02 3.10 0.05
C MET A 864 -7.71 1.74 0.31
N ALA A 865 -8.44 1.20 -0.66
CA ALA A 865 -9.10 -0.10 -0.52
C ALA A 865 -8.10 -1.25 -0.32
N ILE A 866 -6.89 -1.16 -0.88
CA ILE A 866 -5.84 -2.18 -0.65
C ILE A 866 -5.44 -2.18 0.82
N GLY A 867 -5.20 -1.02 1.43
CA GLY A 867 -4.89 -0.90 2.86
C GLY A 867 -6.01 -1.50 3.73
N LEU A 868 -7.26 -1.08 3.50
CA LEU A 868 -8.43 -1.58 4.24
C LEU A 868 -8.65 -3.10 4.09
N ALA A 869 -8.39 -3.66 2.91
CA ALA A 869 -8.60 -5.09 2.64
C ALA A 869 -7.60 -6.01 3.37
N VAL A 870 -6.44 -5.47 3.74
CA VAL A 870 -5.34 -6.20 4.36
C VAL A 870 -5.67 -6.60 5.79
N ASP A 871 -6.28 -5.71 6.55
CA ASP A 871 -6.50 -5.88 7.98
C ASP A 871 -7.24 -7.20 8.28
N TYR A 872 -8.31 -7.50 7.53
CA TYR A 872 -9.08 -8.74 7.72
C TYR A 872 -8.28 -10.00 7.38
N SER A 873 -7.50 -9.95 6.29
CA SER A 873 -6.77 -11.12 5.79
C SER A 873 -5.58 -11.45 6.68
N ILE A 874 -4.87 -10.43 7.17
CA ILE A 874 -3.71 -10.55 8.05
C ILE A 874 -4.11 -11.17 9.39
N HIS A 875 -5.14 -10.65 10.07
CA HIS A 875 -5.48 -11.12 11.41
C HIS A 875 -5.86 -12.61 11.42
N ILE A 876 -6.54 -13.07 10.36
CA ILE A 876 -6.93 -14.48 10.22
C ILE A 876 -5.72 -15.35 9.89
N CYS A 877 -4.88 -14.95 8.92
CA CYS A 877 -3.66 -15.69 8.58
C CYS A 877 -2.69 -15.79 9.77
N TYR A 878 -2.46 -14.68 10.46
CA TYR A 878 -1.58 -14.61 11.62
C TYR A 878 -2.08 -15.51 12.76
N ARG A 879 -3.37 -15.40 13.12
CA ARG A 879 -3.94 -16.24 14.18
C ARG A 879 -4.02 -17.73 13.80
N TYR A 880 -4.27 -18.04 12.53
CA TYR A 880 -4.24 -19.42 12.03
C TYR A 880 -2.86 -20.04 12.20
N HIS A 881 -1.80 -19.32 11.83
CA HIS A 881 -0.43 -19.81 11.96
C HIS A 881 -0.02 -20.02 13.43
N ARG A 882 -0.45 -19.12 14.31
CA ARG A 882 -0.13 -19.17 15.74
C ARG A 882 -0.94 -20.20 16.53
N SER A 883 -1.98 -20.80 15.95
CA SER A 883 -2.78 -21.80 16.66
C SER A 883 -1.94 -23.02 17.03
N GLU A 884 -1.94 -23.41 18.31
CA GLU A 884 -1.21 -24.58 18.82
C GLU A 884 -1.83 -25.91 18.36
N VAL A 885 -3.04 -25.86 17.80
CA VAL A 885 -3.80 -27.03 17.35
C VAL A 885 -3.19 -27.59 16.06
N ARG A 886 -3.12 -28.92 15.92
CA ARG A 886 -2.45 -29.55 14.76
C ARG A 886 -3.36 -29.73 13.54
N ARG A 887 -4.64 -30.04 13.76
CA ARG A 887 -5.58 -30.38 12.69
C ARG A 887 -6.15 -29.12 12.03
N ALA A 888 -6.18 -29.06 10.70
CA ALA A 888 -6.54 -27.85 9.96
C ALA A 888 -7.96 -27.33 10.24
N ASP A 889 -8.94 -28.22 10.35
CA ASP A 889 -10.33 -27.85 10.69
C ASP A 889 -10.47 -27.32 12.11
N GLU A 890 -9.71 -27.86 13.07
CA GLU A 890 -9.70 -27.36 14.44
C GLU A 890 -8.90 -26.06 14.60
N LYS A 891 -7.81 -25.87 13.84
CA LYS A 891 -7.12 -24.57 13.72
C LYS A 891 -8.07 -23.49 13.21
N VAL A 892 -8.87 -23.77 12.18
CA VAL A 892 -9.90 -22.82 11.69
C VAL A 892 -10.92 -22.50 12.78
N LYS A 893 -11.40 -23.49 13.55
CA LYS A 893 -12.31 -23.24 14.67
C LYS A 893 -11.68 -22.35 15.73
N ASP A 894 -10.43 -22.61 16.09
CA ASP A 894 -9.69 -21.83 17.08
C ASP A 894 -9.44 -20.39 16.64
N THR A 895 -9.11 -20.21 15.36
CA THR A 895 -8.90 -18.91 14.71
C THR A 895 -10.18 -18.08 14.69
N LEU A 896 -11.28 -18.66 14.17
CA LEU A 896 -12.56 -17.96 14.07
C LEU A 896 -13.19 -17.71 15.44
N ALA A 897 -12.94 -18.57 16.43
CA ALA A 897 -13.39 -18.35 17.80
C ALA A 897 -12.85 -17.04 18.39
N SER A 898 -11.63 -16.66 18.01
CA SER A 898 -10.93 -15.52 18.59
C SER A 898 -11.13 -14.24 17.78
N VAL A 899 -11.00 -14.33 16.45
CA VAL A 899 -10.85 -13.15 15.59
C VAL A 899 -12.12 -12.79 14.81
N ALA A 900 -13.05 -13.72 14.59
CA ALA A 900 -14.19 -13.47 13.68
C ALA A 900 -15.18 -12.43 14.19
N TRP A 901 -15.52 -12.45 15.49
CA TRP A 901 -16.43 -11.45 16.08
C TRP A 901 -15.80 -10.05 16.10
N PRO A 902 -14.54 -9.86 16.55
CA PRO A 902 -13.85 -8.56 16.46
C PRO A 902 -13.79 -8.00 15.03
N ILE A 903 -13.46 -8.81 14.02
CA ILE A 903 -13.47 -8.38 12.62
C ILE A 903 -14.87 -7.92 12.18
N MET A 904 -15.93 -8.63 12.59
CA MET A 904 -17.29 -8.22 12.24
C MET A 904 -17.72 -6.94 12.96
N GLN A 905 -17.24 -6.72 14.19
CA GLN A 905 -17.44 -5.46 14.91
C GLN A 905 -16.71 -4.30 14.22
N ALA A 906 -15.45 -4.52 13.82
CA ALA A 906 -14.62 -3.58 13.05
C ALA A 906 -15.31 -3.13 11.75
N VAL A 907 -15.71 -4.08 10.91
CA VAL A 907 -16.47 -3.76 9.67
C VAL A 907 -17.77 -3.02 9.99
N GLY A 908 -18.48 -3.42 11.04
CA GLY A 908 -19.68 -2.72 11.49
C GLY A 908 -19.41 -1.27 11.92
N SER A 909 -18.30 -1.00 12.60
CA SER A 909 -17.91 0.37 12.98
C SER A 909 -17.59 1.20 11.75
N THR A 910 -16.79 0.69 10.81
CA THR A 910 -16.40 1.40 9.58
C THR A 910 -17.63 1.80 8.75
N LEU A 911 -18.59 0.89 8.60
CA LEU A 911 -19.85 1.14 7.89
C LEU A 911 -20.73 2.15 8.65
N SER A 912 -20.80 2.05 9.98
CA SER A 912 -21.60 2.96 10.80
C SER A 912 -21.02 4.39 10.85
N ALA A 913 -19.71 4.54 10.84
CA ALA A 913 -19.03 5.83 10.84
C ALA A 913 -19.26 6.57 9.51
N THR A 914 -19.27 5.84 8.40
CA THR A 914 -19.40 6.44 7.06
C THR A 914 -20.83 6.64 6.57
N VAL A 915 -21.84 6.09 7.26
CA VAL A 915 -23.25 6.16 6.83
C VAL A 915 -23.76 7.60 6.63
N CYS A 916 -23.28 8.55 7.45
CA CYS A 916 -23.66 9.95 7.36
C CYS A 916 -23.22 10.63 6.05
N LEU A 917 -22.20 10.08 5.38
CA LEU A 917 -21.65 10.65 4.15
C LEU A 917 -22.57 10.51 2.94
N ILE A 918 -23.56 9.60 3.00
CA ILE A 918 -24.52 9.39 1.90
C ILE A 918 -25.36 10.63 1.58
N VAL A 919 -25.55 11.52 2.56
CA VAL A 919 -26.38 12.72 2.43
C VAL A 919 -25.61 13.89 1.79
N VAL A 920 -24.29 13.82 1.74
CA VAL A 920 -23.45 14.92 1.23
C VAL A 920 -23.56 14.97 -0.31
N PRO A 921 -24.04 16.08 -0.90
CA PRO A 921 -24.26 16.20 -2.35
C PRO A 921 -22.95 16.52 -3.09
N ALA A 922 -21.96 15.62 -2.99
CA ALA A 922 -20.67 15.76 -3.65
C ALA A 922 -20.18 14.41 -4.20
N TYR A 923 -19.76 14.40 -5.47
CA TYR A 923 -19.24 13.19 -6.14
C TYR A 923 -18.04 12.59 -5.41
N LEU A 924 -17.06 13.43 -5.02
CA LEU A 924 -15.88 13.03 -4.24
C LEU A 924 -16.23 12.14 -3.04
N ILE A 925 -17.24 12.58 -2.27
CA ILE A 925 -17.68 11.92 -1.04
C ILE A 925 -18.46 10.65 -1.34
N ARG A 926 -19.27 10.66 -2.40
CA ARG A 926 -20.03 9.49 -2.85
C ARG A 926 -19.12 8.35 -3.29
N VAL A 927 -18.09 8.62 -4.08
CA VAL A 927 -17.12 7.60 -4.53
C VAL A 927 -16.33 7.05 -3.35
N PHE A 928 -15.90 7.92 -2.44
CA PHE A 928 -15.26 7.49 -1.19
C PHE A 928 -16.16 6.56 -0.38
N PHE A 929 -17.42 6.96 -0.14
CA PHE A 929 -18.42 6.14 0.56
C PHE A 929 -18.64 4.78 -0.11
N GLN A 930 -18.87 4.77 -1.43
CA GLN A 930 -19.06 3.53 -2.21
C GLN A 930 -17.85 2.61 -2.09
N THR A 931 -16.64 3.17 -2.16
CA THR A 931 -15.41 2.38 -2.09
C THR A 931 -15.24 1.74 -0.71
N VAL A 932 -15.43 2.51 0.37
CA VAL A 932 -15.35 2.00 1.75
C VAL A 932 -16.38 0.90 1.98
N TRP A 933 -17.61 1.03 1.48
CA TRP A 933 -18.63 0.00 1.61
C TRP A 933 -18.30 -1.26 0.81
N LEU A 934 -17.87 -1.12 -0.44
CA LEU A 934 -17.50 -2.24 -1.29
C LEU A 934 -16.34 -3.04 -0.70
N VAL A 935 -15.26 -2.37 -0.27
CA VAL A 935 -14.09 -3.06 0.28
C VAL A 935 -14.43 -3.79 1.58
N ASN A 936 -15.25 -3.22 2.46
CA ASN A 936 -15.65 -3.85 3.71
C ASN A 936 -16.54 -5.08 3.48
N ILE A 937 -17.53 -4.99 2.59
CA ILE A 937 -18.45 -6.10 2.29
C ILE A 937 -17.70 -7.24 1.59
N ILE A 938 -16.91 -6.91 0.56
CA ILE A 938 -16.12 -7.90 -0.20
C ILE A 938 -15.01 -8.48 0.69
N GLY A 939 -14.36 -7.65 1.49
CA GLY A 939 -13.32 -8.02 2.45
C GLY A 939 -13.84 -8.96 3.54
N LEU A 940 -15.03 -8.72 4.08
CA LEU A 940 -15.66 -9.61 5.06
C LEU A 940 -15.98 -10.99 4.45
N PHE A 941 -16.46 -11.03 3.20
CA PHE A 941 -16.70 -12.29 2.49
C PHE A 941 -15.38 -13.07 2.25
N HIS A 942 -14.32 -12.39 1.82
CA HIS A 942 -13.02 -13.02 1.63
C HIS A 942 -12.41 -13.48 2.96
N GLY A 943 -12.41 -12.62 3.97
CA GLY A 943 -11.83 -12.88 5.28
C GLY A 943 -12.55 -13.99 6.05
N LEU A 944 -13.87 -13.94 6.21
CA LEU A 944 -14.58 -14.90 7.06
C LEU A 944 -14.98 -16.20 6.35
N VAL A 945 -15.06 -16.21 5.02
CA VAL A 945 -15.54 -17.37 4.25
C VAL A 945 -14.42 -18.00 3.41
N LEU A 946 -13.88 -17.27 2.43
CA LEU A 946 -12.98 -17.87 1.44
C LEU A 946 -11.61 -18.21 2.02
N LEU A 947 -11.02 -17.30 2.78
CA LEU A 947 -9.65 -17.43 3.28
C LEU A 947 -9.51 -18.60 4.28
N PRO A 948 -10.40 -18.81 5.27
CA PRO A 948 -10.39 -20.00 6.12
C PRO A 948 -10.58 -21.31 5.34
N GLN A 949 -11.43 -21.31 4.30
CA GLN A 949 -11.62 -22.48 3.44
C GLN A 949 -10.36 -22.81 2.64
N MET A 950 -9.69 -21.79 2.07
CA MET A 950 -8.48 -21.97 1.26
C MET A 950 -7.29 -22.42 2.11
N ILE A 951 -7.06 -21.77 3.25
CA ILE A 951 -5.96 -22.13 4.15
C ILE A 951 -6.14 -23.57 4.64
N SER A 952 -7.37 -23.95 5.05
CA SER A 952 -7.65 -25.34 5.45
C SER A 952 -7.52 -26.37 4.32
N MET A 953 -7.65 -25.97 3.05
CA MET A 953 -7.45 -26.89 1.91
C MET A 953 -5.97 -27.07 1.55
N LEU A 954 -5.14 -26.07 1.81
CA LEU A 954 -3.73 -26.02 1.41
C LEU A 954 -2.79 -26.43 2.55
N ASP A 955 -3.21 -26.35 3.81
CA ASP A 955 -2.48 -26.89 4.96
C ASP A 955 -2.39 -28.42 4.81
N PRO A 956 -1.20 -29.01 4.60
CA PRO A 956 -1.06 -30.45 4.48
C PRO A 956 -1.48 -31.07 5.80
N ASP A 957 -2.62 -31.77 5.81
CA ASP A 957 -3.11 -32.50 6.97
C ASP A 957 -1.96 -33.39 7.51
N LEU A 958 -1.45 -33.04 8.70
CA LEU A 958 -0.56 -33.89 9.48
C LEU A 958 -1.34 -35.09 10.07
N GLU A 959 -2.21 -35.74 9.29
CA GLU A 959 -2.98 -36.89 9.74
C GLU A 959 -3.21 -37.93 8.65
N THR A 960 -2.25 -38.85 8.53
CA THR A 960 -2.58 -40.27 8.34
C THR A 960 -1.92 -41.12 9.40
N GLU A 961 -1.98 -40.74 10.69
CA GLU A 961 -1.62 -41.69 11.74
C GLU A 961 -2.27 -41.51 13.14
N THR A 962 -2.87 -40.38 13.52
CA THR A 962 -3.22 -40.18 14.95
C THR A 962 -4.69 -39.97 15.34
N VAL A 963 -5.67 -39.87 14.42
CA VAL A 963 -7.06 -39.46 14.79
C VAL A 963 -8.16 -40.50 14.58
N LYS A 964 -7.81 -41.78 14.64
CA LYS A 964 -8.82 -42.83 14.93
C LYS A 964 -9.03 -43.10 16.43
N GLU A 965 -8.36 -42.39 17.35
CA GLU A 965 -8.34 -42.77 18.77
C GLU A 965 -9.20 -41.95 19.75
N ASP A 966 -9.84 -40.85 19.37
CA ASP A 966 -10.42 -39.92 20.36
C ASP A 966 -11.96 -39.78 20.40
N THR A 967 -12.73 -40.76 19.88
CA THR A 967 -14.19 -40.84 20.15
C THR A 967 -14.65 -42.03 20.99
N ASP A 968 -13.74 -42.87 21.49
CA ASP A 968 -14.06 -44.08 22.28
C ASP A 968 -13.59 -44.06 23.75
N LYS A 969 -13.42 -42.88 24.36
CA LYS A 969 -12.98 -42.76 25.77
C LYS A 969 -14.11 -42.35 26.73
N ALA A 970 -15.19 -43.13 26.73
CA ALA A 970 -16.02 -43.37 27.93
C ALA A 970 -15.74 -44.77 28.55
N ASN A 971 -14.72 -45.48 28.05
CA ASN A 971 -14.15 -46.65 28.69
C ASN A 971 -12.69 -46.34 29.05
N LYS A 972 -12.27 -46.76 30.24
CA LYS A 972 -10.89 -46.68 30.77
C LYS A 972 -9.85 -46.88 29.65
N PRO A 973 -8.75 -46.10 29.60
CA PRO A 973 -7.71 -46.34 28.60
C PRO A 973 -7.07 -47.70 28.90
N ARG A 974 -7.41 -48.72 28.12
CA ARG A 974 -6.49 -49.84 27.90
C ARG A 974 -5.48 -49.31 26.88
N MET A 975 -4.20 -49.23 27.27
CA MET A 975 -3.12 -49.03 26.30
C MET A 975 -3.23 -50.12 25.22
N PRO A 976 -3.22 -49.80 23.92
CA PRO A 976 -3.28 -50.82 22.90
C PRO A 976 -1.93 -51.55 22.82
N ASN A 977 -1.98 -52.86 22.96
CA ASN A 977 -1.03 -53.84 22.47
C ASN A 977 0.48 -53.71 22.83
N ILE A 978 0.78 -53.47 24.11
CA ILE A 978 2.15 -53.51 24.66
C ILE A 978 2.37 -54.80 25.45
N LYS A 979 3.48 -55.50 25.17
CA LYS A 979 3.93 -56.69 25.92
C LYS A 979 5.31 -56.45 26.53
N ILE A 980 5.44 -56.66 27.83
CA ILE A 980 6.70 -56.42 28.56
C ILE A 980 7.21 -57.74 29.12
N PHE A 981 8.32 -58.22 28.56
CA PHE A 981 9.00 -59.41 29.05
C PHE A 981 10.19 -59.02 29.93
N SER A 982 10.37 -59.77 31.01
CA SER A 982 11.55 -59.66 31.86
C SER A 982 12.54 -60.78 31.54
N GLY A 983 13.80 -60.42 31.37
CA GLY A 983 14.91 -61.37 31.46
C GLY A 983 15.19 -61.79 32.90
N SER A 984 16.10 -62.77 33.07
CA SER A 984 16.42 -63.38 34.36
C SER A 984 17.36 -62.55 35.24
N SER A 985 18.02 -61.50 34.72
CA SER A 985 19.05 -60.77 35.49
C SER A 985 18.48 -59.92 36.63
N HIS A 986 17.32 -59.27 36.44
CA HIS A 986 16.71 -58.40 37.46
C HIS A 986 15.18 -58.32 37.34
N PRO A 987 14.43 -59.40 37.63
CA PRO A 987 12.98 -59.44 37.44
C PRO A 987 12.19 -58.45 38.30
N GLU A 988 12.69 -58.09 39.50
CA GLU A 988 12.03 -57.10 40.36
C GLU A 988 11.96 -55.70 39.73
N LEU A 989 12.94 -55.33 38.89
CA LEU A 989 12.96 -54.04 38.21
C LEU A 989 11.87 -54.00 37.13
N ALA A 990 11.74 -55.08 36.35
CA ALA A 990 10.66 -55.22 35.37
C ALA A 990 9.28 -55.22 36.04
N ALA A 991 9.14 -55.88 37.19
CA ALA A 991 7.90 -55.86 37.98
C ALA A 991 7.53 -54.43 38.43
N ARG A 992 8.47 -53.66 38.99
CA ARG A 992 8.21 -52.26 39.38
C ARG A 992 7.91 -51.33 38.21
N ILE A 993 8.51 -51.59 37.04
CA ILE A 993 8.20 -50.85 35.79
C ILE A 993 6.77 -51.17 35.37
N CYS A 994 6.38 -52.45 35.39
CA CYS A 994 5.03 -52.90 35.06
C CYS A 994 3.99 -52.36 36.05
N ASP A 995 4.26 -52.36 37.35
CA ASP A 995 3.39 -51.79 38.40
C ASP A 995 3.09 -50.31 38.18
N ARG A 996 4.12 -49.52 37.81
CA ARG A 996 3.94 -48.08 37.50
C ARG A 996 3.19 -47.85 36.19
N LEU A 997 3.35 -48.76 35.22
CA LEU A 997 2.62 -48.75 33.96
C LEU A 997 1.21 -49.37 34.08
N GLN A 998 0.85 -49.89 35.26
CA GLN A 998 -0.39 -50.63 35.52
C GLN A 998 -0.59 -51.81 34.55
N LEU A 999 0.50 -52.51 34.21
CA LEU A 999 0.53 -53.70 33.36
C LEU A 999 1.04 -54.90 34.16
N ASP A 1000 0.65 -56.11 33.75
CA ASP A 1000 1.23 -57.35 34.27
C ASP A 1000 2.46 -57.75 33.44
N VAL A 1001 3.49 -58.31 34.07
CA VAL A 1001 4.67 -58.84 33.36
C VAL A 1001 4.24 -60.00 32.47
N SER A 1002 4.68 -59.96 31.21
CA SER A 1002 4.33 -60.95 30.20
C SER A 1002 4.95 -62.32 30.48
N LYS A 1003 4.18 -63.39 30.20
CA LYS A 1003 4.56 -64.76 30.56
C LYS A 1003 5.65 -65.29 29.63
N ALA A 1004 6.85 -65.52 30.16
CA ALA A 1004 7.92 -66.26 29.48
C ALA A 1004 8.52 -67.33 30.42
N SER A 1005 8.87 -68.48 29.86
CA SER A 1005 9.57 -69.54 30.56
C SER A 1005 11.05 -69.48 30.20
N LEU A 1006 11.89 -69.12 31.17
CA LEU A 1006 13.34 -69.07 31.06
C LEU A 1006 13.92 -70.24 31.87
N LYS A 1007 14.56 -71.20 31.19
CA LYS A 1007 15.13 -72.40 31.83
C LYS A 1007 16.49 -72.73 31.23
N LYS A 1008 17.30 -73.48 31.96
CA LYS A 1008 18.51 -74.08 31.42
C LYS A 1008 18.32 -75.59 31.23
N PHE A 1009 18.77 -76.10 30.10
CA PHE A 1009 18.85 -77.54 29.88
C PHE A 1009 19.96 -78.15 30.76
N SER A 1010 19.99 -79.49 30.90
CA SER A 1010 20.96 -80.18 31.74
C SER A 1010 22.42 -79.97 31.30
N ASN A 1011 22.64 -79.66 30.02
CA ASN A 1011 23.94 -79.24 29.45
C ASN A 1011 24.25 -77.74 29.62
N ARG A 1012 23.39 -76.99 30.32
CA ARG A 1012 23.46 -75.54 30.61
C ARG A 1012 23.15 -74.58 29.46
N GLU A 1013 22.63 -75.06 28.33
CA GLU A 1013 22.12 -74.17 27.27
C GLU A 1013 20.87 -73.41 27.71
N THR A 1014 20.75 -72.15 27.29
CA THR A 1014 19.62 -71.28 27.62
C THR A 1014 18.42 -71.60 26.73
N ASN A 1015 17.30 -71.97 27.34
CA ASN A 1015 16.02 -72.15 26.67
C ASN A 1015 15.07 -71.00 27.03
N VAL A 1016 14.48 -70.40 26.00
CA VAL A 1016 13.52 -69.29 26.11
C VAL A 1016 12.26 -69.68 25.36
N GLU A 1017 11.14 -69.72 26.07
CA GLU A 1017 9.82 -69.94 25.48
C GLU A 1017 8.90 -68.79 25.85
N ILE A 1018 8.39 -68.07 24.83
CA ILE A 1018 7.41 -67.00 25.01
C ILE A 1018 6.02 -67.64 25.21
N GLY A 1019 5.42 -67.44 26.38
CA GLY A 1019 4.21 -68.13 26.83
C GLY A 1019 2.89 -67.46 26.42
N GLU A 1020 2.94 -66.37 25.66
CA GLU A 1020 1.77 -65.66 25.15
C GLU A 1020 2.03 -65.03 23.77
N SER A 1021 0.97 -64.70 23.03
CA SER A 1021 1.11 -64.15 21.67
C SER A 1021 1.63 -62.71 21.68
N VAL A 1022 2.63 -62.45 20.84
CA VAL A 1022 3.28 -61.12 20.65
C VAL A 1022 3.13 -60.57 19.22
N ARG A 1023 2.30 -61.22 18.39
CA ARG A 1023 2.14 -60.89 16.97
C ARG A 1023 1.42 -59.56 16.76
N GLY A 1024 2.06 -58.63 16.05
CA GLY A 1024 1.55 -57.28 15.81
C GLY A 1024 1.58 -56.37 17.04
N GLU A 1025 2.18 -56.83 18.14
CA GLU A 1025 2.32 -56.11 19.40
C GLU A 1025 3.68 -55.39 19.44
N ASP A 1026 3.75 -54.32 20.22
CA ASP A 1026 5.02 -53.66 20.54
C ASP A 1026 5.63 -54.34 21.78
N VAL A 1027 6.80 -54.93 21.59
CA VAL A 1027 7.44 -55.78 22.60
C VAL A 1027 8.64 -55.08 23.21
N PHE A 1028 8.62 -54.98 24.54
CA PHE A 1028 9.73 -54.46 25.33
C PHE A 1028 10.34 -55.59 26.14
N ILE A 1029 11.64 -55.85 25.93
CA ILE A 1029 12.38 -56.85 26.69
C ILE A 1029 13.34 -56.13 27.62
N ILE A 1030 13.12 -56.28 28.92
CA ILE A 1030 13.93 -55.65 29.96
C ILE A 1030 14.97 -56.65 30.44
N GLN A 1031 16.24 -56.37 30.17
CA GLN A 1031 17.37 -57.18 30.66
C GLN A 1031 18.53 -56.26 31.05
N SER A 1032 18.90 -56.25 32.33
CA SER A 1032 19.96 -55.37 32.84
C SER A 1032 21.37 -55.97 32.74
N ALA A 1033 21.46 -57.25 32.34
CA ALA A 1033 22.71 -57.99 32.16
C ALA A 1033 23.66 -57.96 33.39
N CYS A 1034 23.11 -57.83 34.60
CA CYS A 1034 23.86 -57.89 35.85
C CYS A 1034 24.08 -59.34 36.31
N GLY A 1035 25.24 -59.64 36.90
CA GLY A 1035 25.64 -61.00 37.28
C GLY A 1035 26.34 -61.75 36.15
N GLU A 1036 25.72 -62.84 35.65
CA GLU A 1036 26.26 -63.66 34.55
C GLU A 1036 26.03 -63.00 33.18
N ILE A 1037 26.89 -62.01 32.85
CA ILE A 1037 26.72 -61.10 31.71
C ILE A 1037 26.52 -61.83 30.37
N ASN A 1038 27.29 -62.89 30.10
CA ASN A 1038 27.23 -63.62 28.83
C ASN A 1038 25.93 -64.40 28.66
N ASP A 1039 25.50 -65.08 29.72
CA ASP A 1039 24.27 -65.86 29.69
C ASP A 1039 23.07 -64.94 29.54
N ASN A 1040 23.07 -63.79 30.23
CA ASN A 1040 22.01 -62.80 30.13
C ASN A 1040 21.97 -62.08 28.77
N LEU A 1041 23.13 -61.85 28.15
CA LEU A 1041 23.22 -61.29 26.79
C LEU A 1041 22.68 -62.31 25.77
N MET A 1042 23.08 -63.58 25.86
CA MET A 1042 22.56 -64.63 24.98
C MET A 1042 21.06 -64.85 25.18
N GLU A 1043 20.58 -64.84 26.43
CA GLU A 1043 19.15 -64.90 26.76
C GLU A 1043 18.39 -63.74 26.09
N LEU A 1044 18.91 -62.50 26.19
CA LEU A 1044 18.30 -61.32 25.56
C LEU A 1044 18.24 -61.44 24.03
N LEU A 1045 19.34 -61.86 23.38
CA LEU A 1045 19.38 -62.04 21.93
C LEU A 1045 18.38 -63.09 21.46
N ILE A 1046 18.25 -64.20 22.19
CA ILE A 1046 17.27 -65.26 21.89
C ILE A 1046 15.84 -64.74 22.10
N MET A 1047 15.58 -63.97 23.17
CA MET A 1047 14.27 -63.36 23.40
C MET A 1047 13.88 -62.37 22.30
N ILE A 1048 14.80 -61.48 21.89
CA ILE A 1048 14.56 -60.50 20.81
C ILE A 1048 14.23 -61.25 19.51
N ASN A 1049 15.06 -62.24 19.16
CA ASN A 1049 14.87 -63.03 17.96
C ASN A 1049 13.54 -63.83 18.01
N ALA A 1050 13.20 -64.43 19.16
CA ALA A 1050 11.94 -65.14 19.34
C ALA A 1050 10.72 -64.21 19.15
N CYS A 1051 10.76 -63.00 19.70
CA CYS A 1051 9.70 -62.01 19.52
C CYS A 1051 9.62 -61.49 18.08
N LYS A 1052 10.77 -61.30 17.41
CA LYS A 1052 10.81 -60.88 16.01
C LYS A 1052 10.25 -61.96 15.07
N ILE A 1053 10.64 -63.22 15.27
CA ILE A 1053 10.12 -64.37 14.52
C ILE A 1053 8.62 -64.56 14.78
N ALA A 1054 8.16 -64.32 16.02
CA ALA A 1054 6.74 -64.31 16.37
C ALA A 1054 5.95 -63.12 15.77
N SER A 1055 6.56 -62.35 14.86
CA SER A 1055 5.95 -61.26 14.09
C SER A 1055 5.43 -60.12 14.97
N SER A 1056 6.17 -59.78 16.03
CA SER A 1056 5.97 -58.51 16.73
C SER A 1056 6.20 -57.32 15.79
N SER A 1057 5.44 -56.24 16.00
CA SER A 1057 5.51 -55.04 15.16
C SER A 1057 6.86 -54.35 15.34
N ARG A 1058 7.28 -54.20 16.60
CA ARG A 1058 8.54 -53.60 17.00
C ARG A 1058 9.10 -54.33 18.22
N VAL A 1059 10.41 -54.60 18.21
CA VAL A 1059 11.12 -55.14 19.38
C VAL A 1059 12.09 -54.08 19.90
N ALA A 1060 11.81 -53.56 21.09
CA ALA A 1060 12.67 -52.64 21.80
C ALA A 1060 13.42 -53.35 22.93
N ALA A 1061 14.75 -53.35 22.85
CA ALA A 1061 15.61 -53.90 23.90
C ALA A 1061 15.91 -52.80 24.93
N VAL A 1062 15.39 -52.96 26.15
CA VAL A 1062 15.68 -52.06 27.27
C VAL A 1062 16.81 -52.67 28.08
N ILE A 1063 18.00 -52.10 27.88
CA ILE A 1063 19.26 -52.58 28.44
C ILE A 1063 19.85 -51.47 29.31
N PRO A 1064 19.43 -51.32 30.58
CA PRO A 1064 19.91 -50.23 31.43
C PRO A 1064 21.44 -50.16 31.54
N CYS A 1065 22.14 -51.31 31.50
CA CYS A 1065 23.59 -51.37 31.49
C CYS A 1065 24.09 -52.12 30.26
N PHE A 1066 24.69 -51.41 29.30
CA PHE A 1066 25.15 -51.99 28.05
C PHE A 1066 26.35 -52.95 28.28
N PRO A 1067 26.25 -54.25 27.91
CA PRO A 1067 27.33 -55.22 28.10
C PRO A 1067 28.60 -54.81 27.35
N TYR A 1068 29.76 -55.03 27.98
CA TYR A 1068 31.07 -54.74 27.40
C TYR A 1068 31.34 -53.26 27.05
N ALA A 1069 30.56 -52.31 27.58
CA ALA A 1069 30.69 -50.88 27.27
C ALA A 1069 32.06 -50.25 27.59
N ARG A 1070 32.91 -50.88 28.41
CA ARG A 1070 34.29 -50.42 28.71
C ARG A 1070 35.34 -50.91 27.70
N GLN A 1071 34.95 -51.75 26.75
CA GLN A 1071 35.78 -52.24 25.65
C GLN A 1071 35.32 -51.58 24.34
N ASP A 1072 35.09 -50.26 24.41
CA ASP A 1072 34.66 -49.36 23.33
C ASP A 1072 35.83 -48.91 22.45
N LYS A 1073 37.06 -49.05 22.93
CA LYS A 1073 38.27 -48.68 22.22
C LYS A 1073 39.36 -49.74 22.32
N LYS A 1074 40.28 -49.70 21.35
CA LYS A 1074 41.41 -50.62 21.28
C LYS A 1074 42.58 -50.09 22.10
N ASP A 1075 42.68 -50.49 23.36
CA ASP A 1075 43.74 -50.01 24.27
C ASP A 1075 45.14 -50.60 23.97
N LYS A 1076 45.21 -51.75 23.29
CA LYS A 1076 46.47 -52.42 22.91
C LYS A 1076 46.38 -53.06 21.52
N SER A 1077 47.51 -53.25 20.85
CA SER A 1077 47.57 -53.98 19.58
C SER A 1077 47.02 -55.40 19.75
N ARG A 1078 46.03 -55.78 18.92
CA ARG A 1078 45.25 -57.04 18.94
C ARG A 1078 44.14 -57.19 19.99
N ALA A 1079 43.78 -56.13 20.74
CA ALA A 1079 42.58 -56.17 21.59
C ALA A 1079 41.29 -55.94 20.75
N PRO A 1080 40.21 -56.72 20.99
CA PRO A 1080 38.94 -56.53 20.29
C PRO A 1080 38.14 -55.35 20.86
N ILE A 1081 37.32 -54.72 20.03
CA ILE A 1081 36.33 -53.71 20.46
C ILE A 1081 35.00 -54.45 20.65
N SER A 1082 34.88 -55.11 21.79
CA SER A 1082 33.74 -55.98 22.08
C SER A 1082 32.42 -55.22 22.14
N ALA A 1083 32.43 -53.93 22.52
CA ALA A 1083 31.20 -53.11 22.55
C ALA A 1083 30.57 -52.95 21.14
N LYS A 1084 31.39 -52.79 20.10
CA LYS A 1084 30.92 -52.71 18.71
C LYS A 1084 30.36 -54.06 18.23
N LEU A 1085 30.98 -55.16 18.63
CA LEU A 1085 30.46 -56.50 18.35
C LEU A 1085 29.07 -56.69 19.00
N VAL A 1086 28.89 -56.28 20.25
CA VAL A 1086 27.60 -56.37 20.95
C VAL A 1086 26.53 -55.50 20.29
N ALA A 1087 26.86 -54.26 19.90
CA ALA A 1087 25.93 -53.39 19.18
C ALA A 1087 25.44 -54.03 17.87
N ASN A 1088 26.37 -54.58 17.09
CA ASN A 1088 26.03 -55.30 15.86
C ASN A 1088 25.17 -56.54 16.13
N MET A 1089 25.48 -57.32 17.17
CA MET A 1089 24.70 -58.50 17.52
C MET A 1089 23.26 -58.16 17.92
N LEU A 1090 23.03 -57.05 18.63
CA LEU A 1090 21.68 -56.60 19.00
C LEU A 1090 20.87 -56.15 17.77
N SER A 1091 21.48 -55.38 16.87
CA SER A 1091 20.85 -54.98 15.61
C SER A 1091 20.53 -56.20 14.73
N VAL A 1092 21.47 -57.15 14.63
CA VAL A 1092 21.29 -58.39 13.84
C VAL A 1092 20.26 -59.32 14.46
N ALA A 1093 20.16 -59.39 15.79
CA ALA A 1093 19.13 -60.19 16.47
C ALA A 1093 17.71 -59.67 16.24
N GLY A 1094 17.55 -58.46 15.69
CA GLY A 1094 16.26 -57.89 15.32
C GLY A 1094 15.74 -56.85 16.31
N ALA A 1095 16.61 -56.24 17.13
CA ALA A 1095 16.24 -55.09 17.94
C ALA A 1095 16.09 -53.86 17.03
N ASP A 1096 14.87 -53.35 16.92
CA ASP A 1096 14.58 -52.16 16.11
C ASP A 1096 15.01 -50.88 16.86
N HIS A 1097 14.93 -50.91 18.20
CA HIS A 1097 15.35 -49.83 19.07
C HIS A 1097 16.07 -50.39 20.30
N ILE A 1098 17.13 -49.69 20.74
CA ILE A 1098 17.86 -50.00 21.97
C ILE A 1098 17.74 -48.81 22.91
N ILE A 1099 17.24 -49.05 24.12
CA ILE A 1099 17.13 -48.05 25.17
C ILE A 1099 18.11 -48.42 26.28
N THR A 1100 19.11 -47.56 26.52
CA THR A 1100 20.14 -47.76 27.54
C THR A 1100 20.33 -46.51 28.37
N MET A 1101 20.75 -46.65 29.62
CA MET A 1101 21.13 -45.51 30.45
C MET A 1101 22.64 -45.29 30.33
N ASP A 1102 23.03 -44.06 30.01
CA ASP A 1102 24.40 -43.52 29.99
C ASP A 1102 25.47 -44.45 29.36
N LEU A 1103 25.81 -44.20 28.10
CA LEU A 1103 26.89 -44.93 27.44
C LEU A 1103 28.23 -44.44 27.98
N HIS A 1104 29.04 -45.37 28.52
CA HIS A 1104 30.34 -45.08 29.14
C HIS A 1104 31.27 -44.21 28.28
N ALA A 1105 31.14 -44.28 26.95
CA ALA A 1105 31.77 -43.38 26.00
C ALA A 1105 30.79 -43.01 24.88
N SER A 1106 30.74 -41.72 24.52
CA SER A 1106 29.84 -41.19 23.48
C SER A 1106 30.10 -41.76 22.08
N GLN A 1107 31.32 -42.25 21.81
CA GLN A 1107 31.70 -42.88 20.53
C GLN A 1107 30.90 -44.14 20.21
N ILE A 1108 30.34 -44.82 21.23
CA ILE A 1108 29.49 -46.00 21.03
C ILE A 1108 28.24 -45.64 20.22
N GLN A 1109 27.76 -44.39 20.28
CA GLN A 1109 26.66 -43.90 19.45
C GLN A 1109 27.01 -43.82 17.96
N GLY A 1110 28.29 -43.58 17.63
CA GLY A 1110 28.80 -43.57 16.26
C GLY A 1110 29.17 -44.96 15.73
N PHE A 1111 28.96 -46.03 16.51
CA PHE A 1111 28.93 -47.39 15.96
C PHE A 1111 27.64 -47.67 15.16
N PHE A 1112 26.80 -46.65 15.02
CA PHE A 1112 25.59 -46.55 14.20
C PHE A 1112 25.79 -45.27 13.24
N ASP A 1113 25.69 -45.33 11.89
CA ASP A 1113 26.40 -44.49 10.82
C ASP A 1113 25.74 -43.16 10.19
N ILE A 1114 26.47 -42.08 9.60
CA ILE A 1114 26.44 -41.22 8.24
C ILE A 1114 27.32 -39.83 8.04
N PRO A 1115 28.01 -39.40 6.86
CA PRO A 1115 28.14 -37.98 6.19
C PRO A 1115 28.48 -37.71 4.57
N SER A 1116 28.84 -36.45 4.03
CA SER A 1116 28.80 -35.73 2.62
C SER A 1116 29.86 -35.88 1.42
N SER A 1117 29.53 -35.72 0.07
CA SER A 1117 30.38 -36.06 -1.17
C SER A 1117 30.13 -35.33 -2.58
N VAL A 1118 30.96 -35.55 -3.65
CA VAL A 1118 30.83 -35.07 -5.10
C VAL A 1118 31.10 -36.17 -6.17
N ILE A 1119 30.42 -36.18 -7.34
CA ILE A 1119 30.49 -37.28 -8.36
C ILE A 1119 31.14 -36.84 -9.69
N VAL A 1120 32.04 -37.65 -10.27
CA VAL A 1120 32.88 -37.27 -11.44
C VAL A 1120 32.82 -38.30 -12.58
N SER A 1121 32.76 -37.84 -13.83
CA SER A 1121 32.88 -38.68 -15.04
C SER A 1121 34.30 -38.66 -15.61
N PRO A 1122 34.93 -39.82 -15.90
CA PRO A 1122 36.30 -39.89 -16.42
C PRO A 1122 36.43 -39.50 -17.90
N ASP A 1123 35.32 -39.50 -18.65
CA ASP A 1123 35.27 -39.02 -20.03
C ASP A 1123 33.94 -38.30 -20.36
N ALA A 1124 33.85 -37.75 -21.57
CA ALA A 1124 32.64 -37.06 -22.05
C ALA A 1124 31.49 -38.03 -22.40
N GLY A 1125 31.76 -39.32 -22.64
CA GLY A 1125 30.76 -40.33 -22.97
C GLY A 1125 29.90 -40.71 -21.75
N GLY A 1126 30.50 -40.77 -20.57
CA GLY A 1126 29.84 -41.06 -19.28
C GLY A 1126 29.05 -39.90 -18.66
N ALA A 1127 29.15 -38.69 -19.23
CA ALA A 1127 28.62 -37.45 -18.66
C ALA A 1127 27.16 -37.54 -18.21
N LYS A 1128 26.26 -38.01 -19.10
CA LYS A 1128 24.82 -38.09 -18.84
C LYS A 1128 24.48 -39.00 -17.65
N ARG A 1129 25.27 -40.06 -17.44
CA ARG A 1129 25.07 -41.03 -16.34
C ARG A 1129 25.41 -40.38 -15.00
N VAL A 1130 26.56 -39.71 -14.94
CA VAL A 1130 27.04 -39.02 -13.74
C VAL A 1130 26.14 -37.86 -13.37
N THR A 1131 25.72 -37.03 -14.32
CA THR A 1131 24.79 -35.91 -14.04
C THR A 1131 23.48 -36.42 -13.45
N SER A 1132 22.88 -37.47 -14.02
CA SER A 1132 21.62 -38.03 -13.47
C SER A 1132 21.77 -38.62 -12.07
N MET A 1133 22.93 -39.15 -11.70
CA MET A 1133 23.17 -39.68 -10.35
C MET A 1133 23.41 -38.55 -9.35
N ALA A 1134 24.19 -37.54 -9.75
CA ALA A 1134 24.49 -36.37 -8.94
C ALA A 1134 23.21 -35.58 -8.61
N ASP A 1135 22.33 -35.36 -9.60
CA ASP A 1135 21.04 -34.67 -9.41
C ASP A 1135 20.14 -35.41 -8.39
N ARG A 1136 20.12 -36.75 -8.41
CA ARG A 1136 19.31 -37.56 -7.47
C ARG A 1136 19.86 -37.58 -6.06
N LEU A 1137 21.19 -37.61 -5.94
CA LEU A 1137 21.87 -37.57 -4.66
C LEU A 1137 22.03 -36.14 -4.13
N ASN A 1138 21.58 -35.15 -4.91
CA ASN A 1138 21.70 -33.72 -4.63
C ASN A 1138 23.14 -33.29 -4.31
N VAL A 1139 24.09 -33.83 -5.07
CA VAL A 1139 25.52 -33.52 -5.00
C VAL A 1139 25.99 -32.94 -6.33
N GLU A 1140 27.10 -32.20 -6.32
CA GLU A 1140 27.64 -31.60 -7.55
C GLU A 1140 28.28 -32.65 -8.48
N PHE A 1141 28.47 -32.29 -9.76
CA PHE A 1141 29.18 -33.16 -10.72
C PHE A 1141 30.33 -32.47 -11.46
N ALA A 1142 31.33 -33.25 -11.87
CA ALA A 1142 32.47 -32.79 -12.70
C ALA A 1142 32.81 -33.78 -13.82
N LEU A 1143 33.52 -33.31 -14.85
CA LEU A 1143 33.82 -34.09 -16.05
C LEU A 1143 35.27 -33.92 -16.53
N ILE A 1144 35.91 -34.99 -16.97
CA ILE A 1144 37.24 -34.95 -17.58
C ILE A 1144 37.13 -35.12 -19.10
N HIS A 1145 37.72 -34.19 -19.86
CA HIS A 1145 37.78 -34.24 -21.33
C HIS A 1145 39.19 -34.60 -21.82
N LYS A 1146 39.27 -35.44 -22.84
CA LYS A 1146 40.52 -36.04 -23.34
C LYS A 1146 40.73 -35.75 -24.83
N GLU A 1147 41.85 -35.14 -25.19
CA GLU A 1147 42.25 -34.89 -26.59
C GLU A 1147 43.32 -35.89 -27.07
N ARG A 1148 43.18 -36.47 -28.27
CA ARG A 1148 44.17 -37.38 -28.88
C ARG A 1148 44.83 -36.76 -30.13
N LYS A 1149 46.17 -36.72 -30.20
CA LYS A 1149 46.96 -36.42 -31.42
C LYS A 1149 47.77 -37.67 -31.82
N ARG A 1150 47.20 -38.53 -32.66
CA ARG A 1150 47.73 -39.84 -33.15
C ARG A 1150 48.04 -40.90 -32.07
N ALA A 1151 48.04 -42.17 -32.50
CA ALA A 1151 48.24 -43.32 -31.62
C ALA A 1151 49.72 -43.44 -31.23
N ASN A 1152 49.98 -43.41 -29.91
CA ASN A 1152 51.27 -43.57 -29.20
C ASN A 1152 52.06 -42.31 -28.78
N GLU A 1153 51.43 -41.17 -28.55
CA GLU A 1153 52.00 -40.09 -27.69
C GLU A 1153 51.04 -39.69 -26.55
N VAL A 1154 51.60 -39.11 -25.48
CA VAL A 1154 50.97 -38.89 -24.16
C VAL A 1154 49.73 -38.01 -24.24
N GLU A 1155 48.63 -38.48 -23.61
CA GLU A 1155 47.29 -37.90 -23.65
C GLU A 1155 47.19 -36.60 -22.81
N LYS A 1156 46.60 -35.53 -23.34
CA LYS A 1156 46.27 -34.32 -22.56
C LYS A 1156 44.83 -34.41 -22.06
N MET A 1157 44.63 -34.41 -20.74
CA MET A 1157 43.32 -34.43 -20.07
C MET A 1157 43.04 -33.10 -19.35
N THR A 1158 41.83 -32.57 -19.51
CA THR A 1158 41.38 -31.30 -18.91
C THR A 1158 40.12 -31.54 -18.09
N LEU A 1159 40.15 -31.12 -16.81
CA LEU A 1159 39.00 -31.20 -15.91
C LEU A 1159 38.07 -29.99 -16.14
N VAL A 1160 36.77 -30.26 -16.23
CA VAL A 1160 35.69 -29.28 -16.34
C VAL A 1160 34.75 -29.49 -15.15
N GLY A 1161 34.84 -28.62 -14.14
CA GLY A 1161 34.12 -28.69 -12.85
C GLY A 1161 35.02 -28.36 -11.65
N ASN A 1162 34.45 -28.09 -10.47
CA ASN A 1162 35.21 -27.82 -9.24
C ASN A 1162 35.16 -29.03 -8.29
N VAL A 1163 36.31 -29.48 -7.81
CA VAL A 1163 36.46 -30.66 -6.92
C VAL A 1163 37.26 -30.37 -5.66
N ALA A 1164 37.66 -29.11 -5.43
CA ALA A 1164 38.50 -28.74 -4.29
C ALA A 1164 37.79 -29.00 -2.95
N GLU A 1165 38.52 -29.61 -2.00
CA GLU A 1165 38.08 -29.92 -0.61
C GLU A 1165 36.86 -30.85 -0.49
N LYS A 1166 36.52 -31.61 -1.56
CA LYS A 1166 35.41 -32.57 -1.56
C LYS A 1166 35.88 -34.00 -1.79
N VAL A 1167 35.09 -34.98 -1.33
CA VAL A 1167 35.28 -36.40 -1.65
C VAL A 1167 34.79 -36.65 -3.07
N ALA A 1168 35.70 -36.86 -4.02
CA ALA A 1168 35.40 -37.08 -5.43
C ALA A 1168 35.17 -38.57 -5.73
N ILE A 1169 34.02 -38.90 -6.29
CA ILE A 1169 33.63 -40.26 -6.66
C ILE A 1169 33.57 -40.38 -8.17
N LEU A 1170 34.60 -41.00 -8.77
CA LEU A 1170 34.65 -41.31 -10.20
C LEU A 1170 33.70 -42.45 -10.55
N VAL A 1171 32.82 -42.28 -11.53
CA VAL A 1171 31.88 -43.33 -11.94
C VAL A 1171 32.10 -43.71 -13.40
N ASP A 1172 32.28 -45.00 -13.64
CA ASP A 1172 32.44 -45.57 -14.99
C ASP A 1172 31.63 -46.86 -15.14
N ASP A 1173 31.44 -47.38 -16.36
CA ASP A 1173 30.83 -48.71 -16.52
C ASP A 1173 31.85 -49.82 -16.32
N MET A 1174 33.07 -49.68 -16.83
CA MET A 1174 34.01 -50.77 -16.88
C MET A 1174 35.46 -50.36 -16.64
N ALA A 1175 36.12 -51.06 -15.71
CA ALA A 1175 37.54 -50.89 -15.40
C ALA A 1175 38.36 -52.08 -15.93
N ASP A 1176 38.98 -51.90 -17.10
CA ASP A 1176 39.77 -52.95 -17.76
C ASP A 1176 41.29 -52.80 -17.52
N THR A 1177 42.01 -52.01 -18.32
CA THR A 1177 43.48 -51.82 -18.13
C THR A 1177 43.84 -50.75 -17.10
N CYS A 1178 42.83 -50.07 -16.55
CA CYS A 1178 42.88 -48.98 -15.56
C CYS A 1178 43.83 -47.81 -15.87
N GLY A 1179 44.34 -47.67 -17.10
CA GLY A 1179 45.27 -46.59 -17.45
C GLY A 1179 44.62 -45.21 -17.40
N THR A 1180 43.45 -45.04 -18.01
CA THR A 1180 42.76 -43.75 -18.10
C THR A 1180 42.16 -43.32 -16.76
N ILE A 1181 41.56 -44.24 -16.01
CA ILE A 1181 40.90 -43.92 -14.73
C ILE A 1181 41.92 -43.55 -13.64
N CYS A 1182 43.12 -44.16 -13.62
CA CYS A 1182 44.18 -43.75 -12.70
C CYS A 1182 44.72 -42.36 -13.03
N LEU A 1183 44.94 -42.04 -14.31
CA LEU A 1183 45.39 -40.69 -14.72
C LEU A 1183 44.33 -39.63 -14.40
N ALA A 1184 43.04 -39.98 -14.50
CA ALA A 1184 41.95 -39.11 -14.09
C ALA A 1184 41.96 -38.86 -12.57
N ALA A 1185 42.21 -39.89 -11.76
CA ALA A 1185 42.35 -39.77 -10.30
C ALA A 1185 43.46 -38.82 -9.90
N ASP A 1186 44.63 -38.97 -10.52
CA ASP A 1186 45.79 -38.13 -10.26
C ASP A 1186 45.48 -36.66 -10.60
N LYS A 1187 44.75 -36.42 -11.70
CA LYS A 1187 44.29 -35.07 -12.07
C LYS A 1187 43.26 -34.46 -11.10
N LEU A 1188 42.41 -35.27 -10.45
CA LEU A 1188 41.46 -34.80 -9.44
C LEU A 1188 42.15 -34.42 -8.13
N VAL A 1189 43.16 -35.20 -7.73
CA VAL A 1189 44.00 -34.86 -6.57
C VAL A 1189 44.81 -33.60 -6.85
N GLU A 1190 45.39 -33.46 -8.06
CA GLU A 1190 46.06 -32.22 -8.47
C GLU A 1190 45.13 -31.00 -8.47
N ALA A 1191 43.84 -31.18 -8.77
CA ALA A 1191 42.82 -30.14 -8.72
C ALA A 1191 42.26 -29.85 -7.30
N GLY A 1192 42.72 -30.57 -6.27
CA GLY A 1192 42.45 -30.28 -4.86
C GLY A 1192 41.40 -31.15 -4.16
N ALA A 1193 41.01 -32.31 -4.71
CA ALA A 1193 40.06 -33.23 -4.05
C ALA A 1193 40.62 -33.86 -2.76
N ASP A 1194 39.79 -33.99 -1.71
CA ASP A 1194 40.19 -34.50 -0.38
C ASP A 1194 40.43 -36.02 -0.41
N LYS A 1195 39.50 -36.77 -1.00
CA LYS A 1195 39.63 -38.21 -1.23
C LYS A 1195 39.03 -38.58 -2.57
N VAL A 1196 39.64 -39.53 -3.26
CA VAL A 1196 39.14 -40.01 -4.56
C VAL A 1196 38.76 -41.48 -4.48
N TYR A 1197 37.51 -41.78 -4.81
CA TYR A 1197 36.97 -43.13 -4.96
C TYR A 1197 36.61 -43.39 -6.42
N ALA A 1198 36.59 -44.64 -6.84
CA ALA A 1198 36.02 -45.03 -8.12
C ALA A 1198 34.91 -46.06 -7.93
N PHE A 1199 33.84 -45.94 -8.71
CA PHE A 1199 32.75 -46.89 -8.84
C PHE A 1199 32.65 -47.33 -10.28
N CYS A 1200 32.85 -48.62 -10.53
CA CYS A 1200 32.72 -49.19 -11.87
C CYS A 1200 31.77 -50.37 -11.81
N VAL A 1201 30.85 -50.50 -12.76
CA VAL A 1201 29.92 -51.63 -12.73
C VAL A 1201 30.68 -52.95 -12.93
N HIS A 1202 31.57 -53.00 -13.92
CA HIS A 1202 32.30 -54.20 -14.31
C HIS A 1202 33.83 -54.03 -14.10
N GLY A 1203 34.44 -54.80 -13.21
CA GLY A 1203 35.90 -54.80 -13.00
C GLY A 1203 36.59 -55.94 -13.76
N ILE A 1204 37.13 -55.70 -14.95
CA ILE A 1204 37.83 -56.74 -15.72
C ILE A 1204 39.30 -56.86 -15.30
N PHE A 1205 39.96 -55.73 -15.04
CA PHE A 1205 41.32 -55.65 -14.51
C PHE A 1205 42.38 -56.45 -15.30
N SER A 1206 42.41 -56.32 -16.63
CA SER A 1206 43.38 -57.03 -17.46
C SER A 1206 44.78 -56.37 -17.51
N GLY A 1207 45.80 -57.19 -17.75
CA GLY A 1207 47.18 -56.73 -17.93
C GLY A 1207 47.76 -56.05 -16.66
N PRO A 1208 48.40 -54.86 -16.78
CA PRO A 1208 49.02 -54.18 -15.63
C PRO A 1208 48.01 -53.47 -14.70
N ALA A 1209 46.70 -53.67 -14.87
CA ALA A 1209 45.66 -52.93 -14.17
C ALA A 1209 45.76 -52.99 -12.64
N LEU A 1210 45.94 -54.19 -12.07
CA LEU A 1210 46.04 -54.37 -10.62
C LEU A 1210 47.27 -53.66 -10.02
N GLN A 1211 48.38 -53.66 -10.77
CA GLN A 1211 49.60 -52.96 -10.36
C GLN A 1211 49.42 -51.44 -10.42
N ARG A 1212 48.73 -50.93 -11.45
CA ARG A 1212 48.39 -49.50 -11.56
C ARG A 1212 47.44 -49.04 -10.47
N LEU A 1213 46.42 -49.83 -10.14
CA LEU A 1213 45.47 -49.50 -9.07
C LEU A 1213 46.13 -49.45 -7.70
N ASN A 1214 46.99 -50.41 -7.38
CA ASN A 1214 47.75 -50.40 -6.12
C ASN A 1214 48.60 -49.13 -5.96
N ASN A 1215 49.21 -48.66 -7.07
CA ASN A 1215 50.07 -47.48 -7.08
C ASN A 1215 49.33 -46.16 -7.33
N SER A 1216 48.02 -46.19 -7.57
CA SER A 1216 47.21 -45.01 -7.87
C SER A 1216 46.76 -44.27 -6.62
N ALA A 1217 46.32 -43.01 -6.80
CA ALA A 1217 45.81 -42.15 -5.73
C ALA A 1217 44.39 -42.50 -5.22
N PHE A 1218 43.78 -43.59 -5.69
CA PHE A 1218 42.47 -44.03 -5.20
C PHE A 1218 42.53 -44.55 -3.76
N GLU A 1219 41.50 -44.19 -2.98
CA GLU A 1219 41.29 -44.73 -1.63
C GLU A 1219 40.61 -46.10 -1.70
N ALA A 1220 39.53 -46.21 -2.49
CA ALA A 1220 38.95 -47.49 -2.88
C ALA A 1220 38.34 -47.46 -4.29
N VAL A 1221 38.38 -48.61 -4.95
CA VAL A 1221 37.73 -48.86 -6.24
C VAL A 1221 36.65 -49.91 -6.05
N VAL A 1222 35.42 -49.46 -6.09
CA VAL A 1222 34.23 -50.29 -5.87
C VAL A 1222 33.73 -50.81 -7.21
N VAL A 1223 33.56 -52.12 -7.29
CA VAL A 1223 33.01 -52.83 -8.43
C VAL A 1223 31.85 -53.72 -8.02
N THR A 1224 31.14 -54.32 -8.96
CA THR A 1224 30.07 -55.28 -8.64
C THR A 1224 30.50 -56.72 -8.92
N ASN A 1225 29.76 -57.68 -8.35
CA ASN A 1225 29.96 -59.11 -8.59
C ASN A 1225 29.42 -59.60 -9.95
N THR A 1226 29.13 -58.69 -10.88
CA THR A 1226 28.82 -59.03 -12.28
C THR A 1226 29.91 -59.85 -12.96
N ILE A 1227 31.15 -59.71 -12.49
CA ILE A 1227 32.29 -60.57 -12.82
C ILE A 1227 32.91 -61.03 -11.49
N PRO A 1228 33.34 -62.30 -11.34
CA PRO A 1228 33.97 -62.77 -10.11
C PRO A 1228 35.22 -61.97 -9.75
N GLN A 1229 35.23 -61.31 -8.59
CA GLN A 1229 36.32 -60.42 -8.16
C GLN A 1229 37.22 -61.00 -7.05
N GLU A 1230 36.89 -62.17 -6.50
CA GLU A 1230 37.55 -62.72 -5.31
C GLU A 1230 39.08 -62.87 -5.45
N GLU A 1231 39.56 -63.29 -6.63
CA GLU A 1231 41.01 -63.40 -6.89
C GLU A 1231 41.67 -62.03 -7.04
N ASN A 1232 40.99 -61.06 -7.65
CA ASN A 1232 41.51 -59.71 -7.88
C ASN A 1232 41.61 -58.92 -6.56
N MET A 1233 40.60 -59.03 -5.69
CA MET A 1233 40.57 -58.39 -4.37
C MET A 1233 41.67 -58.92 -3.43
N LYS A 1234 42.05 -60.19 -3.54
CA LYS A 1234 43.20 -60.74 -2.80
C LYS A 1234 44.53 -60.11 -3.26
N LYS A 1235 44.65 -59.76 -4.54
CA LYS A 1235 45.86 -59.20 -5.16
C LYS A 1235 45.94 -57.67 -5.05
N CYS A 1236 44.80 -56.98 -4.96
CA CYS A 1236 44.70 -55.53 -4.82
C CYS A 1236 43.71 -55.18 -3.69
N PRO A 1237 44.19 -54.76 -2.51
CA PRO A 1237 43.34 -54.51 -1.34
C PRO A 1237 42.44 -53.27 -1.49
N LYS A 1238 42.68 -52.44 -2.51
CA LYS A 1238 41.86 -51.25 -2.80
C LYS A 1238 40.54 -51.59 -3.51
N ILE A 1239 40.40 -52.79 -4.07
CA ILE A 1239 39.19 -53.20 -4.79
C ILE A 1239 38.14 -53.73 -3.80
N GLN A 1240 36.92 -53.23 -3.90
CA GLN A 1240 35.78 -53.68 -3.10
C GLN A 1240 34.64 -54.11 -4.03
N CYS A 1241 33.91 -55.16 -3.67
CA CYS A 1241 32.88 -55.73 -4.54
C CYS A 1241 31.49 -55.64 -3.87
N ILE A 1242 30.53 -55.03 -4.55
CA ILE A 1242 29.11 -54.95 -4.14
C ILE A 1242 28.32 -56.06 -4.84
N ASP A 1243 27.49 -56.76 -4.08
CA ASP A 1243 26.62 -57.81 -4.62
C ASP A 1243 25.30 -57.23 -5.16
N ILE A 1244 25.04 -57.44 -6.45
CA ILE A 1244 23.81 -56.95 -7.11
C ILE A 1244 22.75 -58.05 -7.33
N SER A 1245 23.00 -59.27 -6.86
CA SER A 1245 22.13 -60.44 -7.09
C SER A 1245 20.70 -60.21 -6.59
N MET A 1246 20.51 -59.49 -5.48
CA MET A 1246 19.20 -59.17 -4.92
C MET A 1246 18.37 -58.26 -5.82
N ILE A 1247 18.99 -57.25 -6.43
CA ILE A 1247 18.30 -56.32 -7.35
C ILE A 1247 17.86 -57.07 -8.60
N LEU A 1248 18.72 -57.95 -9.14
CA LEU A 1248 18.38 -58.79 -10.28
C LEU A 1248 17.27 -59.80 -9.94
N ALA A 1249 17.29 -60.38 -8.74
CA ALA A 1249 16.25 -61.31 -8.28
C ALA A 1249 14.88 -60.63 -8.12
N GLU A 1250 14.82 -59.43 -7.54
CA GLU A 1250 13.56 -58.70 -7.39
C GLU A 1250 13.06 -58.14 -8.74
N ALA A 1251 13.97 -57.75 -9.65
CA ALA A 1251 13.61 -57.42 -11.03
C ALA A 1251 12.98 -58.61 -11.75
N ILE A 1252 13.56 -59.82 -11.60
CA ILE A 1252 13.02 -61.04 -12.18
C ILE A 1252 11.66 -61.38 -11.55
N ARG A 1253 11.50 -61.27 -10.22
CA ARG A 1253 10.21 -61.52 -9.53
C ARG A 1253 9.10 -60.59 -10.00
N ARG A 1254 9.37 -59.29 -10.11
CA ARG A 1254 8.40 -58.29 -10.56
C ARG A 1254 8.04 -58.45 -12.03
N THR A 1255 9.04 -58.70 -12.88
CA THR A 1255 8.81 -59.01 -14.30
C THR A 1255 7.95 -60.26 -14.46
N HIS A 1256 8.20 -61.29 -13.65
CA HIS A 1256 7.43 -62.54 -13.68
C HIS A 1256 5.97 -62.35 -13.23
N ASN A 1257 5.72 -61.46 -12.26
CA ASN A 1257 4.38 -61.15 -11.76
C ASN A 1257 3.67 -60.00 -12.51
N GLY A 1258 4.25 -59.51 -13.62
CA GLY A 1258 3.66 -58.45 -14.44
C GLY A 1258 3.67 -57.05 -13.80
N GLU A 1259 4.46 -56.87 -12.75
CA GLU A 1259 4.61 -55.62 -12.01
C GLU A 1259 5.69 -54.74 -12.65
N SER A 1260 5.55 -53.41 -12.56
CA SER A 1260 6.53 -52.52 -13.19
C SER A 1260 7.91 -52.62 -12.53
N VAL A 1261 8.90 -53.03 -13.32
CA VAL A 1261 10.32 -53.03 -12.93
C VAL A 1261 10.83 -51.60 -12.74
N SER A 1262 10.18 -50.59 -13.35
CA SER A 1262 10.58 -49.19 -13.19
C SER A 1262 10.47 -48.68 -11.75
N TYR A 1263 9.67 -49.36 -10.91
CA TYR A 1263 9.59 -49.10 -9.48
C TYR A 1263 10.95 -49.31 -8.78
N LEU A 1264 11.77 -50.25 -9.27
CA LEU A 1264 13.08 -50.53 -8.67
C LEU A 1264 14.07 -49.38 -8.84
N PHE A 1265 13.94 -48.57 -9.90
CA PHE A 1265 14.84 -47.45 -10.18
C PHE A 1265 14.55 -46.19 -9.35
N SER A 1266 13.47 -46.16 -8.58
CA SER A 1266 13.04 -44.99 -7.78
C SER A 1266 12.78 -45.30 -6.30
N HIS A 1267 12.56 -46.56 -5.93
CA HIS A 1267 12.09 -46.93 -4.58
C HIS A 1267 12.86 -48.08 -3.92
N VAL A 1268 13.89 -48.63 -4.57
CA VAL A 1268 14.78 -49.58 -3.90
C VAL A 1268 16.01 -48.81 -3.41
N PRO A 1269 16.28 -48.79 -2.10
CA PRO A 1269 17.57 -48.33 -1.61
C PRO A 1269 18.64 -49.30 -2.14
N ILE A 1270 19.49 -48.80 -3.03
CA ILE A 1270 20.80 -49.40 -3.27
C ILE A 1270 21.61 -49.06 -2.01
N CYS A 1271 22.12 -50.12 -1.38
CA CYS A 1271 22.86 -50.19 -0.11
C CYS A 1271 23.29 -48.87 0.54
#